data_AF-A0AAJ1WR19-F1
#
_entry.id   AF-A0AAJ1WR19-F1
#
_cell.length_a   1.000
_cell.length_b   1.000
_cell.length_c   1.000
_cell.angle_alpha   90.00
_cell.angle_beta   90.00
_cell.angle_gamma   90.00
#
_symmetry.space_group_name_H-M   'P 1'
#
loop_
_entity.id
_entity.type
_entity.pdbx_description
1 polymer ?
#
loop_
_entity_poly.entity_id
_entity_poly.type
_entity_poly.pdbx_seq_one_letter_code
_entity_poly.pdbx_strand_id
1 'polypeptide(L)'
;MDESQATPEDEAPAVAVIGMAARFPGADDVDAFWDNLARGHESVRPVSDEEFLAAGGDPEDLDDPSLIRMASVIEGIDRFDSGFFGYSPAEAAVVDPQQRLLLETAYHALEDAGCPGEDNPSRTTGVYAGSGDSRYYPAHVHPRFAGQPGSVALVHAATANSLGTLATRVSYELGLTGPSLSLQTACSTGLVALHSAFQDLVEYRCDTALAAAVSLNPSAHLGYRHVPGGPFSPDGHCRTFADDAAGTSSGDGVGAVVLKRLEDALADGDRVRAVVRATAVNNDGRRKVGFTAPSAQGQTEVVLAAQAQAGIDADTIGLVEAHGTATRIGDPIEVAALTEAFRQSTDRRGYCALGSVKTNIGHLGAAAGMAGLVKAVLALEHRQIPPSLHFDRPNPLIDFASGPFRVPTTLEEWPSTGRPRRAAVSAFGVGGTNAHVILEEAPPVPAAPPRPEEDGRRLVLPLSARTPGALRGQAGALARRLEERPGLRLDDVAGALRSDRPALRHRLAVSATSVREAVDALRAAVPDVRPVPDEAPKVAFLLPGGGTQYVGMGSGLYQENDVYRDAVDRCSAVLRPVLGADLRTALFEEVEPGSTAAFLALFVTEYALARTLMEAGVRPDALIGHSLGEYTAACLAGVMEIDEALPVVAERVRLITSSGGATVGVAAAADTVLPLLGEGLSLAAVNSPAACTVAGDTDAVDRLEAELARRDVPFRRLRMPAAAHSHVLDPILESFAGHLRTLTLRPPRIPYVTNVTGDWATAAQATGVGHWVDHTRRTVRFADGIAALWERERPVLVEIGPGDSLTKLARARLDGEDPVTVTTMRHAKARAADGFVFAEALGRLWSAGVDAALPHAPRPPRSAGRVPLPGYAFERHRHWIDAPGARAPQESGPRSRTPAPGGGAGLAPRPHLATAHVAPSTPRERAVAALWEESLGIGGIGVHDNFFDLGGDSMRAVLLVGRLRRQGVLDVPAASLLAAPTVAGLLAAAQDGQDAVAGPAALAPLLPLRAEGDRRPLFCVHPGAGVSWRYTGLLPHLGADQPVFGIQAAGLDGTRQPARDAREMVEGCLGLVRSVQPDGPYRLLGWSYGGFVAHAMACALQEQGEEVELLALLDAPLPHAGEHDAGTAERQVAGLLSRVAGLPAGADGPPGVEDVLDRVGEAHRAGSSPVSRDEAASIAAVMRNNLRIAPEFTPGVFRGDALFFSATQDLVPAADARDLSLAAGKADAWRPYVRGAFEDHAVPCGHYDMTEPDPIARIGEVVAKALRPASG
;
A
#
# COMPACT_ATOMS: atom_id res chain seq x y z
N MET A 1 17.44 -23.29 54.96
CA MET A 1 16.33 -23.98 54.29
C MET A 1 15.99 -23.10 53.12
N ASP A 2 16.28 -23.60 51.92
CA ASP A 2 15.94 -23.00 50.64
C ASP A 2 14.46 -22.60 50.62
N GLU A 3 14.17 -21.33 50.36
CA GLU A 3 12.85 -20.94 49.86
C GLU A 3 12.75 -21.39 48.40
N SER A 4 11.78 -22.26 48.18
CA SER A 4 11.47 -22.94 46.94
C SER A 4 11.42 -21.98 45.75
N GLN A 5 12.21 -22.32 44.73
CA GLN A 5 11.95 -21.91 43.35
C GLN A 5 10.53 -22.37 42.99
N ALA A 6 9.57 -21.45 42.97
CA ALA A 6 8.30 -21.67 42.32
C ALA A 6 8.60 -22.04 40.85
N THR A 7 7.95 -23.10 40.37
CA THR A 7 7.97 -23.48 38.96
C THR A 7 7.38 -22.33 38.11
N PRO A 8 7.80 -22.15 36.84
CA PRO A 8 7.24 -21.11 35.95
C PRO A 8 5.72 -21.18 35.76
N GLU A 9 5.08 -22.31 36.09
CA GLU A 9 3.64 -22.53 35.97
C GLU A 9 2.78 -21.80 37.03
N ASP A 10 3.38 -21.17 38.06
CA ASP A 10 2.66 -20.49 39.15
C ASP A 10 2.62 -18.94 39.04
N GLU A 11 3.17 -18.32 37.99
CA GLU A 11 3.07 -16.86 37.80
C GLU A 11 1.74 -16.46 37.13
N ALA A 12 1.06 -15.47 37.71
CA ALA A 12 -0.18 -14.93 37.15
C ALA A 12 0.04 -14.38 35.73
N PRO A 13 -0.90 -14.61 34.79
CA PRO A 13 -0.73 -14.22 33.41
C PRO A 13 -0.55 -12.70 33.25
N ALA A 14 0.42 -12.30 32.42
CA ALA A 14 0.79 -10.92 32.20
C ALA A 14 0.80 -10.56 30.70
N VAL A 15 0.29 -9.37 30.37
CA VAL A 15 0.18 -8.87 29.00
C VAL A 15 0.95 -7.55 28.87
N ALA A 16 1.89 -7.47 27.94
CA ALA A 16 2.63 -6.28 27.61
C ALA A 16 1.82 -5.34 26.71
N VAL A 17 1.87 -4.05 27.01
CA VAL A 17 1.54 -2.98 26.05
C VAL A 17 2.78 -2.76 25.19
N ILE A 18 2.72 -3.13 23.91
CA ILE A 18 3.86 -3.08 22.98
C ILE A 18 3.79 -1.93 21.97
N GLY A 19 2.61 -1.35 21.77
CA GLY A 19 2.39 -0.18 20.92
C GLY A 19 1.25 0.69 21.42
N MET A 20 1.29 1.99 21.14
CA MET A 20 0.29 2.94 21.62
C MET A 20 0.19 4.17 20.71
N ALA A 21 -1.04 4.57 20.38
CA ALA A 21 -1.32 5.82 19.68
C ALA A 21 -2.60 6.46 20.22
N ALA A 22 -2.66 7.79 20.23
CA ALA A 22 -3.83 8.52 20.68
C ALA A 22 -3.87 9.92 20.07
N ARG A 23 -5.09 10.45 19.90
CA ARG A 23 -5.34 11.88 19.65
C ARG A 23 -6.33 12.38 20.68
N PHE A 24 -5.93 13.43 21.38
CA PHE A 24 -6.71 14.07 22.42
C PHE A 24 -6.73 15.59 22.21
N PRO A 25 -7.64 16.33 22.87
CA PRO A 25 -7.72 17.78 22.73
C PRO A 25 -6.38 18.43 23.08
N GLY A 26 -5.85 19.24 22.17
CA GLY A 26 -4.53 19.88 22.29
C GLY A 26 -3.32 18.95 22.07
N ALA A 27 -3.51 17.69 21.66
CA ALA A 27 -2.43 16.72 21.42
C ALA A 27 -2.74 15.76 20.28
N ASP A 28 -1.99 15.85 19.18
CA ASP A 28 -2.13 14.97 18.02
C ASP A 28 -1.38 13.62 18.16
N ASP A 29 -0.59 13.44 19.22
CA ASP A 29 0.10 12.20 19.56
C ASP A 29 0.34 12.06 21.07
N VAL A 30 0.89 10.91 21.48
CA VAL A 30 1.14 10.58 22.89
C VAL A 30 2.30 11.37 23.51
N ASP A 31 3.26 11.84 22.72
CA ASP A 31 4.39 12.66 23.20
C ASP A 31 3.87 14.07 23.55
N ALA A 32 3.09 14.69 22.65
CA ALA A 32 2.41 15.96 22.91
C ALA A 32 1.43 15.86 24.09
N PHE A 33 0.73 14.73 24.22
CA PHE A 33 -0.17 14.50 25.33
C PHE A 33 0.57 14.43 26.67
N TRP A 34 1.71 13.72 26.74
CA TRP A 34 2.55 13.71 27.94
C TRP A 34 3.04 15.11 28.30
N ASP A 35 3.51 15.88 27.33
CA ASP A 35 3.96 17.25 27.51
C ASP A 35 2.86 18.14 28.13
N ASN A 36 1.62 17.99 27.66
CA ASN A 36 0.46 18.70 28.20
C ASN A 36 0.18 18.27 29.65
N LEU A 37 0.19 16.97 29.94
CA LEU A 37 -0.01 16.44 31.29
C LEU A 37 1.08 16.93 32.27
N ALA A 38 2.34 16.84 31.87
CA ALA A 38 3.48 17.22 32.68
C ALA A 38 3.50 18.73 33.03
N ARG A 39 3.03 19.57 32.09
CA ARG A 39 2.87 21.03 32.30
C ARG A 39 1.60 21.41 33.06
N GLY A 40 0.70 20.46 33.32
CA GLY A 40 -0.61 20.74 33.90
C GLY A 40 -1.49 21.59 32.98
N HIS A 41 -1.47 21.33 31.67
CA HIS A 41 -2.27 22.04 30.69
C HIS A 41 -3.73 21.56 30.68
N GLU A 42 -4.67 22.50 30.66
CA GLU A 42 -6.09 22.24 30.42
C GLU A 42 -6.43 22.57 28.95
N SER A 43 -6.93 21.58 28.23
CA SER A 43 -7.35 21.70 26.83
C SER A 43 -8.82 22.10 26.68
N VAL A 44 -9.60 22.07 27.77
CA VAL A 44 -10.98 22.57 27.79
C VAL A 44 -10.94 24.10 27.69
N ARG A 45 -11.61 24.66 26.68
CA ARG A 45 -11.58 26.10 26.40
C ARG A 45 -12.97 26.68 26.15
N PRO A 46 -13.18 28.00 26.35
CA PRO A 46 -14.39 28.66 25.91
C PRO A 46 -14.56 28.61 24.40
N VAL A 47 -15.81 28.56 23.96
CA VAL A 47 -16.22 28.68 22.56
C VAL A 47 -16.62 30.13 22.30
N SER A 48 -15.98 30.76 21.32
CA SER A 48 -16.30 32.12 20.90
C SER A 48 -17.70 32.22 20.28
N ASP A 49 -18.26 33.43 20.23
CA ASP A 49 -19.55 33.68 19.59
C ASP A 49 -19.52 33.28 18.11
N GLU A 50 -18.39 33.52 17.42
CA GLU A 50 -18.19 33.13 16.02
C GLU A 50 -18.22 31.62 15.83
N GLU A 51 -17.50 30.86 16.67
CA GLU A 51 -17.49 29.39 16.62
C GLU A 51 -18.86 28.79 16.92
N PHE A 52 -19.57 29.33 17.91
CA PHE A 52 -20.92 28.90 18.28
C PHE A 52 -21.91 29.11 17.13
N LEU A 53 -21.90 30.31 16.53
CA LEU A 53 -22.76 30.64 15.39
C LEU A 53 -22.40 29.81 14.14
N ALA A 54 -21.11 29.59 13.89
CA ALA A 54 -20.63 28.75 12.79
C ALA A 54 -21.06 27.28 12.95
N ALA A 55 -21.16 26.78 14.19
CA ALA A 55 -21.67 25.46 14.50
C ALA A 55 -23.20 25.33 14.40
N GLY A 56 -23.91 26.41 14.07
CA GLY A 56 -25.37 26.44 13.92
C GLY A 56 -26.13 26.86 15.19
N GLY A 57 -25.45 27.50 16.15
CA GLY A 57 -26.07 28.03 17.35
C GLY A 57 -27.03 29.18 17.05
N ASP A 58 -28.08 29.31 17.87
CA ASP A 58 -29.06 30.40 17.76
C ASP A 58 -28.48 31.70 18.33
N PRO A 59 -28.42 32.81 17.58
CA PRO A 59 -28.00 34.11 18.12
C PRO A 59 -28.74 34.53 19.40
N GLU A 60 -30.00 34.11 19.59
CA GLU A 60 -30.78 34.43 20.80
C GLU A 60 -30.22 33.73 22.06
N ASP A 61 -29.45 32.65 21.89
CA ASP A 61 -28.87 31.88 22.98
C ASP A 61 -27.53 32.46 23.48
N LEU A 62 -26.94 33.42 22.78
CA LEU A 62 -25.63 34.00 23.14
C LEU A 62 -25.64 34.67 24.53
N ASP A 63 -26.79 35.24 24.91
CA ASP A 63 -26.99 35.94 26.18
C ASP A 63 -27.58 35.03 27.29
N ASP A 64 -27.81 33.74 27.01
CA ASP A 64 -28.41 32.82 28.00
C ASP A 64 -27.36 32.30 29.00
N PRO A 65 -27.42 32.69 30.29
CA PRO A 65 -26.44 32.26 31.29
C PRO A 65 -26.52 30.77 31.65
N SER A 66 -27.57 30.06 31.23
CA SER A 66 -27.68 28.61 31.40
C SER A 66 -26.92 27.82 30.34
N LEU A 67 -26.55 28.45 29.22
CA LEU A 67 -25.79 27.83 28.14
C LEU A 67 -24.29 27.90 28.44
N ILE A 68 -23.69 26.74 28.71
CA ILE A 68 -22.27 26.61 28.98
C ILE A 68 -21.55 26.30 27.67
N ARG A 69 -20.79 27.28 27.17
CA ARG A 69 -20.07 27.23 25.89
C ARG A 69 -18.60 26.91 26.11
N MET A 70 -18.34 25.65 26.46
CA MET A 70 -16.98 25.11 26.62
C MET A 70 -16.79 23.90 25.71
N ALA A 71 -15.61 23.78 25.10
CA ALA A 71 -15.28 22.70 24.17
C ALA A 71 -13.91 22.09 24.52
N SER A 72 -13.82 20.77 24.33
CA SER A 72 -12.59 19.99 24.42
C SER A 72 -12.59 19.03 23.24
N VAL A 73 -12.10 19.50 22.09
CA VAL A 73 -12.30 18.84 20.79
C VAL A 73 -10.99 18.40 20.17
N ILE A 74 -11.05 17.36 19.35
CA ILE A 74 -9.97 17.04 18.40
C ILE A 74 -10.19 17.91 17.17
N GLU A 75 -9.15 18.61 16.73
CA GLU A 75 -9.23 19.43 15.52
C GLU A 75 -9.16 18.55 14.26
N GLY A 76 -9.91 18.95 13.22
CA GLY A 76 -9.90 18.28 11.92
C GLY A 76 -10.53 16.88 11.90
N ILE A 77 -11.59 16.63 12.70
CA ILE A 77 -12.38 15.38 12.65
C ILE A 77 -13.05 15.15 11.29
N ASP A 78 -13.13 16.19 10.46
CA ASP A 78 -13.60 16.11 9.08
C ASP A 78 -12.51 15.66 8.11
N ARG A 79 -11.26 15.50 8.55
CA ARG A 79 -10.13 15.13 7.70
C ARG A 79 -9.72 13.67 7.83
N PHE A 80 -9.41 13.02 6.71
CA PHE A 80 -9.00 11.61 6.64
C PHE A 80 -8.20 11.36 5.36
N ASP A 81 -7.23 10.43 5.39
CA ASP A 81 -6.52 9.98 4.19
C ASP A 81 -7.28 8.83 3.52
N SER A 82 -8.32 9.17 2.75
CA SER A 82 -9.19 8.17 2.12
C SER A 82 -8.44 7.28 1.11
N GLY A 83 -7.47 7.87 0.39
CA GLY A 83 -6.66 7.16 -0.61
C GLY A 83 -5.76 6.09 0.02
N PHE A 84 -5.20 6.36 1.21
CA PHE A 84 -4.44 5.35 1.94
C PHE A 84 -5.26 4.10 2.24
N PHE A 85 -6.52 4.25 2.63
CA PHE A 85 -7.42 3.13 2.97
C PHE A 85 -8.32 2.69 1.80
N GLY A 86 -8.06 3.12 0.56
CA GLY A 86 -8.82 2.66 -0.61
C GLY A 86 -10.25 3.20 -0.74
N TYR A 87 -10.62 4.25 0.01
CA TYR A 87 -11.93 4.88 -0.06
C TYR A 87 -11.97 5.97 -1.14
N SER A 88 -13.06 6.01 -1.91
CA SER A 88 -13.40 7.21 -2.69
C SER A 88 -13.76 8.38 -1.75
N PRO A 89 -13.57 9.65 -2.18
CA PRO A 89 -13.92 10.80 -1.35
C PRO A 89 -15.39 10.81 -0.91
N ALA A 90 -16.29 10.28 -1.74
CA ALA A 90 -17.71 10.25 -1.46
C ALA A 90 -18.07 9.17 -0.43
N GLU A 91 -17.44 8.00 -0.48
CA GLU A 91 -17.61 6.95 0.55
C GLU A 91 -17.07 7.43 1.89
N ALA A 92 -15.85 7.98 1.91
CA ALA A 92 -15.24 8.51 3.13
C ALA A 92 -16.07 9.61 3.79
N ALA A 93 -16.80 10.42 3.01
CA ALA A 93 -17.70 11.43 3.55
C ALA A 93 -18.94 10.85 4.26
N VAL A 94 -19.39 9.65 3.90
CA VAL A 94 -20.51 8.95 4.56
C VAL A 94 -20.05 8.27 5.85
N VAL A 95 -18.81 7.78 5.92
CA VAL A 95 -18.27 7.06 7.08
C VAL A 95 -18.18 7.98 8.29
N ASP A 96 -18.63 7.48 9.45
CA ASP A 96 -18.54 8.21 10.72
C ASP A 96 -17.08 8.65 10.99
N PRO A 97 -16.84 9.95 11.28
CA PRO A 97 -15.54 10.44 11.74
C PRO A 97 -14.88 9.57 12.82
N GLN A 98 -15.68 8.97 13.71
CA GLN A 98 -15.18 8.06 14.74
C GLN A 98 -14.47 6.84 14.14
N GLN A 99 -15.03 6.23 13.09
CA GLN A 99 -14.43 5.08 12.43
C GLN A 99 -13.16 5.48 11.68
N ARG A 100 -13.18 6.63 11.00
CA ARG A 100 -12.02 7.18 10.26
C ARG A 100 -10.83 7.47 11.17
N LEU A 101 -11.06 8.18 12.27
CA LEU A 101 -10.00 8.48 13.24
C LEU A 101 -9.48 7.22 13.95
N LEU A 102 -10.37 6.26 14.25
CA LEU A 102 -9.97 4.98 14.83
C LEU A 102 -9.07 4.18 13.88
N LEU A 103 -9.38 4.16 12.57
CA LEU A 103 -8.56 3.51 11.53
C LEU A 103 -7.13 4.05 11.49
N GLU A 104 -6.96 5.38 11.42
CA GLU A 104 -5.64 6.00 11.45
C GLU A 104 -4.90 5.72 12.78
N THR A 105 -5.61 5.80 13.91
CA THR A 105 -5.02 5.58 15.24
C THR A 105 -4.61 4.11 15.45
N ALA A 106 -5.42 3.17 14.96
CA ALA A 106 -5.11 1.74 14.97
C ALA A 106 -3.85 1.45 14.16
N TYR A 107 -3.74 2.02 12.96
CA TYR A 107 -2.55 1.89 12.12
C TYR A 107 -1.30 2.43 12.83
N HIS A 108 -1.37 3.63 13.40
CA HIS A 108 -0.26 4.22 14.16
C HIS A 108 0.13 3.39 15.40
N ALA A 109 -0.82 2.78 16.09
CA ALA A 109 -0.51 1.92 17.24
C ALA A 109 0.21 0.63 16.83
N LEU A 110 -0.18 0.03 15.69
CA LEU A 110 0.50 -1.14 15.11
C LEU A 110 1.88 -0.80 14.56
N GLU A 111 2.02 0.37 13.94
CA GLU A 111 3.32 0.91 13.53
C GLU A 111 4.25 1.14 14.72
N ASP A 112 3.74 1.69 15.83
CA ASP A 112 4.51 1.88 17.06
C ASP A 112 4.94 0.56 17.71
N ALA A 113 4.12 -0.49 17.58
CA ALA A 113 4.47 -1.86 17.96
C ALA A 113 5.50 -2.52 17.02
N GLY A 114 5.76 -1.93 15.85
CA GLY A 114 6.62 -2.52 14.81
C GLY A 114 6.00 -3.74 14.13
N CYS A 115 4.67 -3.76 14.02
CA CYS A 115 3.90 -4.78 13.29
C CYS A 115 2.75 -4.15 12.45
N PRO A 116 3.04 -3.21 11.53
CA PRO A 116 2.02 -2.55 10.71
C PRO A 116 1.49 -3.45 9.59
N GLY A 117 0.73 -4.50 9.93
CA GLY A 117 -0.02 -5.32 8.95
C GLY A 117 0.69 -6.60 8.50
N GLU A 118 0.28 -7.12 7.33
CA GLU A 118 0.40 -8.49 6.76
C GLU A 118 1.80 -9.15 6.69
N ASP A 119 2.83 -8.58 7.31
CA ASP A 119 4.22 -9.06 7.26
C ASP A 119 4.39 -10.49 7.80
N ASN A 120 3.39 -11.01 8.53
CA ASN A 120 3.33 -12.41 8.90
C ASN A 120 1.90 -12.97 8.82
N PRO A 121 1.52 -13.66 7.72
CA PRO A 121 0.19 -14.27 7.57
C PRO A 121 -0.10 -15.37 8.60
N SER A 122 0.90 -15.85 9.36
CA SER A 122 0.68 -16.81 10.44
C SER A 122 0.24 -16.17 11.76
N ARG A 123 0.35 -14.84 11.91
CA ARG A 123 0.09 -14.13 13.16
C ARG A 123 -1.37 -13.70 13.24
N THR A 124 -2.07 -14.14 14.27
CA THR A 124 -3.49 -13.81 14.44
C THR A 124 -3.64 -12.59 15.34
N THR A 125 -4.13 -11.47 14.78
CA THR A 125 -4.33 -10.21 15.52
C THR A 125 -5.82 -9.96 15.77
N GLY A 126 -6.22 -9.94 17.04
CA GLY A 126 -7.59 -9.58 17.45
C GLY A 126 -7.81 -8.07 17.53
N VAL A 127 -9.05 -7.61 17.36
CA VAL A 127 -9.48 -6.20 17.41
C VAL A 127 -10.67 -6.06 18.36
N TYR A 128 -10.50 -5.24 19.39
CA TYR A 128 -11.50 -4.95 20.41
C TYR A 128 -11.70 -3.44 20.43
N ALA A 129 -12.74 -2.97 19.75
CA ALA A 129 -12.98 -1.55 19.56
C ALA A 129 -14.30 -1.12 20.19
N GLY A 130 -14.36 0.09 20.72
CA GLY A 130 -15.61 0.69 21.17
C GLY A 130 -15.76 2.14 20.75
N SER A 131 -16.99 2.58 20.54
CA SER A 131 -17.29 3.98 20.27
C SER A 131 -18.47 4.47 21.09
N GLY A 132 -18.63 5.79 21.17
CA GLY A 132 -19.93 6.38 21.50
C GLY A 132 -20.91 6.24 20.34
N ASP A 133 -22.19 6.50 20.61
CA ASP A 133 -23.21 6.54 19.56
C ASP A 133 -22.87 7.58 18.47
N SER A 134 -23.11 7.23 17.22
CA SER A 134 -22.88 8.14 16.10
C SER A 134 -23.81 9.34 16.19
N ARG A 135 -23.25 10.52 16.45
CA ARG A 135 -23.95 11.81 16.32
C ARG A 135 -23.92 12.34 14.89
N TYR A 136 -22.93 11.91 14.11
CA TYR A 136 -22.78 12.28 12.72
C TYR A 136 -23.91 11.70 11.84
N TYR A 137 -24.22 10.42 12.01
CA TYR A 137 -25.26 9.77 11.21
C TYR A 137 -26.63 10.46 11.28
N PRO A 138 -27.26 10.65 12.45
CA PRO A 138 -28.60 11.24 12.52
C PRO A 138 -28.64 12.72 12.11
N ALA A 139 -27.58 13.49 12.37
CA ALA A 139 -27.57 14.94 12.13
C ALA A 139 -27.12 15.31 10.70
N HIS A 140 -26.21 14.53 10.10
CA HIS A 140 -25.58 14.86 8.82
C HIS A 140 -25.98 13.89 7.70
N VAL A 141 -25.92 12.58 7.97
CA VAL A 141 -26.02 11.55 6.92
C VAL A 141 -27.48 11.14 6.65
N HIS A 142 -28.19 10.67 7.68
CA HIS A 142 -29.55 10.16 7.62
C HIS A 142 -30.57 11.14 6.98
N PRO A 143 -30.53 12.47 7.25
CA PRO A 143 -31.49 13.40 6.66
C PRO A 143 -31.49 13.41 5.13
N ARG A 144 -30.39 13.01 4.47
CA ARG A 144 -30.32 12.91 3.00
C ARG A 144 -31.17 11.78 2.42
N PHE A 145 -31.54 10.82 3.25
CA PHE A 145 -32.35 9.66 2.90
C PHE A 145 -33.80 9.78 3.40
N ALA A 146 -34.18 10.94 3.94
CA ALA A 146 -35.54 11.20 4.37
C ALA A 146 -36.52 10.97 3.20
N GLY A 147 -37.55 10.12 3.43
CA GLY A 147 -38.53 9.74 2.42
C GLY A 147 -38.09 8.63 1.45
N GLN A 148 -36.94 7.98 1.68
CA GLN A 148 -36.45 6.82 0.90
C GLN A 148 -36.23 5.57 1.79
N PRO A 149 -37.26 5.06 2.49
CA PRO A 149 -37.12 3.89 3.35
C PRO A 149 -36.72 2.65 2.53
N GLY A 150 -35.77 1.86 3.04
CA GLY A 150 -35.37 0.58 2.44
C GLY A 150 -34.43 0.67 1.23
N SER A 151 -33.85 1.83 0.92
CA SER A 151 -32.83 1.93 -0.14
C SER A 151 -31.50 1.29 0.27
N VAL A 152 -30.78 0.70 -0.68
CA VAL A 152 -29.43 0.13 -0.46
C VAL A 152 -28.46 1.22 0.03
N ALA A 153 -28.59 2.47 -0.44
CA ALA A 153 -27.77 3.61 -0.02
C ALA A 153 -27.96 3.91 1.47
N LEU A 154 -29.21 3.85 1.95
CA LEU A 154 -29.52 4.01 3.36
C LEU A 154 -28.91 2.87 4.19
N VAL A 155 -28.97 1.61 3.69
CA VAL A 155 -28.34 0.47 4.35
C VAL A 155 -26.82 0.64 4.41
N HIS A 156 -26.16 1.00 3.31
CA HIS A 156 -24.71 1.25 3.28
C HIS A 156 -24.32 2.40 4.23
N ALA A 157 -25.08 3.50 4.21
CA ALA A 157 -24.85 4.62 5.11
C ALA A 157 -25.04 4.23 6.58
N ALA A 158 -26.06 3.42 6.90
CA ALA A 158 -26.26 2.88 8.24
C ALA A 158 -25.09 1.97 8.65
N THR A 159 -24.64 1.08 7.77
CA THR A 159 -23.49 0.18 8.00
C THR A 159 -22.19 0.96 8.22
N ALA A 160 -21.96 2.04 7.47
CA ALA A 160 -20.78 2.91 7.58
C ALA A 160 -20.75 3.78 8.85
N ASN A 161 -21.85 3.80 9.62
CA ASN A 161 -21.97 4.55 10.86
C ASN A 161 -22.39 3.67 12.05
N SER A 162 -22.53 2.36 11.85
CA SER A 162 -22.95 1.42 12.88
C SER A 162 -21.79 1.09 13.82
N LEU A 163 -22.06 1.04 15.13
CA LEU A 163 -21.11 0.49 16.11
C LEU A 163 -20.73 -0.95 15.74
N GLY A 164 -21.66 -1.75 15.22
CA GLY A 164 -21.44 -3.17 14.89
C GLY A 164 -20.39 -3.43 13.81
N THR A 165 -19.97 -2.40 13.08
CA THR A 165 -18.92 -2.50 12.03
C THR A 165 -17.60 -1.85 12.42
N LEU A 166 -17.51 -1.24 13.60
CA LEU A 166 -16.32 -0.50 14.05
C LEU A 166 -15.05 -1.38 14.07
N ALA A 167 -15.08 -2.50 14.80
CA ALA A 167 -13.95 -3.42 14.89
C ALA A 167 -13.68 -4.15 13.58
N THR A 168 -14.75 -4.62 12.91
CA THR A 168 -14.63 -5.40 11.68
C THR A 168 -14.11 -4.58 10.52
N ARG A 169 -14.39 -3.27 10.48
CA ARG A 169 -13.76 -2.35 9.51
C ARG A 169 -12.26 -2.24 9.75
N VAL A 170 -11.82 -2.06 11.00
CA VAL A 170 -10.37 -2.05 11.31
C VAL A 170 -9.72 -3.38 10.91
N SER A 171 -10.37 -4.52 11.20
CA SER A 171 -9.89 -5.83 10.77
C SER A 171 -9.78 -5.94 9.24
N TYR A 172 -10.81 -5.51 8.51
CA TYR A 172 -10.86 -5.59 7.05
C TYR A 172 -9.80 -4.71 6.39
N GLU A 173 -9.71 -3.44 6.78
CA GLU A 173 -8.79 -2.48 6.13
C GLU A 173 -7.31 -2.76 6.42
N LEU A 174 -7.01 -3.48 7.51
CA LEU A 174 -5.65 -3.77 7.96
C LEU A 174 -5.26 -5.24 7.80
N GLY A 175 -6.12 -6.08 7.22
CA GLY A 175 -5.85 -7.51 7.00
C GLY A 175 -5.72 -8.34 8.29
N LEU A 176 -6.42 -7.98 9.37
CA LEU A 176 -6.30 -8.64 10.68
C LEU A 176 -7.34 -9.75 10.85
N THR A 177 -6.89 -10.95 11.21
CA THR A 177 -7.68 -12.18 11.14
C THR A 177 -8.15 -12.76 12.48
N GLY A 178 -7.82 -12.11 13.61
CA GLY A 178 -8.25 -12.56 14.95
C GLY A 178 -9.68 -12.16 15.32
N PRO A 179 -10.10 -12.41 16.59
CA PRO A 179 -11.41 -12.01 17.07
C PRO A 179 -11.66 -10.51 16.86
N SER A 180 -12.83 -10.13 16.34
CA SER A 180 -13.15 -8.73 16.02
C SER A 180 -14.47 -8.33 16.68
N LEU A 181 -14.40 -7.52 17.74
CA LEU A 181 -15.52 -7.22 18.63
C LEU A 181 -15.72 -5.71 18.81
N SER A 182 -16.92 -5.25 18.47
CA SER A 182 -17.40 -3.91 18.79
C SER A 182 -18.13 -3.88 20.13
N LEU A 183 -17.71 -3.01 21.06
CA LEU A 183 -18.20 -2.97 22.44
C LEU A 183 -18.73 -1.57 22.82
N GLN A 184 -19.78 -1.51 23.64
CA GLN A 184 -20.25 -0.27 24.25
C GLN A 184 -20.80 -0.53 25.67
N THR A 185 -20.11 0.02 26.66
CA THR A 185 -20.48 -0.01 28.09
C THR A 185 -20.47 1.41 28.68
N ALA A 186 -20.83 2.40 27.87
CA ALA A 186 -20.72 3.82 28.19
C ALA A 186 -19.29 4.21 28.60
N CYS A 187 -19.09 4.87 29.74
CA CYS A 187 -17.81 5.45 30.15
C CYS A 187 -16.71 4.40 30.44
N SER A 188 -17.06 3.13 30.66
CA SER A 188 -16.11 2.02 30.85
C SER A 188 -15.65 1.35 29.55
N THR A 189 -16.18 1.76 28.39
CA THR A 189 -16.00 1.06 27.10
C THR A 189 -14.55 0.74 26.78
N GLY A 190 -13.64 1.72 26.85
CA GLY A 190 -12.22 1.49 26.55
C GLY A 190 -11.53 0.47 27.45
N LEU A 191 -11.85 0.42 28.75
CA LEU A 191 -11.26 -0.57 29.66
C LEU A 191 -11.91 -1.95 29.52
N VAL A 192 -13.19 -2.02 29.13
CA VAL A 192 -13.84 -3.30 28.81
C VAL A 192 -13.25 -3.88 27.51
N ALA A 193 -12.96 -3.04 26.52
CA ALA A 193 -12.23 -3.47 25.32
C ALA A 193 -10.83 -4.01 25.65
N LEU A 194 -10.09 -3.33 26.53
CA LEU A 194 -8.81 -3.84 27.06
C LEU A 194 -8.97 -5.17 27.79
N HIS A 195 -10.01 -5.32 28.63
CA HIS A 195 -10.29 -6.55 29.36
C HIS A 195 -10.56 -7.72 28.40
N SER A 196 -11.41 -7.54 27.39
CA SER A 196 -11.69 -8.58 26.38
C SER A 196 -10.42 -8.98 25.62
N ALA A 197 -9.60 -8.00 25.22
CA ALA A 197 -8.31 -8.27 24.59
C ALA A 197 -7.34 -9.05 25.50
N PHE A 198 -7.27 -8.66 26.77
CA PHE A 198 -6.45 -9.34 27.79
C PHE A 198 -6.87 -10.81 27.94
N GLN A 199 -8.18 -11.08 28.08
CA GLN A 199 -8.68 -12.44 28.24
C GLN A 199 -8.34 -13.33 27.03
N ASP A 200 -8.57 -12.85 25.82
CA ASP A 200 -8.31 -13.64 24.61
C ASP A 200 -6.82 -13.87 24.35
N LEU A 201 -5.94 -12.96 24.78
CA LEU A 201 -4.48 -13.17 24.74
C LEU A 201 -4.04 -14.26 25.73
N VAL A 202 -4.54 -14.21 26.96
CA VAL A 202 -4.22 -15.18 28.02
C VAL A 202 -4.80 -16.57 27.71
N GLU A 203 -5.92 -16.62 27.01
CA GLU A 203 -6.54 -17.86 26.53
C GLU A 203 -6.00 -18.34 25.16
N TYR A 204 -4.95 -17.68 24.64
CA TYR A 204 -4.30 -18.01 23.36
C TYR A 204 -5.27 -18.04 22.15
N ARG A 205 -6.31 -17.20 22.15
CA ARG A 205 -7.23 -17.02 21.00
C ARG A 205 -6.69 -16.07 19.94
N CYS A 206 -5.67 -15.29 20.28
CA CYS A 206 -4.90 -14.47 19.34
C CYS A 206 -3.45 -14.31 19.84
N ASP A 207 -2.55 -13.89 18.96
CA ASP A 207 -1.13 -13.67 19.27
C ASP A 207 -0.84 -12.22 19.67
N THR A 208 -1.60 -11.30 19.07
CA THR A 208 -1.57 -9.86 19.32
C THR A 208 -3.01 -9.39 19.42
N ALA A 209 -3.28 -8.36 20.23
CA ALA A 209 -4.60 -7.74 20.28
C ALA A 209 -4.49 -6.22 20.21
N LEU A 210 -5.37 -5.61 19.42
CA LEU A 210 -5.59 -4.17 19.38
C LEU A 210 -6.81 -3.84 20.25
N ALA A 211 -6.63 -3.07 21.32
CA ALA A 211 -7.72 -2.52 22.11
C ALA A 211 -7.83 -1.01 21.86
N ALA A 212 -9.00 -0.54 21.43
CA ALA A 212 -9.17 0.85 21.04
C ALA A 212 -10.54 1.41 21.43
N ALA A 213 -10.61 2.72 21.66
CA ALA A 213 -11.88 3.40 21.88
C ALA A 213 -11.88 4.83 21.35
N VAL A 214 -13.04 5.26 20.85
CA VAL A 214 -13.26 6.59 20.27
C VAL A 214 -14.56 7.21 20.79
N SER A 215 -14.59 8.52 20.96
CA SER A 215 -15.81 9.27 21.24
C SER A 215 -15.66 10.66 20.66
N LEU A 216 -16.50 11.04 19.71
CA LEU A 216 -16.48 12.35 19.08
C LEU A 216 -17.85 13.02 19.18
N ASN A 217 -17.86 14.33 19.37
CA ASN A 217 -19.05 15.16 19.36
C ASN A 217 -18.93 16.26 18.30
N PRO A 218 -19.43 16.03 17.06
CA PRO A 218 -19.44 17.04 16.00
C PRO A 218 -20.13 18.36 16.36
N SER A 219 -20.97 18.36 17.41
CA SER A 219 -21.71 19.52 17.90
C SER A 219 -21.11 20.13 19.17
N ALA A 220 -19.86 19.79 19.54
CA ALA A 220 -19.25 20.26 20.78
C ALA A 220 -19.23 21.79 20.93
N HIS A 221 -19.09 22.53 19.83
CA HIS A 221 -19.11 23.99 19.82
C HIS A 221 -20.48 24.61 20.16
N LEU A 222 -21.56 23.84 20.14
CA LEU A 222 -22.88 24.32 20.60
C LEU A 222 -22.98 24.37 22.14
N GLY A 223 -22.00 23.79 22.86
CA GLY A 223 -22.03 23.71 24.31
C GLY A 223 -23.17 22.82 24.83
N TYR A 224 -23.56 23.04 26.08
CA TYR A 224 -24.69 22.37 26.71
C TYR A 224 -25.39 23.29 27.70
N ARG A 225 -26.67 23.03 27.97
CA ARG A 225 -27.42 23.79 28.98
C ARG A 225 -27.27 23.14 30.34
N HIS A 226 -26.81 23.91 31.32
CA HIS A 226 -26.66 23.44 32.69
C HIS A 226 -28.03 23.23 33.34
N VAL A 227 -28.24 22.02 33.87
CA VAL A 227 -29.42 21.67 34.66
C VAL A 227 -28.97 21.46 36.10
N PRO A 228 -29.51 22.23 37.09
CA PRO A 228 -29.16 22.05 38.49
C PRO A 228 -29.35 20.60 38.96
N GLY A 229 -28.28 20.00 39.51
CA GLY A 229 -28.29 18.60 39.96
C GLY A 229 -28.08 17.56 38.85
N GLY A 230 -27.88 18.00 37.60
CA GLY A 230 -27.43 17.16 36.48
C GLY A 230 -25.95 16.78 36.57
N PRO A 231 -25.46 15.97 35.61
CA PRO A 231 -24.07 15.47 35.62
C PRO A 231 -23.05 16.47 35.05
N PHE A 232 -23.50 17.50 34.33
CA PHE A 232 -22.62 18.45 33.65
C PHE A 232 -22.29 19.66 34.53
N SER A 233 -21.06 20.15 34.39
CA SER A 233 -20.51 21.28 35.14
C SER A 233 -21.24 22.60 34.83
N PRO A 234 -21.42 23.51 35.80
CA PRO A 234 -21.98 24.84 35.53
C PRO A 234 -21.02 25.80 34.81
N ASP A 235 -19.76 25.44 34.63
CA ASP A 235 -18.75 26.29 33.96
C ASP A 235 -17.81 25.51 33.04
N GLY A 236 -18.08 24.22 32.83
CA GLY A 236 -17.32 23.36 31.94
C GLY A 236 -15.94 22.93 32.43
N HIS A 237 -15.55 23.24 33.67
CA HIS A 237 -14.34 22.66 34.28
C HIS A 237 -14.67 21.38 35.08
N CYS A 238 -13.76 20.40 35.03
CA CYS A 238 -13.81 19.19 35.85
C CYS A 238 -12.94 19.37 37.09
N ARG A 239 -13.55 19.66 38.24
CA ARG A 239 -12.84 19.86 39.53
C ARG A 239 -12.83 18.61 40.39
N THR A 240 -12.21 17.54 39.87
CA THR A 240 -12.28 16.23 40.50
C THR A 240 -11.70 16.26 41.92
N PHE A 241 -12.46 15.75 42.88
CA PHE A 241 -12.18 15.67 44.32
C PHE A 241 -12.15 17.00 45.09
N ALA A 242 -12.36 18.14 44.42
CA ALA A 242 -12.37 19.46 45.06
C ALA A 242 -13.67 19.72 45.85
N ASP A 243 -13.65 20.69 46.78
CA ASP A 243 -14.82 21.09 47.56
C ASP A 243 -15.94 21.75 46.74
N ASP A 244 -15.59 22.32 45.59
CA ASP A 244 -16.47 22.94 44.62
C ASP A 244 -16.74 22.08 43.37
N ALA A 245 -16.45 20.77 43.45
CA ALA A 245 -16.80 19.80 42.40
C ALA A 245 -18.31 19.85 42.09
N ALA A 246 -18.68 20.21 40.86
CA ALA A 246 -20.06 20.53 40.49
C ALA A 246 -20.58 19.76 39.26
N GLY A 247 -19.78 18.90 38.65
CA GLY A 247 -20.13 18.14 37.46
C GLY A 247 -18.95 17.97 36.50
N THR A 248 -19.18 17.26 35.40
CA THR A 248 -18.18 16.98 34.38
C THR A 248 -18.36 17.84 33.13
N SER A 249 -17.34 17.89 32.28
CA SER A 249 -17.38 18.52 30.95
C SER A 249 -17.13 17.47 29.88
N SER A 250 -17.77 17.56 28.72
CA SER A 250 -17.56 16.60 27.64
C SER A 250 -16.26 16.87 26.88
N GLY A 251 -15.63 15.81 26.36
CA GLY A 251 -14.54 15.96 25.41
C GLY A 251 -14.52 14.88 24.33
N ASP A 252 -13.72 15.13 23.30
CA ASP A 252 -13.45 14.21 22.20
C ASP A 252 -12.16 13.41 22.45
N GLY A 253 -12.10 12.17 21.98
CA GLY A 253 -10.91 11.35 22.18
C GLY A 253 -10.88 10.11 21.32
N VAL A 254 -9.68 9.72 20.89
CA VAL A 254 -9.41 8.38 20.36
C VAL A 254 -8.08 7.88 20.92
N GLY A 255 -8.06 6.62 21.34
CA GLY A 255 -6.83 5.94 21.78
C GLY A 255 -6.86 4.47 21.41
N ALA A 256 -5.68 3.93 21.11
CA ALA A 256 -5.47 2.53 20.80
C ALA A 256 -4.16 2.03 21.43
N VAL A 257 -4.19 0.80 21.93
CA VAL A 257 -3.02 0.07 22.44
C VAL A 257 -2.92 -1.29 21.76
N VAL A 258 -1.68 -1.71 21.49
CA VAL A 258 -1.35 -3.04 20.97
C VAL A 258 -0.79 -3.87 22.11
N LEU A 259 -1.32 -5.07 22.26
CA LEU A 259 -1.11 -5.95 23.40
C LEU A 259 -0.57 -7.28 22.93
N LYS A 260 0.29 -7.86 23.76
CA LYS A 260 0.87 -9.18 23.52
C LYS A 260 1.18 -9.84 24.86
N ARG A 261 1.11 -11.17 24.95
CA ARG A 261 1.59 -11.87 26.16
C ARG A 261 3.02 -11.43 26.47
N LEU A 262 3.32 -11.19 27.75
CA LEU A 262 4.61 -10.62 28.14
C LEU A 262 5.78 -11.51 27.71
N GLU A 263 5.64 -12.82 27.86
CA GLU A 263 6.63 -13.82 27.43
C GLU A 263 6.96 -13.70 25.93
N ASP A 264 5.94 -13.60 25.07
CA ASP A 264 6.13 -13.49 23.63
C ASP A 264 6.69 -12.13 23.23
N ALA A 265 6.30 -11.06 23.94
CA ALA A 265 6.86 -9.71 23.71
C ALA A 265 8.37 -9.68 24.01
N LEU A 266 8.80 -10.32 25.10
CA LEU A 266 10.20 -10.44 25.46
C LEU A 266 10.97 -11.34 24.47
N ALA A 267 10.35 -12.45 24.04
CA ALA A 267 10.96 -13.38 23.08
C ALA A 267 11.22 -12.71 21.71
N ASP A 268 10.27 -11.89 21.24
CA ASP A 268 10.39 -11.20 19.94
C ASP A 268 11.25 -9.93 20.03
N GLY A 269 11.58 -9.47 21.23
CA GLY A 269 12.32 -8.22 21.45
C GLY A 269 11.47 -6.98 21.17
N ASP A 270 10.17 -7.07 21.46
CA ASP A 270 9.24 -5.94 21.37
C ASP A 270 9.53 -4.89 22.45
N ARG A 271 9.17 -3.64 22.19
CA ARG A 271 9.26 -2.58 23.21
C ARG A 271 8.10 -2.72 24.18
N VAL A 272 8.35 -3.21 25.39
CA VAL A 272 7.35 -3.20 26.46
C VAL A 272 7.25 -1.80 27.07
N ARG A 273 6.12 -1.12 26.89
CA ARG A 273 5.85 0.21 27.44
C ARG A 273 5.36 0.13 28.90
N ALA A 274 4.48 -0.83 29.16
CA ALA A 274 3.98 -1.19 30.48
C ALA A 274 3.45 -2.63 30.43
N VAL A 275 3.11 -3.18 31.59
CA VAL A 275 2.51 -4.52 31.69
C VAL A 275 1.17 -4.44 32.39
N VAL A 276 0.13 -4.97 31.76
CA VAL A 276 -1.19 -5.22 32.34
C VAL A 276 -1.10 -6.50 33.18
N ARG A 277 -1.25 -6.38 34.50
CA ARG A 277 -1.20 -7.51 35.45
C ARG A 277 -2.57 -8.12 35.71
N ALA A 278 -3.62 -7.31 35.71
CA ALA A 278 -4.98 -7.79 35.83
C ALA A 278 -5.97 -6.78 35.27
N THR A 279 -7.12 -7.30 34.87
CA THR A 279 -8.29 -6.52 34.48
C THR A 279 -9.53 -7.17 35.08
N ALA A 280 -10.39 -6.40 35.73
CA ALA A 280 -11.65 -6.89 36.28
C ALA A 280 -12.82 -6.04 35.78
N VAL A 281 -13.95 -6.71 35.52
CA VAL A 281 -15.20 -6.08 35.10
C VAL A 281 -16.36 -6.67 35.92
N ASN A 282 -17.26 -5.83 36.42
CA ASN A 282 -18.50 -6.28 37.07
C ASN A 282 -19.70 -5.35 36.76
N ASN A 283 -20.85 -5.59 37.42
CA ASN A 283 -21.99 -4.68 37.35
C ASN A 283 -22.61 -4.40 38.72
N ASP A 284 -23.04 -3.15 38.94
CA ASP A 284 -23.68 -2.70 40.18
C ASP A 284 -25.04 -3.38 40.44
N GLY A 285 -25.73 -3.84 39.40
CA GLY A 285 -27.06 -4.42 39.52
C GLY A 285 -28.06 -3.45 40.15
N ARG A 286 -28.91 -3.97 41.06
CA ARG A 286 -29.90 -3.19 41.82
C ARG A 286 -29.37 -2.59 43.14
N ARG A 287 -28.06 -2.66 43.40
CA ARG A 287 -27.44 -2.16 44.66
C ARG A 287 -27.42 -0.63 44.74
N LYS A 288 -27.49 0.04 43.59
CA LYS A 288 -27.55 1.49 43.43
C LYS A 288 -28.97 2.03 43.62
N VAL A 289 -29.09 3.25 44.15
CA VAL A 289 -30.37 3.93 44.44
C VAL A 289 -31.17 4.32 43.19
N GLY A 290 -30.53 4.37 42.04
CA GLY A 290 -31.16 4.68 40.75
C GLY A 290 -30.28 4.18 39.60
N PHE A 291 -30.82 4.11 38.39
CA PHE A 291 -30.12 3.55 37.23
C PHE A 291 -28.78 4.23 36.92
N THR A 292 -28.71 5.55 37.13
CA THR A 292 -27.53 6.39 36.84
C THR A 292 -26.62 6.60 38.05
N ALA A 293 -27.00 6.11 39.25
CA ALA A 293 -26.20 6.29 40.46
C ALA A 293 -25.08 5.24 40.55
N PRO A 294 -23.88 5.59 41.04
CA PRO A 294 -22.82 4.60 41.28
C PRO A 294 -23.10 3.74 42.53
N SER A 295 -22.38 2.62 42.67
CA SER A 295 -22.39 1.76 43.87
C SER A 295 -21.00 1.64 44.48
N ALA A 296 -20.83 2.09 45.73
CA ALA A 296 -19.57 1.94 46.46
C ALA A 296 -19.15 0.46 46.58
N GLN A 297 -20.11 -0.43 46.87
CA GLN A 297 -19.84 -1.87 46.98
C GLN A 297 -19.40 -2.47 45.64
N GLY A 298 -20.06 -2.10 44.54
CA GLY A 298 -19.71 -2.60 43.20
C GLY A 298 -18.30 -2.18 42.77
N GLN A 299 -17.93 -0.93 43.07
CA GLN A 299 -16.59 -0.40 42.83
C GLN A 299 -15.53 -1.06 43.73
N THR A 300 -15.85 -1.31 45.00
CA THR A 300 -14.96 -2.03 45.94
C THR A 300 -14.67 -3.44 45.43
N GLU A 301 -15.71 -4.18 45.02
CA GLU A 301 -15.60 -5.55 44.52
C GLU A 301 -14.74 -5.66 43.25
N VAL A 302 -14.87 -4.72 42.30
CA VAL A 302 -14.08 -4.78 41.05
C VAL A 302 -12.60 -4.46 41.32
N VAL A 303 -12.31 -3.55 42.26
CA VAL A 303 -10.92 -3.24 42.67
C VAL A 303 -10.30 -4.45 43.36
N LEU A 304 -11.02 -5.07 44.31
CA LEU A 304 -10.56 -6.28 45.00
C LEU A 304 -10.37 -7.46 44.04
N ALA A 305 -11.26 -7.63 43.06
CA ALA A 305 -11.14 -8.69 42.05
C ALA A 305 -9.85 -8.54 41.23
N ALA A 306 -9.53 -7.32 40.78
CA ALA A 306 -8.29 -7.07 40.04
C ALA A 306 -7.04 -7.27 40.92
N GLN A 307 -7.06 -6.81 42.18
CA GLN A 307 -5.95 -7.00 43.12
C GLN A 307 -5.72 -8.48 43.43
N ALA A 308 -6.80 -9.24 43.66
CA ALA A 308 -6.75 -10.68 43.90
C ALA A 308 -6.25 -11.44 42.67
N GLN A 309 -6.74 -11.10 41.47
CA GLN A 309 -6.29 -11.71 40.21
C GLN A 309 -4.80 -11.45 39.96
N ALA A 310 -4.31 -10.25 40.26
CA ALA A 310 -2.91 -9.91 40.09
C ALA A 310 -1.99 -10.47 41.19
N GLY A 311 -2.54 -10.90 42.33
CA GLY A 311 -1.77 -11.20 43.54
C GLY A 311 -1.00 -9.98 44.07
N ILE A 312 -1.57 -8.78 43.95
CA ILE A 312 -0.91 -7.51 44.27
C ILE A 312 -1.57 -6.83 45.47
N ASP A 313 -0.75 -6.58 46.50
CA ASP A 313 -1.14 -5.74 47.63
C ASP A 313 -1.22 -4.26 47.26
N ALA A 314 -2.20 -3.57 47.84
CA ALA A 314 -2.49 -2.17 47.54
C ALA A 314 -1.34 -1.22 47.95
N ASP A 315 -0.49 -1.60 48.90
CA ASP A 315 0.66 -0.81 49.37
C ASP A 315 1.73 -0.56 48.28
N THR A 316 1.68 -1.34 47.20
CA THR A 316 2.57 -1.24 46.04
C THR A 316 2.03 -0.35 44.92
N ILE A 317 0.72 -0.05 44.93
CA ILE A 317 0.09 0.80 43.93
C ILE A 317 0.40 2.27 44.29
N GLY A 318 1.22 2.92 43.46
CA GLY A 318 1.68 4.29 43.69
C GLY A 318 0.78 5.36 43.07
N LEU A 319 -0.01 5.00 42.06
CA LEU A 319 -0.91 5.89 41.34
C LEU A 319 -2.25 5.19 41.07
N VAL A 320 -3.36 5.85 41.37
CA VAL A 320 -4.70 5.50 40.87
C VAL A 320 -5.16 6.63 39.94
N GLU A 321 -5.31 6.30 38.66
CA GLU A 321 -6.04 7.10 37.69
C GLU A 321 -7.53 6.75 37.82
N ALA A 322 -8.25 7.63 38.51
CA ALA A 322 -9.64 7.44 38.88
C ALA A 322 -10.60 7.69 37.70
N HIS A 323 -11.83 7.18 37.86
CA HIS A 323 -12.95 7.60 37.02
C HIS A 323 -13.23 9.10 37.21
N GLY A 324 -13.29 9.59 38.44
CA GLY A 324 -13.08 11.00 38.81
C GLY A 324 -13.87 12.01 37.98
N THR A 325 -15.20 11.93 38.00
CA THR A 325 -16.07 12.76 37.15
C THR A 325 -16.36 14.16 37.69
N ALA A 326 -15.78 14.53 38.84
CA ALA A 326 -16.02 15.81 39.49
C ALA A 326 -17.49 16.00 39.92
N THR A 327 -18.19 14.89 40.18
CA THR A 327 -19.59 14.94 40.63
C THR A 327 -19.66 14.92 42.15
N ARG A 328 -20.55 15.74 42.73
CA ARG A 328 -20.71 15.88 44.20
C ARG A 328 -20.93 14.57 44.95
N ILE A 329 -21.56 13.59 44.30
CA ILE A 329 -21.87 12.28 44.89
C ILE A 329 -20.88 11.21 44.42
N GLY A 330 -20.46 11.23 43.15
CA GLY A 330 -19.62 10.18 42.58
C GLY A 330 -18.22 10.18 43.15
N ASP A 331 -17.59 11.35 43.31
CA ASP A 331 -16.22 11.46 43.80
C ASP A 331 -16.07 10.90 45.24
N PRO A 332 -16.94 11.23 46.22
CA PRO A 332 -16.88 10.60 47.54
C PRO A 332 -17.13 9.09 47.52
N ILE A 333 -18.03 8.60 46.67
CA ILE A 333 -18.32 7.17 46.54
C ILE A 333 -17.09 6.41 46.01
N GLU A 334 -16.43 6.96 44.99
CA GLU A 334 -15.24 6.35 44.40
C GLU A 334 -14.08 6.30 45.38
N VAL A 335 -13.79 7.40 46.09
CA VAL A 335 -12.68 7.41 47.06
C VAL A 335 -12.99 6.51 48.26
N ALA A 336 -14.24 6.44 48.70
CA ALA A 336 -14.65 5.51 49.76
C ALA A 336 -14.46 4.05 49.33
N ALA A 337 -14.91 3.69 48.12
CA ALA A 337 -14.77 2.33 47.58
C ALA A 337 -13.30 1.91 47.40
N LEU A 338 -12.49 2.80 46.83
CA LEU A 338 -11.05 2.59 46.70
C LEU A 338 -10.37 2.44 48.06
N THR A 339 -10.77 3.26 49.05
CA THR A 339 -10.22 3.19 50.41
C THR A 339 -10.59 1.88 51.07
N GLU A 340 -11.84 1.44 50.97
CA GLU A 340 -12.30 0.17 51.52
C GLU A 340 -11.56 -1.02 50.92
N ALA A 341 -11.35 -1.03 49.61
CA ALA A 341 -10.57 -2.06 48.93
C ALA A 341 -9.09 -2.05 49.37
N PHE A 342 -8.44 -0.89 49.38
CA PHE A 342 -7.03 -0.76 49.75
C PHE A 342 -6.77 -1.16 51.20
N ARG A 343 -7.72 -0.89 52.10
CA ARG A 343 -7.64 -1.27 53.53
C ARG A 343 -7.64 -2.78 53.77
N GLN A 344 -7.97 -3.60 52.78
CA GLN A 344 -7.86 -5.06 52.92
C GLN A 344 -6.40 -5.55 53.02
N SER A 345 -5.45 -4.80 52.48
CA SER A 345 -4.02 -5.21 52.44
C SER A 345 -3.06 -4.19 53.05
N THR A 346 -3.48 -2.94 53.32
CA THR A 346 -2.57 -1.94 53.87
C THR A 346 -3.20 -0.90 54.79
N ASP A 347 -2.43 -0.48 55.80
CA ASP A 347 -2.81 0.59 56.71
C ASP A 347 -2.19 1.97 56.40
N ARG A 348 -1.33 2.04 55.37
CA ARG A 348 -0.60 3.26 55.01
C ARG A 348 -1.53 4.41 54.65
N ARG A 349 -1.08 5.64 54.89
CA ARG A 349 -1.85 6.87 54.68
C ARG A 349 -1.12 7.81 53.72
N GLY A 350 -1.87 8.52 52.88
CA GLY A 350 -1.37 9.57 51.98
C GLY A 350 -0.22 9.17 51.02
N TYR A 351 -0.02 7.87 50.76
CA TYR A 351 1.13 7.39 49.97
C TYR A 351 0.79 7.17 48.49
N CYS A 352 -0.47 6.90 48.17
CA CYS A 352 -0.92 6.63 46.81
C CYS A 352 -1.41 7.94 46.17
N ALA A 353 -0.87 8.31 45.01
CA ALA A 353 -1.39 9.44 44.25
C ALA A 353 -2.75 9.06 43.64
N LEU A 354 -3.72 9.97 43.72
CA LEU A 354 -5.04 9.82 43.14
C LEU A 354 -5.28 10.99 42.19
N GLY A 355 -5.49 10.70 40.92
CA GLY A 355 -5.70 11.74 39.91
C GLY A 355 -6.77 11.39 38.88
N SER A 356 -7.10 12.36 38.04
CA SER A 356 -7.96 12.12 36.87
C SER A 356 -7.57 12.99 35.69
N VAL A 357 -7.41 12.36 34.52
CA VAL A 357 -7.16 12.99 33.22
C VAL A 357 -8.28 13.94 32.81
N LYS A 358 -9.49 13.76 33.36
CA LYS A 358 -10.67 14.58 33.03
C LYS A 358 -10.50 16.04 33.42
N THR A 359 -9.62 16.32 34.39
CA THR A 359 -9.25 17.69 34.78
C THR A 359 -8.48 18.42 33.66
N ASN A 360 -7.83 17.69 32.75
CA ASN A 360 -7.09 18.26 31.62
C ASN A 360 -7.93 18.36 30.34
N ILE A 361 -8.68 17.31 30.01
CA ILE A 361 -9.30 17.16 28.67
C ILE A 361 -10.81 16.90 28.71
N GLY A 362 -11.44 17.00 29.88
CA GLY A 362 -12.84 16.64 30.05
C GLY A 362 -13.09 15.12 29.99
N HIS A 363 -14.36 14.73 30.02
CA HIS A 363 -14.80 13.35 29.96
C HIS A 363 -15.04 12.91 28.50
N LEU A 364 -14.16 12.02 28.03
CA LEU A 364 -14.16 11.52 26.65
C LEU A 364 -15.16 10.40 26.35
N GLY A 365 -16.33 10.39 27.01
CA GLY A 365 -17.35 9.34 26.83
C GLY A 365 -16.78 7.91 26.86
N ALA A 366 -17.00 7.17 25.77
CA ALA A 366 -16.52 5.79 25.59
C ALA A 366 -14.98 5.65 25.61
N ALA A 367 -14.25 6.69 25.21
CA ALA A 367 -12.79 6.72 25.18
C ALA A 367 -12.15 7.11 26.53
N ALA A 368 -12.95 7.48 27.55
CA ALA A 368 -12.42 7.99 28.81
C ALA A 368 -11.50 7.01 29.55
N GLY A 369 -11.87 5.73 29.57
CA GLY A 369 -11.03 4.68 30.15
C GLY A 369 -9.69 4.51 29.42
N MET A 370 -9.72 4.62 28.09
CA MET A 370 -8.50 4.52 27.27
C MET A 370 -7.58 5.73 27.48
N ALA A 371 -8.12 6.95 27.63
CA ALA A 371 -7.32 8.12 27.98
C ALA A 371 -6.63 7.99 29.35
N GLY A 372 -7.33 7.46 30.35
CA GLY A 372 -6.75 7.14 31.65
C GLY A 372 -5.65 6.08 31.56
N LEU A 373 -5.86 5.04 30.75
CA LEU A 373 -4.85 4.01 30.46
C LEU A 373 -3.59 4.62 29.85
N VAL A 374 -3.73 5.43 28.79
CA VAL A 374 -2.61 6.10 28.12
C VAL A 374 -1.83 6.99 29.10
N LYS A 375 -2.52 7.80 29.92
CA LYS A 375 -1.88 8.61 30.97
C LYS A 375 -1.09 7.75 31.95
N ALA A 376 -1.67 6.65 32.43
CA ALA A 376 -1.01 5.77 33.40
C ALA A 376 0.21 5.05 32.82
N VAL A 377 0.15 4.60 31.56
CA VAL A 377 1.31 4.04 30.84
C VAL A 377 2.42 5.09 30.70
N LEU A 378 2.09 6.31 30.26
CA LEU A 378 3.07 7.39 30.14
C LEU A 378 3.69 7.78 31.49
N ALA A 379 2.91 7.82 32.58
CA ALA A 379 3.42 8.07 33.93
C ALA A 379 4.44 7.01 34.38
N LEU A 380 4.21 5.73 34.02
CA LEU A 380 5.15 4.64 34.28
C LEU A 380 6.43 4.77 33.42
N GLU A 381 6.28 5.05 32.11
CA GLU A 381 7.41 5.23 31.19
C GLU A 381 8.32 6.41 31.61
N HIS A 382 7.72 7.55 31.96
CA HIS A 382 8.43 8.74 32.40
C HIS A 382 8.85 8.70 33.87
N ARG A 383 8.33 7.74 34.65
CA ARG A 383 8.56 7.60 36.10
C ARG A 383 8.21 8.88 36.86
N GLN A 384 7.12 9.52 36.47
CA GLN A 384 6.63 10.78 37.01
C GLN A 384 5.11 10.74 37.15
N ILE A 385 4.57 11.42 38.16
CA ILE A 385 3.13 11.53 38.42
C ILE A 385 2.68 12.94 38.02
N PRO A 386 1.85 13.09 36.96
CA PRO A 386 1.39 14.41 36.52
C PRO A 386 0.36 15.01 37.50
N PRO A 387 0.28 16.36 37.56
CA PRO A 387 -0.71 17.04 38.39
C PRO A 387 -2.15 16.76 37.95
N SER A 388 -3.08 16.73 38.91
CA SER A 388 -4.52 16.88 38.66
C SER A 388 -4.91 18.34 38.88
N LEU A 389 -5.65 18.90 37.93
CA LEU A 389 -5.96 20.33 37.93
C LEU A 389 -7.17 20.66 38.81
N HIS A 390 -7.33 21.94 39.13
CA HIS A 390 -8.48 22.51 39.84
C HIS A 390 -8.73 21.94 41.24
N PHE A 391 -7.67 21.51 41.94
CA PHE A 391 -7.74 20.98 43.30
C PHE A 391 -7.12 21.95 44.30
N ASP A 392 -7.88 23.00 44.66
CA ASP A 392 -7.44 23.99 45.67
C ASP A 392 -7.72 23.53 47.10
N ARG A 393 -8.91 22.96 47.35
CA ARG A 393 -9.35 22.46 48.64
C ARG A 393 -10.04 21.10 48.50
N PRO A 394 -9.77 20.15 49.41
CA PRO A 394 -10.38 18.82 49.33
C PRO A 394 -11.87 18.86 49.64
N ASN A 395 -12.66 18.04 48.94
CA ASN A 395 -14.07 17.83 49.25
C ASN A 395 -14.25 17.33 50.70
N PRO A 396 -15.04 18.02 51.55
CA PRO A 396 -15.21 17.65 52.95
C PRO A 396 -15.92 16.31 53.17
N LEU A 397 -16.55 15.75 52.13
CA LEU A 397 -17.15 14.41 52.16
C LEU A 397 -16.10 13.29 51.96
N ILE A 398 -14.85 13.64 51.66
CA ILE A 398 -13.76 12.71 51.41
C ILE A 398 -12.73 12.80 52.55
N ASP A 399 -12.51 11.70 53.26
CA ASP A 399 -11.49 11.62 54.32
C ASP A 399 -10.10 11.28 53.77
N PHE A 400 -9.45 12.26 53.14
CA PHE A 400 -8.07 12.12 52.68
C PHE A 400 -7.06 12.00 53.84
N ALA A 401 -7.36 12.55 55.02
CA ALA A 401 -6.43 12.58 56.14
C ALA A 401 -6.21 11.18 56.75
N SER A 402 -7.25 10.36 56.80
CA SER A 402 -7.14 8.97 57.25
C SER A 402 -6.95 7.97 56.10
N GLY A 403 -7.27 8.34 54.86
CA GLY A 403 -7.18 7.48 53.68
C GLY A 403 -5.76 7.24 53.13
N PRO A 404 -5.60 6.30 52.19
CA PRO A 404 -4.31 6.01 51.55
C PRO A 404 -3.93 7.04 50.47
N PHE A 405 -4.88 7.86 50.02
CA PHE A 405 -4.75 8.71 48.83
C PHE A 405 -4.32 10.14 49.12
N ARG A 406 -3.63 10.77 48.17
CA ARG A 406 -3.42 12.22 48.06
C ARG A 406 -3.59 12.65 46.61
N VAL A 407 -4.03 13.89 46.36
CA VAL A 407 -4.15 14.43 45.00
C VAL A 407 -2.90 15.25 44.66
N PRO A 408 -2.10 14.88 43.65
CA PRO A 408 -0.92 15.64 43.25
C PRO A 408 -1.35 16.90 42.49
N THR A 409 -0.85 18.07 42.88
CA THR A 409 -1.14 19.37 42.22
C THR A 409 0.06 19.94 41.44
N THR A 410 1.21 19.28 41.52
CA THR A 410 2.41 19.55 40.73
C THR A 410 2.97 18.26 40.15
N LEU A 411 3.81 18.34 39.12
CA LEU A 411 4.53 17.18 38.60
C LEU A 411 5.47 16.62 39.70
N GLU A 412 5.30 15.35 40.05
CA GLU A 412 6.11 14.66 41.07
C GLU A 412 7.01 13.59 40.43
N GLU A 413 8.25 13.48 40.89
CA GLU A 413 9.08 12.31 40.60
C GLU A 413 8.47 11.06 41.25
N TRP A 414 8.48 9.94 40.53
CA TRP A 414 8.00 8.66 41.05
C TRP A 414 9.20 7.75 41.29
N PRO A 415 9.84 7.74 42.47
CA PRO A 415 11.00 6.88 42.73
C PRO A 415 10.61 5.41 42.88
N SER A 416 11.54 4.51 42.55
CA SER A 416 11.38 3.07 42.82
C SER A 416 11.53 2.82 44.33
N THR A 417 10.74 1.88 44.85
CA THR A 417 10.73 1.51 46.28
C THR A 417 11.32 0.12 46.52
N GLY A 418 12.09 -0.42 45.58
CA GLY A 418 12.56 -1.80 45.59
C GLY A 418 11.52 -2.82 45.09
N ARG A 419 10.33 -2.35 44.74
CA ARG A 419 9.28 -3.07 43.98
C ARG A 419 9.00 -2.31 42.68
N PRO A 420 8.48 -2.98 41.63
CA PRO A 420 8.05 -2.32 40.41
C PRO A 420 7.01 -1.23 40.70
N ARG A 421 7.08 -0.11 40.00
CA ARG A 421 6.04 0.93 40.03
C ARG A 421 4.74 0.35 39.47
N ARG A 422 3.64 0.61 40.16
CA ARG A 422 2.31 0.13 39.77
C ARG A 422 1.30 1.27 39.76
N ALA A 423 0.52 1.32 38.69
CA ALA A 423 -0.62 2.20 38.56
C ALA A 423 -1.91 1.36 38.50
N ALA A 424 -3.03 1.95 38.89
CA ALA A 424 -4.35 1.39 38.62
C ALA A 424 -5.22 2.38 37.87
N VAL A 425 -6.13 1.88 37.03
CA VAL A 425 -7.03 2.71 36.21
C VAL A 425 -8.47 2.25 36.42
N SER A 426 -9.36 3.18 36.77
CA SER A 426 -10.79 2.93 36.99
C SER A 426 -11.65 3.60 35.93
N ALA A 427 -12.68 2.90 35.46
CA ALA A 427 -13.74 3.50 34.64
C ALA A 427 -15.11 2.88 34.98
N PHE A 428 -16.10 3.74 35.27
CA PHE A 428 -17.43 3.32 35.71
C PHE A 428 -18.49 3.83 34.74
N GLY A 429 -19.12 2.92 34.01
CA GLY A 429 -20.15 3.23 33.03
C GLY A 429 -21.50 3.53 33.65
N VAL A 430 -22.23 4.51 33.09
CA VAL A 430 -23.65 4.71 33.42
C VAL A 430 -24.43 3.41 33.13
N GLY A 431 -25.31 3.02 34.06
CA GLY A 431 -25.93 1.69 34.08
C GLY A 431 -25.21 0.69 35.02
N GLY A 432 -23.97 1.00 35.43
CA GLY A 432 -23.26 0.36 36.53
C GLY A 432 -22.23 -0.68 36.12
N THR A 433 -21.79 -0.73 34.86
CA THR A 433 -20.67 -1.61 34.47
C THR A 433 -19.36 -0.95 34.91
N ASN A 434 -18.62 -1.61 35.79
CA ASN A 434 -17.37 -1.09 36.32
C ASN A 434 -16.20 -1.87 35.74
N ALA A 435 -15.10 -1.17 35.44
CA ALA A 435 -13.85 -1.78 35.01
C ALA A 435 -12.68 -1.22 35.84
N HIS A 436 -11.76 -2.10 36.24
CA HIS A 436 -10.54 -1.72 36.94
C HIS A 436 -9.34 -2.50 36.41
N VAL A 437 -8.21 -1.82 36.22
CA VAL A 437 -7.00 -2.35 35.58
C VAL A 437 -5.80 -2.07 36.47
N ILE A 438 -4.93 -3.06 36.65
CA ILE A 438 -3.64 -2.89 37.34
C ILE A 438 -2.51 -2.97 36.31
N LEU A 439 -1.70 -1.91 36.27
CA LEU A 439 -0.52 -1.77 35.44
C LEU A 439 0.74 -1.83 36.29
N GLU A 440 1.82 -2.30 35.68
CA GLU A 440 3.16 -2.29 36.24
C GLU A 440 4.14 -1.72 35.22
N GLU A 441 5.22 -1.07 35.69
CA GLU A 441 6.31 -0.63 34.81
C GLU A 441 6.91 -1.80 34.03
N ALA A 442 7.44 -1.51 32.84
CA ALA A 442 8.11 -2.50 32.01
C ALA A 442 9.26 -3.19 32.77
N PRO A 443 9.49 -4.50 32.55
CA PRO A 443 10.61 -5.20 33.17
C PRO A 443 11.94 -4.49 32.89
N PRO A 444 12.88 -4.47 33.86
CA PRO A 444 14.17 -3.84 33.63
C PRO A 444 14.89 -4.56 32.51
N VAL A 445 15.17 -3.82 31.44
CA VAL A 445 16.07 -4.25 30.38
C VAL A 445 17.49 -4.27 30.95
N PRO A 446 18.23 -5.40 30.85
CA PRO A 446 19.64 -5.42 31.20
C PRO A 446 20.37 -4.33 30.42
N ALA A 447 21.13 -3.49 31.13
CA ALA A 447 21.89 -2.42 30.51
C ALA A 447 22.73 -3.00 29.37
N ALA A 448 22.46 -2.56 28.14
CA ALA A 448 23.26 -2.96 27.01
C ALA A 448 24.72 -2.58 27.29
N PRO A 449 25.70 -3.40 26.87
CA PRO A 449 27.10 -3.01 26.98
C PRO A 449 27.30 -1.65 26.32
N PRO A 450 28.16 -0.78 26.88
CA PRO A 450 28.41 0.55 26.32
C PRO A 450 28.81 0.37 24.85
N ARG A 451 27.99 0.92 23.96
CA ARG A 451 28.27 0.87 22.53
C ARG A 451 29.38 1.87 22.21
N PRO A 452 30.21 1.59 21.20
CA PRO A 452 31.15 2.57 20.69
C PRO A 452 30.46 3.90 20.38
N GLU A 453 31.20 4.99 20.53
CA GLU A 453 30.77 6.27 19.96
C GLU A 453 30.46 6.09 18.47
N GLU A 454 29.52 6.88 17.94
CA GLU A 454 29.27 6.88 16.51
C GLU A 454 30.59 7.21 15.80
N ASP A 455 31.08 6.27 15.01
CA ASP A 455 32.37 6.32 14.30
C ASP A 455 32.36 7.30 13.11
N GLY A 456 31.28 8.07 12.96
CA GLY A 456 31.06 8.97 11.83
C GLY A 456 30.78 8.25 10.51
N ARG A 457 30.49 6.93 10.53
CA ARG A 457 30.12 6.21 9.31
C ARG A 457 28.86 6.82 8.68
N ARG A 458 28.82 6.82 7.36
CA ARG A 458 27.65 7.26 6.61
C ARG A 458 26.59 6.17 6.61
N LEU A 459 25.41 6.50 7.09
CA LEU A 459 24.26 5.61 7.18
C LEU A 459 23.24 5.97 6.09
N VAL A 460 22.51 4.97 5.61
CA VAL A 460 21.39 5.15 4.67
C VAL A 460 20.07 5.01 5.44
N LEU A 461 19.25 6.05 5.39
CA LEU A 461 17.92 6.14 6.00
C LEU A 461 16.87 5.94 4.89
N PRO A 462 16.23 4.77 4.81
CA PRO A 462 15.14 4.55 3.87
C PRO A 462 13.81 5.09 4.42
N LEU A 463 13.10 5.83 3.60
CA LEU A 463 11.73 6.28 3.85
C LEU A 463 10.85 5.81 2.70
N SER A 464 9.61 5.44 3.01
CA SER A 464 8.63 5.12 2.00
C SER A 464 7.25 5.64 2.36
N ALA A 465 6.41 5.88 1.35
CA ALA A 465 5.01 6.25 1.51
C ALA A 465 4.13 5.80 0.33
N ARG A 466 2.80 5.90 0.46
CA ARG A 466 1.85 5.63 -0.63
C ARG A 466 1.70 6.77 -1.62
N THR A 467 2.07 8.00 -1.25
CA THR A 467 2.02 9.18 -2.11
C THR A 467 3.30 10.03 -1.96
N PRO A 468 3.62 10.91 -2.94
CA PRO A 468 4.72 11.87 -2.80
C PRO A 468 4.48 12.89 -1.67
N GLY A 469 3.20 13.22 -1.38
CA GLY A 469 2.81 14.10 -0.29
C GLY A 469 3.14 13.50 1.07
N ALA A 470 2.71 12.26 1.30
CA ALA A 470 3.00 11.51 2.52
C ALA A 470 4.51 11.27 2.71
N LEU A 471 5.27 11.01 1.63
CA LEU A 471 6.73 10.84 1.73
C LEU A 471 7.44 12.10 2.25
N ARG A 472 7.03 13.28 1.75
CA ARG A 472 7.51 14.58 2.25
C ARG A 472 7.11 14.80 3.71
N GLY A 473 5.87 14.45 4.06
CA GLY A 473 5.40 14.48 5.44
C GLY A 473 6.24 13.60 6.37
N GLN A 474 6.58 12.39 5.92
CA GLN A 474 7.39 11.43 6.67
C GLN A 474 8.81 11.94 6.90
N ALA A 475 9.44 12.50 5.86
CA ALA A 475 10.77 13.09 5.96
C ALA A 475 10.79 14.27 6.95
N GLY A 476 9.77 15.14 6.89
CA GLY A 476 9.61 16.24 7.84
C GLY A 476 9.37 15.79 9.28
N ALA A 477 8.54 14.76 9.48
CA ALA A 477 8.27 14.19 10.79
C ALA A 477 9.51 13.54 11.41
N LEU A 478 10.30 12.80 10.61
CA LEU A 478 11.55 12.20 11.07
C LEU A 478 12.60 13.28 11.42
N ALA A 479 12.73 14.32 10.59
CA ALA A 479 13.64 15.42 10.86
C ALA A 479 13.32 16.11 12.21
N ARG A 480 12.04 16.39 12.47
CA ARG A 480 11.59 16.96 13.75
C ARG A 480 11.88 16.03 14.94
N ARG A 481 11.61 14.72 14.80
CA ARG A 481 11.89 13.73 15.85
C ARG A 481 13.37 13.70 16.22
N LEU A 482 14.25 13.76 15.23
CA LEU A 482 15.70 13.77 15.42
C LEU A 482 16.18 15.04 16.16
N GLU A 483 15.54 16.19 15.93
CA GLU A 483 15.85 17.45 16.64
C GLU A 483 15.35 17.44 18.09
N GLU A 484 14.14 16.94 18.32
CA GLU A 484 13.51 16.87 19.65
C GLU A 484 14.18 15.85 20.57
N ARG A 485 14.84 14.84 19.99
CA ARG A 485 15.49 13.74 20.73
C ARG A 485 16.95 13.60 20.31
N PRO A 486 17.85 14.53 20.69
CA PRO A 486 19.26 14.49 20.30
C PRO A 486 20.04 13.27 20.85
N GLY A 487 19.45 12.53 21.79
CA GLY A 487 20.00 11.26 22.29
C GLY A 487 19.70 10.04 21.40
N LEU A 488 18.89 10.18 20.34
CA LEU A 488 18.68 9.11 19.36
C LEU A 488 19.93 8.95 18.50
N ARG A 489 20.46 7.73 18.46
CA ARG A 489 21.58 7.40 17.57
C ARG A 489 21.08 7.11 16.18
N LEU A 490 21.85 7.55 15.19
CA LEU A 490 21.44 7.48 13.80
C LEU A 490 21.46 6.02 13.29
N ASP A 491 22.33 5.18 13.84
CA ASP A 491 22.39 3.75 13.49
C ASP A 491 21.13 3.00 13.91
N ASP A 492 20.61 3.27 15.11
CA ASP A 492 19.36 2.69 15.58
C ASP A 492 18.18 3.12 14.70
N VAL A 493 18.13 4.41 14.31
CA VAL A 493 17.10 4.95 13.42
C VAL A 493 17.18 4.29 12.04
N ALA A 494 18.38 4.18 11.45
CA ALA A 494 18.59 3.51 10.18
C ALA A 494 18.20 2.01 10.22
N GLY A 495 18.47 1.34 11.35
CA GLY A 495 18.04 -0.04 11.59
C GLY A 495 16.52 -0.16 11.64
N ALA A 496 15.87 0.63 12.50
CA ALA A 496 14.42 0.59 12.69
C ALA A 496 13.63 0.95 11.42
N LEU A 497 14.07 1.95 10.64
CA LEU A 497 13.44 2.30 9.36
C LEU A 497 13.42 1.15 8.34
N ARG A 498 14.35 0.19 8.45
CA ARG A 498 14.41 -0.97 7.54
C ARG A 498 13.61 -2.16 8.01
N SER A 499 13.61 -2.42 9.31
CA SER A 499 13.06 -3.64 9.88
C SER A 499 11.64 -3.48 10.43
N ASP A 500 11.25 -2.25 10.74
CA ASP A 500 10.02 -1.96 11.47
C ASP A 500 9.02 -1.14 10.64
N ARG A 501 9.40 -0.78 9.39
CA ARG A 501 8.56 -0.01 8.45
C ARG A 501 8.47 -0.73 7.11
N PRO A 502 7.28 -0.76 6.47
CA PRO A 502 7.11 -1.36 5.17
C PRO A 502 7.82 -0.55 4.07
N ALA A 503 8.19 -1.21 2.97
CA ALA A 503 8.77 -0.58 1.79
C ALA A 503 7.69 -0.24 0.73
N LEU A 504 6.96 0.85 0.95
CA LEU A 504 5.88 1.34 0.09
C LEU A 504 6.39 1.89 -1.26
N ARG A 505 5.48 2.29 -2.15
CA ARG A 505 5.78 2.60 -3.57
C ARG A 505 6.59 3.88 -3.78
N HIS A 506 6.36 4.94 -3.01
CA HIS A 506 7.19 6.14 -3.13
C HIS A 506 8.34 6.01 -2.15
N ARG A 507 9.57 5.90 -2.66
CA ARG A 507 10.75 5.58 -1.87
C ARG A 507 11.80 6.69 -1.95
N LEU A 508 12.40 6.99 -0.80
CA LEU A 508 13.50 7.95 -0.66
C LEU A 508 14.57 7.37 0.24
N ALA A 509 15.82 7.38 -0.21
CA ALA A 509 16.97 7.10 0.63
C ALA A 509 17.77 8.39 0.88
N VAL A 510 18.01 8.70 2.16
CA VAL A 510 18.88 9.80 2.60
C VAL A 510 20.15 9.23 3.21
N SER A 511 21.31 9.80 2.87
CA SER A 511 22.59 9.42 3.48
C SER A 511 23.06 10.49 4.47
N ALA A 512 23.58 10.08 5.64
CA ALA A 512 24.11 11.02 6.63
C ALA A 512 25.13 10.38 7.57
N THR A 513 26.08 11.19 8.06
CA THR A 513 27.10 10.80 9.06
C THR A 513 26.79 11.34 10.47
N SER A 514 25.77 12.19 10.58
CA SER A 514 25.35 12.80 11.84
C SER A 514 23.87 13.16 11.80
N VAL A 515 23.27 13.33 12.98
CA VAL A 515 21.87 13.77 13.14
C VAL A 515 21.61 15.08 12.39
N ARG A 516 22.52 16.06 12.50
CA ARG A 516 22.39 17.36 11.81
C ARG A 516 22.34 17.18 10.28
N GLU A 517 23.26 16.40 9.73
CA GLU A 517 23.30 16.14 8.29
C GLU A 517 22.03 15.39 7.83
N ALA A 518 21.54 14.45 8.64
CA ALA A 518 20.30 13.74 8.36
C ALA A 518 19.10 14.70 8.30
N VAL A 519 18.98 15.61 9.28
CA VAL A 519 17.91 16.62 9.33
C VAL A 519 17.96 17.52 8.10
N ASP A 520 19.13 18.03 7.75
CA ASP A 520 19.31 18.91 6.58
C ASP A 520 18.93 18.17 5.28
N ALA A 521 19.38 16.92 5.13
CA ALA A 521 19.10 16.12 3.94
C ALA A 521 17.62 15.69 3.84
N LEU A 522 16.97 15.34 4.97
CA LEU A 522 15.53 15.03 5.02
C LEU A 522 14.68 16.24 4.65
N ARG A 523 15.06 17.45 5.07
CA ARG A 523 14.35 18.70 4.72
C ARG A 523 14.60 19.13 3.29
N ALA A 524 15.82 18.92 2.79
CA ALA A 524 16.18 19.21 1.41
C ALA A 524 15.56 18.20 0.42
N ALA A 525 15.21 17.01 0.89
CA ALA A 525 14.55 16.00 0.08
C ALA A 525 13.12 16.43 -0.27
N VAL A 526 13.00 17.17 -1.38
CA VAL A 526 11.72 17.54 -2.00
C VAL A 526 11.68 17.03 -3.45
N PRO A 527 11.71 15.72 -3.74
CA PRO A 527 11.62 15.26 -5.11
C PRO A 527 10.17 15.01 -5.53
N ASP A 528 9.94 15.19 -6.83
CA ASP A 528 8.89 14.50 -7.58
C ASP A 528 9.27 13.01 -7.65
N VAL A 529 9.08 12.29 -6.53
CA VAL A 529 9.43 10.87 -6.42
C VAL A 529 8.38 10.07 -7.17
N ARG A 530 8.75 9.59 -8.36
CA ARG A 530 7.93 8.66 -9.12
C ARG A 530 7.68 7.39 -8.28
N PRO A 531 6.46 6.83 -8.32
CA PRO A 531 6.20 5.56 -7.66
C PRO A 531 7.07 4.47 -8.29
N VAL A 532 7.54 3.54 -7.47
CA VAL A 532 8.18 2.32 -7.92
C VAL A 532 7.20 1.53 -8.79
N PRO A 533 7.64 1.04 -9.97
CA PRO A 533 6.81 0.22 -10.85
C PRO A 533 6.40 -1.10 -10.17
N ASP A 534 5.29 -1.70 -10.63
CA ASP A 534 4.80 -2.98 -10.07
C ASP A 534 5.73 -4.15 -10.39
N GLU A 535 6.37 -4.11 -11.56
CA GLU A 535 7.46 -5.01 -11.91
C GLU A 535 8.80 -4.38 -11.53
N ALA A 536 9.70 -5.18 -10.95
CA ALA A 536 11.05 -4.72 -10.62
C ALA A 536 11.74 -4.19 -11.89
N PRO A 537 12.33 -2.98 -11.85
CA PRO A 537 12.96 -2.40 -13.02
C PRO A 537 14.18 -3.21 -13.44
N LYS A 538 14.37 -3.31 -14.75
CA LYS A 538 15.57 -3.92 -15.35
C LYS A 538 16.80 -3.10 -15.00
N VAL A 539 17.93 -3.79 -14.81
CA VAL A 539 19.21 -3.14 -14.44
C VAL A 539 20.26 -3.43 -15.51
N ALA A 540 20.95 -2.39 -15.97
CA ALA A 540 22.08 -2.53 -16.87
C ALA A 540 23.37 -1.99 -16.25
N PHE A 541 24.43 -2.78 -16.29
CA PHE A 541 25.75 -2.35 -15.84
C PHE A 541 26.54 -1.74 -17.01
N LEU A 542 27.05 -0.54 -16.78
CA LEU A 542 27.87 0.25 -17.70
C LEU A 542 29.31 0.21 -17.19
N LEU A 543 30.20 -0.46 -17.91
CA LEU A 543 31.59 -0.68 -17.50
C LEU A 543 32.53 0.27 -18.25
N PRO A 544 33.16 1.24 -17.57
CA PRO A 544 33.97 2.28 -18.22
C PRO A 544 35.18 1.72 -18.96
N GLY A 545 35.70 2.55 -19.85
CA GLY A 545 36.95 2.28 -20.55
C GLY A 545 38.14 2.93 -19.84
N GLY A 546 39.31 2.72 -20.43
CA GLY A 546 40.55 3.33 -19.94
C GLY A 546 40.49 4.86 -19.88
N GLY A 547 41.01 5.44 -18.79
CA GLY A 547 41.12 6.90 -18.58
C GLY A 547 40.37 7.43 -17.36
N THR A 548 39.59 6.60 -16.66
CA THR A 548 38.85 6.96 -15.44
C THR A 548 39.56 6.55 -14.15
N GLN A 549 40.55 5.66 -14.24
CA GLN A 549 41.29 5.13 -13.10
C GLN A 549 42.09 6.20 -12.34
N TYR A 550 42.25 5.98 -11.04
CA TYR A 550 43.07 6.80 -10.16
C TYR A 550 43.62 5.97 -9.00
N VAL A 551 44.73 6.41 -8.41
CA VAL A 551 45.37 5.74 -7.26
C VAL A 551 44.46 5.79 -6.03
N GLY A 552 44.26 4.65 -5.39
CA GLY A 552 43.44 4.50 -4.19
C GLY A 552 41.96 4.23 -4.45
N MET A 553 41.56 4.01 -5.71
CA MET A 553 40.17 3.65 -6.03
C MET A 553 39.78 2.33 -5.37
N GLY A 554 38.62 2.30 -4.71
CA GLY A 554 38.11 1.12 -4.03
C GLY A 554 38.86 0.73 -2.75
N SER A 555 39.81 1.54 -2.27
CA SER A 555 40.61 1.24 -1.06
C SER A 555 39.76 1.04 0.20
N GLY A 556 38.75 1.89 0.42
CA GLY A 556 37.81 1.72 1.53
C GLY A 556 36.97 0.44 1.39
N LEU A 557 36.48 0.15 0.17
CA LEU A 557 35.72 -1.08 -0.10
C LEU A 557 36.56 -2.34 0.13
N TYR A 558 37.85 -2.31 -0.21
CA TYR A 558 38.78 -3.41 0.06
C TYR A 558 38.96 -3.66 1.58
N GLN A 559 38.93 -2.60 2.39
CA GLN A 559 39.04 -2.72 3.85
C GLN A 559 37.74 -3.20 4.50
N GLU A 560 36.59 -2.75 3.98
CA GLU A 560 35.29 -2.86 4.65
C GLU A 560 34.39 -3.99 4.09
N ASN A 561 34.65 -4.47 2.88
CA ASN A 561 33.79 -5.44 2.19
C ASN A 561 34.54 -6.71 1.75
N ASP A 562 34.12 -7.85 2.28
CA ASP A 562 34.78 -9.14 2.06
C ASP A 562 34.71 -9.59 0.60
N VAL A 563 33.57 -9.41 -0.07
CA VAL A 563 33.38 -9.79 -1.49
C VAL A 563 34.28 -8.98 -2.40
N TYR A 564 34.37 -7.67 -2.16
CA TYR A 564 35.25 -6.79 -2.91
C TYR A 564 36.71 -7.19 -2.71
N ARG A 565 37.11 -7.41 -1.45
CA ARG A 565 38.48 -7.79 -1.09
C ARG A 565 38.90 -9.11 -1.73
N ASP A 566 38.06 -10.14 -1.61
CA ASP A 566 38.34 -11.47 -2.15
C ASP A 566 38.47 -11.46 -3.68
N ALA A 567 37.64 -10.65 -4.36
CA ALA A 567 37.74 -10.46 -5.80
C ALA A 567 39.07 -9.79 -6.20
N VAL A 568 39.46 -8.72 -5.51
CA VAL A 568 40.74 -8.02 -5.76
C VAL A 568 41.93 -8.94 -5.49
N ASP A 569 41.92 -9.67 -4.37
CA ASP A 569 43.01 -10.57 -3.99
C ASP A 569 43.17 -11.73 -4.98
N ARG A 570 42.06 -12.33 -5.43
CA ARG A 570 42.07 -13.36 -6.48
C ARG A 570 42.66 -12.82 -7.77
N CYS A 571 42.19 -11.67 -8.26
CA CYS A 571 42.68 -11.10 -9.50
C CYS A 571 44.18 -10.71 -9.41
N SER A 572 44.61 -10.17 -8.26
CA SER A 572 46.02 -9.84 -8.05
C SER A 572 46.91 -11.09 -8.05
N ALA A 573 46.46 -12.19 -7.44
CA ALA A 573 47.19 -13.45 -7.45
C ALA A 573 47.40 -14.00 -8.88
N VAL A 574 46.39 -13.90 -9.74
CA VAL A 574 46.46 -14.31 -11.16
C VAL A 574 47.40 -13.41 -11.96
N LEU A 575 47.39 -12.09 -11.70
CA LEU A 575 48.20 -11.13 -12.46
C LEU A 575 49.65 -11.05 -12.00
N ARG A 576 49.98 -11.47 -10.78
CA ARG A 576 51.33 -11.36 -10.22
C ARG A 576 52.42 -11.99 -11.08
N PRO A 577 52.25 -13.20 -11.66
CA PRO A 577 53.24 -13.79 -12.58
C PRO A 577 53.38 -13.01 -13.90
N VAL A 578 52.31 -12.34 -14.35
CA VAL A 578 52.27 -11.58 -15.61
C VAL A 578 52.92 -10.20 -15.46
N LEU A 579 52.65 -9.53 -14.34
CA LEU A 579 53.15 -8.18 -14.06
C LEU A 579 54.55 -8.18 -13.41
N GLY A 580 54.96 -9.29 -12.79
CA GLY A 580 56.17 -9.35 -11.97
C GLY A 580 56.07 -8.58 -10.64
N ALA A 581 54.90 -8.02 -10.34
CA ALA A 581 54.60 -7.26 -9.13
C ALA A 581 53.15 -7.48 -8.70
N ASP A 582 52.82 -7.12 -7.46
CA ASP A 582 51.46 -7.20 -6.93
C ASP A 582 50.63 -6.01 -7.44
N LEU A 583 49.49 -6.30 -8.10
CA LEU A 583 48.60 -5.26 -8.64
C LEU A 583 48.10 -4.30 -7.56
N ARG A 584 47.96 -4.77 -6.31
CA ARG A 584 47.47 -3.93 -5.19
C ARG A 584 48.37 -2.72 -4.94
N THR A 585 49.68 -2.84 -5.20
CA THR A 585 50.62 -1.71 -5.14
C THR A 585 50.21 -0.61 -6.13
N ALA A 586 49.91 -1.00 -7.38
CA ALA A 586 49.47 -0.08 -8.42
C ALA A 586 48.06 0.48 -8.14
N LEU A 587 47.19 -0.32 -7.53
CA LEU A 587 45.83 0.08 -7.20
C LEU A 587 45.78 1.09 -6.04
N PHE A 588 46.58 0.90 -5.00
CA PHE A 588 46.44 1.65 -3.74
C PHE A 588 47.57 2.64 -3.42
N GLU A 589 48.78 2.45 -3.93
CA GLU A 589 49.94 3.24 -3.53
C GLU A 589 50.43 4.18 -4.64
N GLU A 590 50.89 3.62 -5.76
CA GLU A 590 51.47 4.41 -6.85
C GLU A 590 51.37 3.64 -8.18
N VAL A 591 50.91 4.33 -9.22
CA VAL A 591 50.93 3.79 -10.58
C VAL A 591 51.20 4.88 -11.60
N GLU A 592 52.10 4.60 -12.54
CA GLU A 592 52.30 5.49 -13.68
C GLU A 592 51.01 5.55 -14.53
N PRO A 593 50.47 6.75 -14.78
CA PRO A 593 49.30 6.91 -15.62
C PRO A 593 49.52 6.32 -17.02
N GLY A 594 48.63 5.43 -17.45
CA GLY A 594 48.72 4.78 -18.76
C GLY A 594 49.62 3.54 -18.81
N SER A 595 50.18 3.09 -17.69
CA SER A 595 50.84 1.78 -17.62
C SER A 595 49.84 0.62 -17.72
N THR A 596 50.32 -0.57 -18.10
CA THR A 596 49.51 -1.80 -18.13
C THR A 596 48.83 -2.07 -16.78
N ALA A 597 49.54 -1.84 -15.68
CA ALA A 597 49.02 -2.04 -14.33
C ALA A 597 47.84 -1.10 -14.03
N ALA A 598 47.84 0.15 -14.51
CA ALA A 598 46.75 1.09 -14.31
C ALA A 598 45.44 0.65 -15.00
N PHE A 599 45.53 0.11 -16.22
CA PHE A 599 44.35 -0.41 -16.93
C PHE A 599 43.82 -1.70 -16.31
N LEU A 600 44.71 -2.59 -15.86
CA LEU A 600 44.29 -3.80 -15.16
C LEU A 600 43.68 -3.48 -13.79
N ALA A 601 44.19 -2.47 -13.10
CA ALA A 601 43.61 -1.97 -11.86
C ALA A 601 42.16 -1.51 -12.07
N LEU A 602 41.86 -0.84 -13.18
CA LEU A 602 40.49 -0.47 -13.55
C LEU A 602 39.62 -1.71 -13.73
N PHE A 603 40.04 -2.63 -14.60
CA PHE A 603 39.32 -3.88 -14.88
C PHE A 603 38.99 -4.67 -13.60
N VAL A 604 39.97 -4.83 -12.71
CA VAL A 604 39.79 -5.55 -11.43
C VAL A 604 38.84 -4.79 -10.50
N THR A 605 38.93 -3.46 -10.47
CA THR A 605 38.03 -2.61 -9.68
C THR A 605 36.58 -2.73 -10.15
N GLU A 606 36.35 -2.68 -11.46
CA GLU A 606 35.02 -2.84 -12.07
C GLU A 606 34.45 -4.23 -11.74
N TYR A 607 35.25 -5.29 -11.92
CA TYR A 607 34.82 -6.66 -11.63
C TYR A 607 34.47 -6.85 -10.16
N ALA A 608 35.34 -6.42 -9.23
CA ALA A 608 35.09 -6.52 -7.79
C ALA A 608 33.86 -5.72 -7.36
N LEU A 609 33.65 -4.53 -7.93
CA LEU A 609 32.50 -3.68 -7.64
C LEU A 609 31.19 -4.27 -8.15
N ALA A 610 31.18 -4.81 -9.37
CA ALA A 610 30.02 -5.52 -9.92
C ALA A 610 29.66 -6.74 -9.05
N ARG A 611 30.66 -7.55 -8.65
CA ARG A 611 30.45 -8.70 -7.77
C ARG A 611 29.85 -8.29 -6.42
N THR A 612 30.31 -7.17 -5.86
CA THR A 612 29.80 -6.63 -4.60
C THR A 612 28.34 -6.17 -4.73
N LEU A 613 27.97 -5.49 -5.82
CA LEU A 613 26.57 -5.13 -6.10
C LEU A 613 25.67 -6.34 -6.30
N MET A 614 26.14 -7.34 -7.04
CA MET A 614 25.39 -8.58 -7.28
C MET A 614 25.13 -9.35 -5.99
N GLU A 615 26.09 -9.37 -5.06
CA GLU A 615 25.89 -9.95 -3.73
C GLU A 615 24.87 -9.16 -2.90
N ALA A 616 24.84 -7.83 -3.06
CA ALA A 616 23.83 -6.95 -2.46
C ALA A 616 22.46 -7.03 -3.16
N GLY A 617 22.17 -8.07 -3.95
CA GLY A 617 20.88 -8.30 -4.62
C GLY A 617 20.72 -7.62 -5.99
N VAL A 618 21.63 -6.72 -6.38
CA VAL A 618 21.54 -5.96 -7.63
C VAL A 618 22.09 -6.80 -8.80
N ARG A 619 21.22 -7.57 -9.43
CA ARG A 619 21.59 -8.42 -10.57
C ARG A 619 21.42 -7.65 -11.89
N PRO A 620 22.44 -7.61 -12.76
CA PRO A 620 22.28 -7.00 -14.08
C PRO A 620 21.48 -7.92 -15.01
N ASP A 621 20.45 -7.36 -15.64
CA ASP A 621 19.74 -7.96 -16.77
C ASP A 621 20.52 -7.79 -18.08
N ALA A 622 21.37 -6.75 -18.14
CA ALA A 622 22.18 -6.45 -19.31
C ALA A 622 23.53 -5.82 -18.93
N LEU A 623 24.52 -5.95 -19.81
CA LEU A 623 25.84 -5.33 -19.65
C LEU A 623 26.21 -4.53 -20.90
N ILE A 624 26.94 -3.44 -20.73
CA ILE A 624 27.64 -2.76 -21.82
C ILE A 624 28.97 -2.24 -21.27
N GLY A 625 30.06 -2.58 -21.93
CA GLY A 625 31.37 -2.04 -21.59
C GLY A 625 31.85 -1.04 -22.63
N HIS A 626 32.76 -0.14 -22.27
CA HIS A 626 33.43 0.74 -23.23
C HIS A 626 34.87 0.28 -23.42
N SER A 627 35.19 -0.23 -24.62
CA SER A 627 36.50 -0.78 -24.96
C SER A 627 36.98 -1.83 -23.95
N LEU A 628 37.89 -1.46 -23.03
CA LEU A 628 38.39 -2.35 -22.00
C LEU A 628 37.26 -2.92 -21.11
N GLY A 629 36.26 -2.10 -20.79
CA GLY A 629 35.11 -2.51 -19.97
C GLY A 629 34.28 -3.64 -20.61
N GLU A 630 34.36 -3.86 -21.93
CA GLU A 630 33.64 -4.96 -22.59
C GLU A 630 34.26 -6.32 -22.23
N TYR A 631 35.57 -6.38 -21.94
CA TYR A 631 36.18 -7.58 -21.40
C TYR A 631 35.68 -7.86 -19.97
N THR A 632 35.49 -6.81 -19.16
CA THR A 632 34.90 -6.95 -17.81
C THR A 632 33.46 -7.45 -17.94
N ALA A 633 32.67 -6.88 -18.86
CA ALA A 633 31.32 -7.32 -19.19
C ALA A 633 31.28 -8.80 -19.61
N ALA A 634 32.19 -9.23 -20.49
CA ALA A 634 32.30 -10.62 -20.92
C ALA A 634 32.65 -11.58 -19.79
N CYS A 635 33.50 -11.17 -18.84
CA CYS A 635 33.79 -11.98 -17.66
C CYS A 635 32.56 -12.10 -16.74
N LEU A 636 31.83 -11.01 -16.50
CA LEU A 636 30.59 -11.03 -15.71
C LEU A 636 29.48 -11.86 -16.39
N ALA A 637 29.38 -11.78 -17.72
CA ALA A 637 28.46 -12.60 -18.52
C ALA A 637 28.85 -14.08 -18.56
N GLY A 638 30.07 -14.44 -18.13
CA GLY A 638 30.59 -15.81 -18.18
C GLY A 638 31.07 -16.25 -19.57
N VAL A 639 31.29 -15.31 -20.48
CA VAL A 639 31.90 -15.57 -21.80
C VAL A 639 33.36 -15.97 -21.64
N MET A 640 34.07 -15.31 -20.71
CA MET A 640 35.46 -15.63 -20.35
C MET A 640 35.53 -15.92 -18.85
N GLU A 641 36.32 -16.92 -18.45
CA GLU A 641 36.69 -17.05 -17.03
C GLU A 641 37.67 -15.95 -16.65
N ILE A 642 37.45 -15.31 -15.50
CA ILE A 642 38.26 -14.17 -15.05
C ILE A 642 39.75 -14.51 -14.94
N ASP A 643 40.07 -15.71 -14.43
CA ASP A 643 41.45 -16.16 -14.23
C ASP A 643 42.18 -16.40 -15.57
N GLU A 644 41.45 -16.83 -16.61
CA GLU A 644 41.98 -17.04 -17.96
C GLU A 644 42.07 -15.71 -18.74
N ALA A 645 41.08 -14.82 -18.55
CA ALA A 645 40.97 -13.55 -19.25
C ALA A 645 42.06 -12.55 -18.83
N LEU A 646 42.39 -12.48 -17.53
CA LEU A 646 43.32 -11.49 -16.99
C LEU A 646 44.70 -11.47 -17.69
N PRO A 647 45.40 -12.61 -17.88
CA PRO A 647 46.64 -12.64 -18.66
C PRO A 647 46.48 -12.17 -20.12
N VAL A 648 45.37 -12.54 -20.77
CA VAL A 648 45.12 -12.15 -22.17
C VAL A 648 44.79 -10.66 -22.29
N VAL A 649 44.05 -10.10 -21.34
CA VAL A 649 43.77 -8.65 -21.26
C VAL A 649 45.05 -7.87 -20.94
N ALA A 650 45.90 -8.37 -20.04
CA ALA A 650 47.21 -7.77 -19.77
C ALA A 650 48.06 -7.70 -21.05
N GLU A 651 48.07 -8.77 -21.84
CA GLU A 651 48.79 -8.82 -23.10
C GLU A 651 48.17 -7.91 -24.17
N ARG A 652 46.84 -7.81 -24.24
CA ARG A 652 46.14 -6.82 -25.08
C ARG A 652 46.64 -5.42 -24.79
N VAL A 653 46.62 -5.03 -23.51
CA VAL A 653 47.03 -3.69 -23.09
C VAL A 653 48.51 -3.45 -23.38
N ARG A 654 49.37 -4.44 -23.15
CA ARG A 654 50.80 -4.38 -23.46
C ARG A 654 51.06 -4.19 -24.96
N LEU A 655 50.42 -5.00 -25.80
CA LEU A 655 50.55 -4.93 -27.26
C LEU A 655 50.07 -3.56 -27.79
N ILE A 656 48.89 -3.10 -27.38
CA ILE A 656 48.36 -1.78 -27.76
C ILE A 656 49.33 -0.67 -27.35
N THR A 657 49.77 -0.68 -26.09
CA THR A 657 50.71 0.33 -25.54
C THR A 657 52.03 0.35 -26.31
N SER A 658 52.52 -0.81 -26.75
CA SER A 658 53.76 -0.91 -27.53
C SER A 658 53.65 -0.41 -28.99
N SER A 659 52.43 -0.29 -29.53
CA SER A 659 52.21 0.18 -30.91
C SER A 659 52.30 1.70 -31.07
N GLY A 660 52.18 2.48 -29.98
CA GLY A 660 52.26 3.94 -30.01
C GLY A 660 51.07 4.62 -30.72
N GLY A 661 51.30 5.81 -31.28
CA GLY A 661 50.27 6.67 -31.87
C GLY A 661 49.60 7.59 -30.85
N ALA A 662 48.56 8.32 -31.28
CA ALA A 662 47.84 9.26 -30.43
C ALA A 662 46.32 9.14 -30.55
N THR A 663 45.60 9.67 -29.57
CA THR A 663 44.14 9.68 -29.51
C THR A 663 43.61 11.04 -29.08
N VAL A 664 42.58 11.53 -29.77
CA VAL A 664 41.93 12.81 -29.49
C VAL A 664 40.41 12.63 -29.40
N GLY A 665 39.80 13.19 -28.36
CA GLY A 665 38.35 13.31 -28.25
C GLY A 665 37.88 14.57 -28.96
N VAL A 666 36.83 14.47 -29.77
CA VAL A 666 36.27 15.54 -30.59
C VAL A 666 34.81 15.75 -30.23
N ALA A 667 34.43 16.97 -29.87
CA ALA A 667 33.05 17.34 -29.54
C ALA A 667 32.25 17.62 -30.83
N ALA A 668 32.09 16.59 -31.67
CA ALA A 668 31.32 16.63 -32.90
C ALA A 668 30.69 15.27 -33.22
N ALA A 669 29.65 15.28 -34.06
CA ALA A 669 29.02 14.09 -34.60
C ALA A 669 29.96 13.33 -35.56
N ALA A 670 29.78 12.01 -35.68
CA ALA A 670 30.60 11.16 -36.54
C ALA A 670 30.61 11.66 -37.99
N ASP A 671 29.45 12.08 -38.53
CA ASP A 671 29.33 12.59 -39.90
C ASP A 671 30.14 13.87 -40.16
N THR A 672 30.43 14.65 -39.12
CA THR A 672 31.29 15.84 -39.22
C THR A 672 32.77 15.46 -39.19
N VAL A 673 33.12 14.39 -38.48
CA VAL A 673 34.50 13.95 -38.26
C VAL A 673 34.98 13.04 -39.39
N LEU A 674 34.13 12.14 -39.89
CA LEU A 674 34.46 11.15 -40.94
C LEU A 674 35.13 11.77 -42.18
N PRO A 675 34.66 12.92 -42.74
CA PRO A 675 35.30 13.55 -43.89
C PRO A 675 36.71 14.11 -43.62
N LEU A 676 37.09 14.25 -42.34
CA LEU A 676 38.42 14.71 -41.91
C LEU A 676 39.41 13.57 -41.73
N LEU A 677 38.96 12.33 -41.78
CA LEU A 677 39.80 11.16 -41.59
C LEU A 677 40.52 10.83 -42.91
N GLY A 678 41.84 11.01 -42.94
CA GLY A 678 42.70 10.46 -43.99
C GLY A 678 43.14 9.02 -43.69
N GLU A 679 44.03 8.46 -44.51
CA GLU A 679 44.51 7.08 -44.33
C GLU A 679 45.22 6.82 -42.98
N GLY A 680 45.86 7.85 -42.41
CA GLY A 680 46.56 7.76 -41.12
C GLY A 680 45.69 7.99 -39.88
N LEU A 681 44.35 7.99 -40.01
CA LEU A 681 43.42 8.19 -38.90
C LEU A 681 42.29 7.17 -38.95
N SER A 682 41.74 6.85 -37.78
CA SER A 682 40.58 5.98 -37.64
C SER A 682 39.60 6.57 -36.62
N LEU A 683 38.31 6.41 -36.88
CA LEU A 683 37.28 6.70 -35.90
C LEU A 683 37.34 5.62 -34.81
N ALA A 684 37.82 5.98 -33.63
CA ALA A 684 38.04 5.04 -32.54
C ALA A 684 36.77 4.78 -31.73
N ALA A 685 35.93 5.79 -31.52
CA ALA A 685 34.66 5.64 -30.81
C ALA A 685 33.60 6.67 -31.23
N VAL A 686 32.34 6.26 -31.17
CA VAL A 686 31.16 7.14 -31.21
C VAL A 686 30.49 7.04 -29.83
N ASN A 687 30.69 8.05 -29.00
CA ASN A 687 30.33 8.03 -27.57
C ASN A 687 28.94 8.64 -27.31
N SER A 688 28.57 9.65 -28.10
CA SER A 688 27.24 10.26 -28.09
C SER A 688 26.96 10.91 -29.46
N PRO A 689 25.74 11.41 -29.72
CA PRO A 689 25.43 12.12 -30.96
C PRO A 689 26.35 13.32 -31.27
N ALA A 690 27.01 13.88 -30.25
CA ALA A 690 27.88 15.04 -30.37
C ALA A 690 29.31 14.80 -29.83
N ALA A 691 29.72 13.55 -29.62
CA ALA A 691 31.06 13.24 -29.12
C ALA A 691 31.64 11.96 -29.75
N CYS A 692 32.80 12.12 -30.40
CA CYS A 692 33.56 11.03 -31.02
C CYS A 692 35.01 11.01 -30.51
N THR A 693 35.69 9.89 -30.73
CA THR A 693 37.13 9.75 -30.48
C THR A 693 37.82 9.35 -31.78
N VAL A 694 38.94 9.98 -32.09
CA VAL A 694 39.79 9.67 -33.26
C VAL A 694 41.16 9.20 -32.79
N ALA A 695 41.69 8.16 -33.41
CA ALA A 695 43.02 7.62 -33.10
C ALA A 695 43.79 7.29 -34.39
N GLY A 696 45.12 7.41 -34.34
CA GLY A 696 45.99 7.08 -35.47
C GLY A 696 47.43 7.50 -35.25
N ASP A 697 48.16 7.71 -36.35
CA ASP A 697 49.55 8.17 -36.31
C ASP A 697 49.65 9.53 -35.61
N THR A 698 50.67 9.73 -34.77
CA THR A 698 50.84 10.96 -33.99
C THR A 698 50.81 12.20 -34.88
N ASP A 699 51.58 12.21 -35.97
CA ASP A 699 51.64 13.34 -36.90
C ASP A 699 50.30 13.60 -37.60
N ALA A 700 49.50 12.55 -37.84
CA ALA A 700 48.18 12.69 -38.45
C ALA A 700 47.16 13.27 -37.45
N VAL A 701 47.24 12.86 -36.18
CA VAL A 701 46.41 13.45 -35.11
C VAL A 701 46.79 14.91 -34.90
N ASP A 702 48.07 15.27 -34.92
CA ASP A 702 48.53 16.66 -34.79
C ASP A 702 47.96 17.55 -35.92
N ARG A 703 47.94 17.04 -37.15
CA ARG A 703 47.29 17.73 -38.29
C ARG A 703 45.78 17.86 -38.11
N LEU A 704 45.12 16.83 -37.60
CA LEU A 704 43.68 16.88 -37.31
C LEU A 704 43.38 17.93 -36.24
N GLU A 705 44.16 18.00 -35.16
CA GLU A 705 43.98 19.02 -34.11
C GLU A 705 44.10 20.44 -34.66
N ALA A 706 45.09 20.69 -35.54
CA ALA A 706 45.21 21.96 -36.23
C ALA A 706 44.00 22.26 -37.14
N GLU A 707 43.45 21.25 -37.81
CA GLU A 707 42.24 21.40 -38.63
C GLU A 707 40.99 21.68 -37.78
N LEU A 708 40.80 20.96 -36.68
CA LEU A 708 39.69 21.16 -35.76
C LEU A 708 39.75 22.55 -35.13
N ALA A 709 40.94 23.03 -34.76
CA ALA A 709 41.15 24.39 -34.30
C ALA A 709 40.77 25.43 -35.37
N ARG A 710 41.11 25.19 -36.65
CA ARG A 710 40.71 26.09 -37.76
C ARG A 710 39.20 26.12 -37.98
N ARG A 711 38.49 25.03 -37.66
CA ARG A 711 37.03 24.89 -37.81
C ARG A 711 36.25 25.25 -36.55
N ASP A 712 36.92 25.72 -35.49
CA ASP A 712 36.32 26.02 -34.19
C ASP A 712 35.55 24.82 -33.58
N VAL A 713 36.04 23.60 -33.82
CA VAL A 713 35.47 22.37 -33.26
C VAL A 713 36.24 22.03 -31.98
N PRO A 714 35.60 21.98 -30.79
CA PRO A 714 36.30 21.65 -29.55
C PRO A 714 36.87 20.23 -29.56
N PHE A 715 38.12 20.08 -29.13
CA PHE A 715 38.78 18.79 -29.02
C PHE A 715 39.70 18.73 -27.80
N ARG A 716 40.09 17.52 -27.41
CA ARG A 716 41.04 17.28 -26.31
C ARG A 716 41.86 16.02 -26.57
N ARG A 717 43.18 16.16 -26.62
CA ARG A 717 44.11 15.02 -26.62
C ARG A 717 43.87 14.16 -25.38
N LEU A 718 43.65 12.87 -25.58
CA LEU A 718 43.46 11.93 -24.48
C LEU A 718 44.82 11.47 -23.97
N ARG A 719 44.95 11.34 -22.64
CA ARG A 719 46.16 10.82 -21.98
C ARG A 719 46.18 9.29 -22.04
N MET A 720 46.20 8.76 -23.26
CA MET A 720 46.31 7.34 -23.54
C MET A 720 47.68 7.06 -24.15
N PRO A 721 48.29 5.92 -23.82
CA PRO A 721 49.65 5.61 -24.26
C PRO A 721 49.74 5.20 -25.73
N ALA A 722 48.60 4.96 -26.41
CA ALA A 722 48.57 4.49 -27.79
C ALA A 722 47.22 4.75 -28.50
N ALA A 723 47.23 4.65 -29.82
CA ALA A 723 46.10 4.81 -30.72
C ALA A 723 45.20 3.56 -30.79
N ALA A 724 44.49 3.24 -29.70
CA ALA A 724 43.55 2.11 -29.66
C ALA A 724 42.41 2.25 -30.69
N HIS A 725 41.85 1.13 -31.16
CA HIS A 725 40.76 1.09 -32.15
C HIS A 725 41.11 1.79 -33.49
N SER A 726 42.36 1.63 -33.94
CA SER A 726 42.85 2.23 -35.18
C SER A 726 43.73 1.28 -35.98
N HIS A 727 44.01 1.66 -37.23
CA HIS A 727 44.92 0.95 -38.14
C HIS A 727 46.34 0.75 -37.59
N VAL A 728 46.79 1.57 -36.63
CA VAL A 728 48.08 1.40 -35.94
C VAL A 728 48.20 0.03 -35.27
N LEU A 729 47.08 -0.62 -34.96
CA LEU A 729 47.06 -1.94 -34.35
C LEU A 729 47.15 -3.10 -35.35
N ASP A 730 47.01 -2.89 -36.65
CA ASP A 730 47.00 -3.97 -37.67
C ASP A 730 48.20 -4.95 -37.53
N PRO A 731 49.44 -4.50 -37.25
CA PRO A 731 50.59 -5.41 -37.10
C PRO A 731 50.52 -6.36 -35.90
N ILE A 732 49.76 -6.02 -34.85
CA ILE A 732 49.69 -6.82 -33.61
C ILE A 732 48.49 -7.77 -33.58
N LEU A 733 47.54 -7.66 -34.52
CA LEU A 733 46.25 -8.36 -34.44
C LEU A 733 46.40 -9.89 -34.47
N GLU A 734 47.29 -10.44 -35.31
CA GLU A 734 47.50 -11.90 -35.35
C GLU A 734 48.21 -12.41 -34.09
N SER A 735 49.14 -11.63 -33.53
CA SER A 735 49.76 -11.96 -32.24
C SER A 735 48.71 -12.02 -31.15
N PHE A 736 47.82 -11.02 -31.10
CA PHE A 736 46.74 -10.99 -30.13
C PHE A 736 45.71 -12.12 -30.35
N ALA A 737 45.40 -12.45 -31.61
CA ALA A 737 44.58 -13.62 -31.94
C ALA A 737 45.17 -14.93 -31.40
N GLY A 738 46.50 -15.07 -31.42
CA GLY A 738 47.21 -16.17 -30.77
C GLY A 738 46.88 -16.32 -29.27
N HIS A 739 46.88 -15.22 -28.53
CA HIS A 739 46.50 -15.21 -27.11
C HIS A 739 45.01 -15.50 -26.90
N LEU A 740 44.12 -14.93 -27.73
CA LEU A 740 42.69 -15.18 -27.64
C LEU A 740 42.32 -16.66 -27.86
N ARG A 741 43.06 -17.39 -28.71
CA ARG A 741 42.86 -18.84 -28.93
C ARG A 741 43.20 -19.69 -27.70
N THR A 742 43.87 -19.14 -26.69
CA THR A 742 44.13 -19.83 -25.42
C THR A 742 42.93 -19.81 -24.47
N LEU A 743 41.95 -18.94 -24.72
CA LEU A 743 40.75 -18.81 -23.89
C LEU A 743 39.70 -19.84 -24.26
N THR A 744 38.99 -20.35 -23.24
CA THR A 744 37.74 -21.07 -23.45
C THR A 744 36.58 -20.08 -23.49
N LEU A 745 36.17 -19.67 -24.69
CA LEU A 745 35.05 -18.76 -24.85
C LEU A 745 33.71 -19.50 -24.78
N ARG A 746 32.76 -18.97 -24.00
CA ARG A 746 31.44 -19.57 -23.81
C ARG A 746 30.31 -18.61 -24.20
N PRO A 747 29.11 -19.12 -24.54
CA PRO A 747 27.94 -18.26 -24.74
C PRO A 747 27.64 -17.42 -23.49
N PRO A 748 27.21 -16.15 -23.66
CA PRO A 748 26.90 -15.28 -22.52
C PRO A 748 25.68 -15.80 -21.74
N ARG A 749 25.79 -15.81 -20.41
CA ARG A 749 24.67 -16.08 -19.48
C ARG A 749 23.90 -14.82 -19.12
N ILE A 750 24.57 -13.67 -19.18
CA ILE A 750 23.98 -12.35 -19.04
C ILE A 750 24.11 -11.66 -20.40
N PRO A 751 23.00 -11.24 -21.03
CA PRO A 751 23.05 -10.50 -22.29
C PRO A 751 23.94 -9.26 -22.19
N TYR A 752 24.71 -8.98 -23.24
CA TYR A 752 25.50 -7.75 -23.31
C TYR A 752 25.49 -7.15 -24.72
N VAL A 753 25.69 -5.84 -24.79
CA VAL A 753 25.78 -5.09 -26.04
C VAL A 753 27.25 -4.94 -26.42
N THR A 754 27.61 -5.34 -27.63
CA THR A 754 28.99 -5.28 -28.11
C THR A 754 29.31 -3.96 -28.80
N ASN A 755 30.50 -3.44 -28.54
CA ASN A 755 31.02 -2.20 -29.13
C ASN A 755 31.25 -2.31 -30.63
N VAL A 756 31.42 -3.53 -31.18
CA VAL A 756 31.72 -3.74 -32.60
C VAL A 756 30.53 -3.37 -33.49
N THR A 757 29.33 -3.82 -33.11
CA THR A 757 28.11 -3.57 -33.88
C THR A 757 27.29 -2.43 -33.31
N GLY A 758 27.43 -2.15 -32.00
CA GLY A 758 26.51 -1.25 -31.28
C GLY A 758 25.16 -1.89 -31.00
N ASP A 759 25.11 -3.23 -30.95
CA ASP A 759 23.89 -4.03 -30.80
C ASP A 759 24.19 -5.26 -29.92
N TRP A 760 23.16 -6.02 -29.54
CA TRP A 760 23.24 -7.21 -28.71
C TRP A 760 24.20 -8.26 -29.29
N ALA A 761 25.14 -8.72 -28.46
CA ALA A 761 26.08 -9.74 -28.85
C ALA A 761 25.38 -11.10 -29.01
N THR A 762 25.54 -11.72 -30.17
CA THR A 762 25.10 -13.11 -30.39
C THR A 762 26.10 -14.10 -29.77
N ALA A 763 25.63 -15.31 -29.44
CA ALA A 763 26.52 -16.36 -28.93
C ALA A 763 27.68 -16.68 -29.89
N ALA A 764 27.43 -16.63 -31.20
CA ALA A 764 28.46 -16.85 -32.23
C ALA A 764 29.53 -15.74 -32.26
N GLN A 765 29.12 -14.48 -32.07
CA GLN A 765 30.06 -13.36 -31.95
C GLN A 765 30.88 -13.47 -30.65
N ALA A 766 30.21 -13.65 -29.51
CA ALA A 766 30.87 -13.71 -28.20
C ALA A 766 31.92 -14.86 -28.11
N THR A 767 31.65 -15.98 -28.78
CA THR A 767 32.54 -17.15 -28.80
C THR A 767 33.55 -17.16 -29.96
N GLY A 768 33.50 -16.17 -30.85
CA GLY A 768 34.39 -16.06 -32.00
C GLY A 768 35.67 -15.28 -31.68
N VAL A 769 36.84 -15.88 -31.86
CA VAL A 769 38.13 -15.15 -31.74
C VAL A 769 38.18 -13.94 -32.67
N GLY A 770 37.65 -14.08 -33.90
CA GLY A 770 37.61 -12.98 -34.87
C GLY A 770 36.84 -11.76 -34.36
N HIS A 771 35.79 -11.96 -33.56
CA HIS A 771 35.03 -10.86 -32.96
C HIS A 771 35.88 -10.06 -31.97
N TRP A 772 36.68 -10.73 -31.12
CA TRP A 772 37.55 -10.06 -30.15
C TRP A 772 38.77 -9.36 -30.79
N VAL A 773 39.22 -9.86 -31.94
CA VAL A 773 40.20 -9.15 -32.80
C VAL A 773 39.56 -7.91 -33.40
N ASP A 774 38.36 -8.03 -33.97
CA ASP A 774 37.58 -6.90 -34.49
C ASP A 774 37.29 -5.87 -33.39
N HIS A 775 36.92 -6.31 -32.19
CA HIS A 775 36.70 -5.44 -31.01
C HIS A 775 37.93 -4.61 -30.66
N THR A 776 39.14 -5.18 -30.80
CA THR A 776 40.38 -4.44 -30.55
C THR A 776 40.68 -3.41 -31.64
N ARG A 777 40.27 -3.68 -32.88
CA ARG A 777 40.63 -2.88 -34.06
C ARG A 777 39.59 -1.86 -34.50
N ARG A 778 38.29 -2.18 -34.40
CA ARG A 778 37.18 -1.41 -34.96
C ARG A 778 36.66 -0.37 -33.97
N THR A 779 35.88 0.57 -34.50
CA THR A 779 35.23 1.67 -33.78
C THR A 779 34.35 1.15 -32.65
N VAL A 780 34.45 1.76 -31.47
CA VAL A 780 33.53 1.55 -30.34
C VAL A 780 32.21 2.28 -30.58
N ARG A 781 31.13 1.55 -30.84
CA ARG A 781 29.78 2.08 -31.11
C ARG A 781 28.94 2.21 -29.83
N PHE A 782 29.44 2.94 -28.85
CA PHE A 782 28.80 3.06 -27.52
C PHE A 782 27.44 3.77 -27.59
N ALA A 783 27.33 4.86 -28.37
CA ALA A 783 26.08 5.60 -28.52
C ALA A 783 24.95 4.76 -29.14
N ASP A 784 25.29 3.91 -30.10
CA ASP A 784 24.35 2.96 -30.71
C ASP A 784 23.98 1.87 -29.70
N GLY A 785 24.98 1.37 -28.96
CA GLY A 785 24.75 0.36 -27.94
C GLY A 785 23.84 0.81 -26.79
N ILE A 786 23.94 2.07 -26.36
CA ILE A 786 23.00 2.65 -25.38
C ILE A 786 21.58 2.73 -25.95
N ALA A 787 21.42 3.07 -27.23
CA ALA A 787 20.11 3.08 -27.87
C ALA A 787 19.51 1.67 -27.94
N ALA A 788 20.27 0.67 -28.40
CA ALA A 788 19.82 -0.72 -28.45
C ALA A 788 19.47 -1.30 -27.07
N LEU A 789 20.24 -0.93 -26.04
CA LEU A 789 19.97 -1.29 -24.65
C LEU A 789 18.65 -0.66 -24.15
N TRP A 790 18.43 0.62 -24.44
CA TRP A 790 17.24 1.36 -24.02
C TRP A 790 15.98 0.86 -24.72
N GLU A 791 16.04 0.62 -26.02
CA GLU A 791 14.92 0.14 -26.83
C GLU A 791 14.38 -1.21 -26.33
N ARG A 792 15.25 -2.12 -25.89
CA ARG A 792 14.83 -3.46 -25.44
C ARG A 792 14.38 -3.51 -23.98
N GLU A 793 15.10 -2.85 -23.07
CA GLU A 793 14.93 -3.10 -21.63
C GLU A 793 14.56 -1.84 -20.81
N ARG A 794 14.70 -0.63 -21.38
CA ARG A 794 14.61 0.67 -20.64
C ARG A 794 15.17 0.61 -19.21
N PRO A 795 16.41 0.12 -19.01
CA PRO A 795 16.86 -0.27 -17.69
C PRO A 795 17.36 0.92 -16.86
N VAL A 796 17.43 0.74 -15.53
CA VAL A 796 18.26 1.57 -14.66
C VAL A 796 19.72 1.38 -15.06
N LEU A 797 20.39 2.48 -15.41
CA LEU A 797 21.76 2.47 -15.90
C LEU A 797 22.75 2.67 -14.74
N VAL A 798 23.53 1.65 -14.43
CA VAL A 798 24.46 1.63 -13.29
C VAL A 798 25.89 1.62 -13.79
N GLU A 799 26.62 2.72 -13.59
CA GLU A 799 28.04 2.80 -13.93
C GLU A 799 28.87 2.06 -12.87
N ILE A 800 29.55 1.00 -13.29
CA ILE A 800 30.39 0.15 -12.45
C ILE A 800 31.83 0.61 -12.60
N GLY A 801 32.26 1.56 -11.78
CA GLY A 801 33.64 2.05 -11.81
C GLY A 801 33.74 3.55 -11.53
N PRO A 802 34.96 4.11 -11.65
CA PRO A 802 35.23 5.50 -11.28
C PRO A 802 34.45 6.54 -12.08
N GLY A 803 33.65 7.35 -11.38
CA GLY A 803 33.02 8.56 -11.93
C GLY A 803 31.69 8.33 -12.63
N ASP A 804 31.30 9.29 -13.46
CA ASP A 804 29.96 9.40 -14.06
C ASP A 804 30.03 9.62 -15.58
N SER A 805 31.08 9.11 -16.21
CA SER A 805 31.37 9.40 -17.62
C SER A 805 30.40 8.68 -18.54
N LEU A 806 30.17 7.39 -18.31
CA LEU A 806 29.26 6.60 -19.14
C LEU A 806 27.81 6.99 -18.93
N THR A 807 27.40 7.26 -17.69
CA THR A 807 26.06 7.75 -17.36
C THR A 807 25.77 9.11 -17.99
N LYS A 808 26.74 10.04 -18.03
CA LYS A 808 26.60 11.30 -18.79
C LYS A 808 26.45 11.08 -20.29
N LEU A 809 27.26 10.19 -20.88
CA LEU A 809 27.16 9.86 -22.30
C LEU A 809 25.83 9.20 -22.65
N ALA A 810 25.34 8.30 -21.78
CA ALA A 810 24.06 7.65 -21.95
C ALA A 810 22.89 8.64 -21.87
N ARG A 811 22.89 9.56 -20.88
CA ARG A 811 21.91 10.66 -20.82
C ARG A 811 21.92 11.53 -22.06
N ALA A 812 23.10 11.88 -22.57
CA ALA A 812 23.22 12.68 -23.80
C ALA A 812 22.69 11.95 -25.04
N ARG A 813 22.73 10.61 -25.06
CA ARG A 813 22.15 9.81 -26.14
C ARG A 813 20.63 9.69 -26.03
N LEU A 814 20.13 9.63 -24.80
CA LEU A 814 18.72 9.45 -24.41
C LEU A 814 18.05 10.78 -24.04
N ASP A 815 18.45 11.86 -24.69
CA ASP A 815 17.89 13.19 -24.45
C ASP A 815 16.36 13.15 -24.67
N GLY A 816 15.60 13.62 -23.68
CA GLY A 816 14.13 13.55 -23.65
C GLY A 816 13.50 12.32 -22.95
N GLU A 817 14.27 11.27 -22.62
CA GLU A 817 13.73 10.03 -22.02
C GLU A 817 13.85 9.98 -20.46
N ASP A 818 14.68 10.85 -19.88
CA ASP A 818 14.93 10.96 -18.42
C ASP A 818 15.32 9.63 -17.71
N PRO A 819 16.45 8.99 -18.10
CA PRO A 819 16.86 7.70 -17.56
C PRO A 819 17.37 7.78 -16.12
N VAL A 820 16.93 6.82 -15.28
CA VAL A 820 17.51 6.62 -13.95
C VAL A 820 18.94 6.11 -14.10
N THR A 821 19.87 6.82 -13.48
CA THR A 821 21.32 6.65 -13.65
C THR A 821 22.01 6.67 -12.29
N VAL A 822 22.81 5.65 -12.01
CA VAL A 822 23.45 5.43 -10.72
C VAL A 822 24.96 5.28 -10.90
N THR A 823 25.73 5.99 -10.08
CA THR A 823 27.18 5.91 -10.03
C THR A 823 27.60 5.18 -8.76
N THR A 824 28.55 4.25 -8.87
CA THR A 824 28.93 3.34 -7.77
C THR A 824 30.28 3.69 -7.13
N MET A 825 31.07 4.58 -7.73
CA MET A 825 32.37 5.01 -7.24
C MET A 825 32.65 6.46 -7.61
N ARG A 826 33.45 7.17 -6.80
CA ARG A 826 33.68 8.61 -7.02
C ARG A 826 34.44 8.86 -8.32
N HIS A 827 34.26 10.07 -8.85
CA HIS A 827 35.15 10.60 -9.88
C HIS A 827 36.52 10.95 -9.27
N ALA A 828 37.63 10.76 -10.00
CA ALA A 828 39.00 10.98 -9.51
C ALA A 828 39.27 12.36 -8.86
N LYS A 829 38.54 13.41 -9.28
CA LYS A 829 38.63 14.78 -8.73
C LYS A 829 37.76 15.04 -7.50
N ALA A 830 36.86 14.12 -7.14
CA ALA A 830 35.97 14.25 -6.00
C ALA A 830 36.68 13.81 -4.71
N ARG A 831 36.29 14.41 -3.57
CA ARG A 831 36.86 14.10 -2.24
C ARG A 831 36.08 13.06 -1.44
N ALA A 832 34.91 12.62 -1.91
CA ALA A 832 34.10 11.62 -1.22
C ALA A 832 34.84 10.27 -1.10
N ALA A 833 34.54 9.46 -0.09
CA ALA A 833 35.05 8.09 -0.01
C ALA A 833 34.24 7.16 -0.92
N ASP A 834 34.87 6.14 -1.51
CA ASP A 834 34.18 5.24 -2.45
C ASP A 834 33.08 4.41 -1.79
N GLY A 835 33.31 3.95 -0.55
CA GLY A 835 32.29 3.25 0.24
C GLY A 835 31.02 4.11 0.44
N PHE A 836 31.16 5.43 0.51
CA PHE A 836 30.02 6.34 0.63
C PHE A 836 29.22 6.43 -0.66
N VAL A 837 29.92 6.56 -1.80
CA VAL A 837 29.26 6.58 -3.12
C VAL A 837 28.53 5.26 -3.37
N PHE A 838 29.14 4.14 -2.96
CA PHE A 838 28.54 2.82 -3.04
C PHE A 838 27.27 2.69 -2.19
N ALA A 839 27.30 3.15 -0.93
CA ALA A 839 26.13 3.15 -0.05
C ALA A 839 24.98 4.01 -0.61
N GLU A 840 25.29 5.18 -1.17
CA GLU A 840 24.31 6.03 -1.86
C GLU A 840 23.76 5.38 -3.12
N ALA A 841 24.59 4.64 -3.87
CA ALA A 841 24.17 3.89 -5.04
C ALA A 841 23.09 2.86 -4.67
N LEU A 842 23.31 2.08 -3.60
CA LEU A 842 22.32 1.14 -3.09
C LEU A 842 21.01 1.83 -2.66
N GLY A 843 21.11 2.97 -1.98
CA GLY A 843 19.93 3.78 -1.62
C GLY A 843 19.14 4.29 -2.83
N ARG A 844 19.83 4.74 -3.88
CA ARG A 844 19.21 5.18 -5.13
C ARG A 844 18.57 4.03 -5.90
N LEU A 845 19.22 2.87 -5.94
CA LEU A 845 18.68 1.66 -6.56
C LEU A 845 17.40 1.20 -5.84
N TRP A 846 17.43 1.14 -4.51
CA TRP A 846 16.25 0.84 -3.70
C TRP A 846 15.11 1.84 -3.94
N SER A 847 15.45 3.14 -4.04
CA SER A 847 14.48 4.20 -4.34
C SER A 847 13.86 4.06 -5.74
N ALA A 848 14.62 3.53 -6.70
CA ALA A 848 14.15 3.24 -8.05
C ALA A 848 13.32 1.95 -8.17
N GLY A 849 13.24 1.15 -7.09
CA GLY A 849 12.49 -0.11 -7.07
C GLY A 849 13.31 -1.37 -7.28
N VAL A 850 14.64 -1.25 -7.41
CA VAL A 850 15.54 -2.40 -7.46
C VAL A 850 15.59 -3.06 -6.08
N ASP A 851 15.61 -4.38 -6.03
CA ASP A 851 15.80 -5.17 -4.79
C ASP A 851 17.26 -5.11 -4.31
N ALA A 852 17.68 -3.91 -3.92
CA ALA A 852 19.02 -3.62 -3.42
C ALA A 852 19.05 -3.77 -1.89
N ALA A 853 19.87 -4.70 -1.41
CA ALA A 853 20.17 -4.83 0.01
C ALA A 853 20.91 -3.57 0.49
N LEU A 854 20.22 -2.73 1.26
CA LEU A 854 20.81 -1.52 1.81
C LEU A 854 21.97 -1.86 2.76
N PRO A 855 23.04 -1.04 2.81
CA PRO A 855 24.21 -1.29 3.65
C PRO A 855 23.80 -1.56 5.09
N HIS A 856 24.30 -2.64 5.70
CA HIS A 856 23.95 -3.00 7.07
C HIS A 856 24.12 -1.80 8.02
N ALA A 857 23.11 -1.50 8.83
CA ALA A 857 23.37 -0.78 10.07
C ALA A 857 23.03 -1.69 11.24
N PRO A 858 23.83 -1.64 12.31
CA PRO A 858 23.55 -2.37 13.52
C PRO A 858 22.13 -2.05 14.00
N ARG A 859 21.39 -3.10 14.30
CA ARG A 859 20.18 -2.97 15.08
C ARG A 859 20.60 -2.76 16.55
N PRO A 860 19.85 -1.97 17.34
CA PRO A 860 19.98 -2.07 18.79
C PRO A 860 19.87 -3.55 19.21
N PRO A 861 20.65 -4.01 20.20
CA PRO A 861 20.46 -5.37 20.73
C PRO A 861 19.00 -5.55 21.13
N ARG A 862 18.42 -6.73 20.93
CA ARG A 862 16.99 -7.00 21.25
C ARG A 862 16.60 -6.53 22.65
N SER A 863 17.54 -6.55 23.60
CA SER A 863 17.33 -6.03 24.94
C SER A 863 17.01 -4.52 24.95
N ALA A 864 17.64 -3.69 24.12
CA ALA A 864 17.46 -2.24 24.12
C ALA A 864 16.09 -1.75 23.60
N GLY A 865 15.23 -2.64 23.10
CA GLY A 865 13.89 -2.32 22.60
C GLY A 865 13.88 -1.62 21.24
N ARG A 866 12.66 -1.41 20.70
CA ARG A 866 12.44 -0.67 19.43
C ARG A 866 12.60 0.83 19.60
N VAL A 867 13.07 1.48 18.53
CA VAL A 867 13.29 2.93 18.48
C VAL A 867 11.96 3.67 18.28
N PRO A 868 11.66 4.72 19.06
CA PRO A 868 10.46 5.53 18.86
C PRO A 868 10.59 6.39 17.59
N LEU A 869 10.02 5.90 16.49
CA LEU A 869 9.92 6.61 15.21
C LEU A 869 8.54 7.27 15.06
N PRO A 870 8.42 8.40 14.33
CA PRO A 870 7.10 8.99 14.06
C PRO A 870 6.21 8.03 13.26
N GLY A 871 4.91 8.04 13.52
CA GLY A 871 3.93 7.31 12.71
C GLY A 871 3.82 7.82 11.28
N TYR A 872 3.08 7.10 10.45
CA TYR A 872 2.86 7.44 9.05
C TYR A 872 2.22 8.83 8.87
N ALA A 873 2.79 9.64 7.98
CA ALA A 873 2.31 10.98 7.67
C ALA A 873 1.12 10.93 6.68
N PHE A 874 -0.09 10.66 7.19
CA PHE A 874 -1.33 10.65 6.42
C PHE A 874 -1.58 11.97 5.67
N GLU A 875 -1.94 11.88 4.39
CA GLU A 875 -2.31 13.02 3.52
C GLU A 875 -3.82 13.27 3.64
N ARG A 876 -4.21 13.96 4.72
CA ARG A 876 -5.62 14.09 5.08
C ARG A 876 -6.35 15.15 4.27
N HIS A 877 -7.48 14.75 3.69
CA HIS A 877 -8.41 15.64 2.98
C HIS A 877 -9.75 15.73 3.70
N ARG A 878 -10.52 16.80 3.44
CA ARG A 878 -11.84 16.98 4.05
C ARG A 878 -12.86 16.01 3.43
N HIS A 879 -13.49 15.22 4.29
CA HIS A 879 -14.59 14.31 4.01
C HIS A 879 -15.73 14.58 5.00
N TRP A 880 -16.73 15.34 4.57
CA TRP A 880 -17.83 15.75 5.44
C TRP A 880 -19.13 15.94 4.67
N ILE A 881 -20.22 15.68 5.37
CA ILE A 881 -21.58 15.94 4.93
C ILE A 881 -22.13 17.05 5.81
N ASP A 882 -22.47 18.19 5.20
CA ASP A 882 -23.08 19.29 5.94
C ASP A 882 -24.52 18.94 6.34
N ALA A 883 -24.89 19.30 7.57
CA ALA A 883 -26.25 19.12 8.07
C ALA A 883 -27.25 20.02 7.30
N PRO A 884 -28.52 19.62 7.16
CA PRO A 884 -29.53 20.44 6.51
C PRO A 884 -29.64 21.83 7.17
N GLY A 885 -29.48 22.90 6.39
CA GLY A 885 -29.59 24.28 6.88
C GLY A 885 -28.29 24.94 7.38
N ALA A 886 -27.16 24.25 7.35
CA ALA A 886 -25.86 24.85 7.72
C ALA A 886 -25.46 26.01 6.78
N ARG A 887 -25.02 27.15 7.35
CA ARG A 887 -24.46 28.28 6.60
C ARG A 887 -23.00 27.98 6.25
N ALA A 888 -22.60 28.14 4.99
CA ALA A 888 -21.20 27.92 4.57
C ALA A 888 -20.27 28.94 5.25
N PRO A 889 -19.09 28.54 5.75
CA PRO A 889 -18.10 29.47 6.30
C PRO A 889 -17.62 30.47 5.25
N GLN A 890 -17.62 31.77 5.56
CA GLN A 890 -16.96 32.78 4.73
C GLN A 890 -15.46 32.78 5.04
N GLU A 891 -14.62 32.33 4.10
CA GLU A 891 -13.16 32.48 4.21
C GLU A 891 -12.77 33.97 4.19
N SER A 892 -12.27 34.50 5.31
CA SER A 892 -11.73 35.85 5.42
C SER A 892 -10.26 35.91 4.95
N GLY A 893 -10.03 36.29 3.70
CA GLY A 893 -8.72 36.64 3.15
C GLY A 893 -8.85 37.59 1.95
N PRO A 894 -7.92 38.53 1.72
CA PRO A 894 -8.09 39.57 0.71
C PRO A 894 -7.93 39.00 -0.71
N ARG A 895 -9.05 38.72 -1.37
CA ARG A 895 -9.07 38.33 -2.79
C ARG A 895 -9.02 39.57 -3.69
N SER A 896 -7.93 39.67 -4.46
CA SER A 896 -7.84 40.52 -5.66
C SER A 896 -9.00 40.17 -6.60
N ARG A 897 -9.88 41.15 -6.85
CA ARG A 897 -11.05 41.02 -7.70
C ARG A 897 -10.68 41.23 -9.16
N THR A 898 -10.65 40.15 -9.93
CA THR A 898 -11.03 40.17 -11.35
C THR A 898 -12.20 39.21 -11.51
N PRO A 899 -13.40 39.66 -11.90
CA PRO A 899 -14.58 38.82 -11.94
C PRO A 899 -14.56 37.92 -13.18
N ALA A 900 -14.46 36.61 -12.98
CA ALA A 900 -14.90 35.62 -13.96
C ALA A 900 -16.43 35.45 -13.84
N PRO A 901 -17.18 35.36 -14.96
CA PRO A 901 -18.64 35.28 -14.91
C PRO A 901 -19.12 33.83 -14.74
N GLY A 902 -20.00 33.62 -13.74
CA GLY A 902 -20.90 32.45 -13.62
C GLY A 902 -20.59 31.53 -12.45
N GLY A 903 -21.38 31.61 -11.36
CA GLY A 903 -21.20 30.85 -10.12
C GLY A 903 -22.22 29.74 -9.87
N GLY A 904 -21.82 28.78 -9.04
CA GLY A 904 -22.58 27.71 -8.39
C GLY A 904 -21.71 27.05 -7.29
N ALA A 905 -22.33 26.48 -6.24
CA ALA A 905 -21.66 25.91 -5.06
C ALA A 905 -20.57 24.86 -5.41
N GLY A 906 -19.48 24.82 -4.64
CA GLY A 906 -18.21 24.19 -5.00
C GLY A 906 -18.26 22.68 -5.22
N LEU A 907 -18.24 22.28 -6.49
CA LEU A 907 -18.02 20.92 -6.95
C LEU A 907 -16.51 20.63 -7.03
N ALA A 908 -16.08 19.39 -6.76
CA ALA A 908 -14.69 18.96 -6.95
C ALA A 908 -14.29 19.03 -8.44
N PRO A 909 -13.05 19.38 -8.81
CA PRO A 909 -12.66 19.42 -10.21
C PRO A 909 -12.73 18.03 -10.85
N ARG A 910 -13.07 17.97 -12.15
CA ARG A 910 -13.03 16.74 -12.96
C ARG A 910 -11.71 15.97 -12.73
N PRO A 911 -11.75 14.69 -12.32
CA PRO A 911 -10.55 13.88 -12.12
C PRO A 911 -9.77 13.67 -13.41
N HIS A 912 -8.50 13.27 -13.30
CA HIS A 912 -7.67 12.92 -14.46
C HIS A 912 -8.19 11.62 -15.11
N LEU A 913 -9.07 11.77 -16.09
CA LEU A 913 -9.56 10.68 -16.96
C LEU A 913 -8.74 10.61 -18.25
N ALA A 914 -8.58 9.40 -18.80
CA ALA A 914 -7.97 9.19 -20.11
C ALA A 914 -8.80 9.81 -21.26
N THR A 915 -10.11 9.97 -21.05
CA THR A 915 -11.02 10.63 -22.00
C THR A 915 -10.73 12.13 -22.06
N ALA A 916 -10.53 12.67 -23.26
CA ALA A 916 -10.38 14.11 -23.46
C ALA A 916 -11.65 14.86 -23.03
N HIS A 917 -11.49 15.95 -22.28
CA HIS A 917 -12.64 16.73 -21.81
C HIS A 917 -13.32 17.47 -22.97
N VAL A 918 -14.61 17.22 -23.17
CA VAL A 918 -15.46 17.93 -24.14
C VAL A 918 -16.63 18.55 -23.38
N ALA A 919 -16.66 19.87 -23.28
CA ALA A 919 -17.68 20.57 -22.49
C ALA A 919 -19.09 20.44 -23.11
N PRO A 920 -20.15 20.33 -22.29
CA PRO A 920 -21.54 20.29 -22.77
C PRO A 920 -21.94 21.57 -23.52
N SER A 921 -22.28 21.40 -24.79
CA SER A 921 -22.43 22.48 -25.77
C SER A 921 -23.91 22.85 -26.02
N THR A 922 -24.83 21.91 -25.86
CA THR A 922 -26.28 22.15 -25.99
C THR A 922 -26.96 22.42 -24.64
N PRO A 923 -28.11 23.12 -24.60
CA PRO A 923 -28.86 23.33 -23.36
C PRO A 923 -29.26 22.02 -22.66
N ARG A 924 -29.49 20.95 -23.44
CA ARG A 924 -29.88 19.63 -22.95
C ARG A 924 -28.68 18.86 -22.39
N GLU A 925 -27.53 18.90 -23.07
CA GLU A 925 -26.25 18.40 -22.53
C GLU A 925 -25.90 19.09 -21.22
N ARG A 926 -26.03 20.42 -21.14
CA ARG A 926 -25.75 21.16 -19.90
C ARG A 926 -26.69 20.78 -18.77
N ALA A 927 -27.97 20.54 -19.05
CA ALA A 927 -28.93 20.13 -18.03
C ALA A 927 -28.67 18.71 -17.50
N VAL A 928 -28.31 17.78 -18.39
CA VAL A 928 -27.95 16.39 -18.00
C VAL A 928 -26.62 16.38 -17.25
N ALA A 929 -25.60 17.07 -17.77
CA ALA A 929 -24.30 17.20 -17.12
C ALA A 929 -24.43 17.87 -15.75
N ALA A 930 -25.20 18.95 -15.60
CA ALA A 930 -25.39 19.62 -14.31
C ALA A 930 -26.01 18.70 -13.24
N LEU A 931 -26.96 17.84 -13.61
CA LEU A 931 -27.55 16.86 -12.69
C LEU A 931 -26.59 15.72 -12.35
N TRP A 932 -25.72 15.38 -13.28
CA TRP A 932 -24.63 14.44 -13.09
C TRP A 932 -23.57 15.01 -12.15
N GLU A 933 -23.21 16.27 -12.34
CA GLU A 933 -22.30 17.04 -11.52
C GLU A 933 -22.84 17.16 -10.08
N GLU A 934 -24.13 17.47 -9.92
CA GLU A 934 -24.80 17.50 -8.63
C GLU A 934 -24.86 16.11 -7.97
N SER A 935 -25.10 15.05 -8.75
CA SER A 935 -25.21 13.69 -8.23
C SER A 935 -23.87 13.09 -7.81
N LEU A 936 -22.76 13.50 -8.43
CA LEU A 936 -21.41 12.98 -8.16
C LEU A 936 -20.55 13.96 -7.34
N GLY A 937 -20.96 15.22 -7.22
CA GLY A 937 -20.17 16.26 -6.54
C GLY A 937 -18.94 16.72 -7.32
N ILE A 938 -18.89 16.45 -8.63
CA ILE A 938 -17.78 16.75 -9.53
C ILE A 938 -18.24 17.82 -10.53
N GLY A 939 -17.41 18.83 -10.82
CA GLY A 939 -17.70 19.92 -11.74
C GLY A 939 -16.82 19.86 -12.98
N GLY A 940 -17.35 20.36 -14.09
CA GLY A 940 -16.71 20.26 -15.40
C GLY A 940 -16.84 18.85 -16.00
N ILE A 941 -17.98 18.18 -15.81
CA ILE A 941 -18.24 16.89 -16.46
C ILE A 941 -18.41 17.12 -17.96
N GLY A 942 -17.56 16.47 -18.74
CA GLY A 942 -17.62 16.45 -20.20
C GLY A 942 -18.68 15.48 -20.72
N VAL A 943 -19.15 15.70 -21.94
CA VAL A 943 -20.27 14.92 -22.50
C VAL A 943 -19.96 13.44 -22.75
N HIS A 944 -18.67 13.09 -22.80
CA HIS A 944 -18.16 11.73 -22.99
C HIS A 944 -17.57 11.14 -21.71
N ASP A 945 -17.67 11.83 -20.58
CA ASP A 945 -17.18 11.29 -19.32
C ASP A 945 -18.10 10.16 -18.86
N ASN A 946 -17.51 9.04 -18.51
CA ASN A 946 -18.24 7.86 -18.08
C ASN A 946 -18.71 8.01 -16.62
N PHE A 947 -19.97 7.66 -16.37
CA PHE A 947 -20.65 7.81 -15.08
C PHE A 947 -19.89 7.08 -13.97
N PHE A 948 -19.40 5.88 -14.27
CA PHE A 948 -18.76 5.00 -13.31
C PHE A 948 -17.30 5.38 -13.07
N ASP A 949 -16.59 5.82 -14.12
CA ASP A 949 -15.21 6.33 -14.00
C ASP A 949 -15.14 7.60 -13.15
N LEU A 950 -16.24 8.35 -13.08
CA LEU A 950 -16.42 9.51 -12.22
C LEU A 950 -16.83 9.15 -10.78
N GLY A 951 -16.78 7.87 -10.38
CA GLY A 951 -17.18 7.40 -9.06
C GLY A 951 -18.69 7.26 -8.87
N GLY A 952 -19.43 7.12 -9.98
CA GLY A 952 -20.82 6.70 -9.96
C GLY A 952 -20.95 5.20 -9.74
N ASP A 953 -22.07 4.77 -9.13
CA ASP A 953 -22.42 3.37 -8.94
C ASP A 953 -23.84 3.11 -9.48
N SER A 954 -24.24 1.85 -9.63
CA SER A 954 -25.53 1.49 -10.23
C SER A 954 -26.74 2.10 -9.52
N MET A 955 -26.62 2.41 -8.23
CA MET A 955 -27.68 3.01 -7.45
C MET A 955 -27.74 4.53 -7.65
N ARG A 956 -26.59 5.21 -7.72
CA ARG A 956 -26.51 6.61 -8.14
C ARG A 956 -26.99 6.79 -9.57
N ALA A 957 -26.74 5.82 -10.44
CA ALA A 957 -27.27 5.82 -11.81
C ALA A 957 -28.81 5.77 -11.81
N VAL A 958 -29.42 4.89 -11.00
CA VAL A 958 -30.89 4.82 -10.84
C VAL A 958 -31.47 6.12 -10.26
N LEU A 959 -30.81 6.70 -9.24
CA LEU A 959 -31.23 7.96 -8.62
C LEU A 959 -31.09 9.16 -9.57
N LEU A 960 -30.01 9.21 -10.36
CA LEU A 960 -29.77 10.22 -11.39
C LEU A 960 -30.86 10.15 -12.47
N VAL A 961 -31.16 8.96 -12.99
CA VAL A 961 -32.22 8.78 -13.99
C VAL A 961 -33.61 9.13 -13.41
N GLY A 962 -33.88 8.76 -12.16
CA GLY A 962 -35.09 9.18 -11.46
C GLY A 962 -35.19 10.69 -11.23
N ARG A 963 -34.05 11.41 -11.11
CA ARG A 963 -34.01 12.88 -11.05
C ARG A 963 -34.18 13.53 -12.43
N LEU A 964 -33.50 13.01 -13.45
CA LEU A 964 -33.64 13.45 -14.84
C LEU A 964 -35.10 13.38 -15.32
N ARG A 965 -35.81 12.31 -14.97
CA ARG A 965 -37.24 12.13 -15.24
C ARG A 965 -38.11 13.13 -14.48
N ARG A 966 -37.89 13.29 -13.17
CA ARG A 966 -38.69 14.21 -12.33
C ARG A 966 -38.51 15.68 -12.70
N GLN A 967 -37.33 16.07 -13.16
CA GLN A 967 -37.06 17.45 -13.60
C GLN A 967 -37.40 17.70 -15.07
N GLY A 968 -37.93 16.70 -15.79
CA GLY A 968 -38.32 16.84 -17.20
C GLY A 968 -37.15 17.06 -18.16
N VAL A 969 -35.93 16.75 -17.73
CA VAL A 969 -34.70 16.92 -18.54
C VAL A 969 -34.57 15.77 -19.54
N LEU A 970 -34.80 14.55 -19.07
CA LEU A 970 -34.72 13.33 -19.86
C LEU A 970 -35.60 12.21 -19.27
N ASP A 971 -36.34 11.50 -20.12
CA ASP A 971 -37.20 10.38 -19.72
C ASP A 971 -36.69 9.08 -20.34
N VAL A 972 -35.83 8.37 -19.61
CA VAL A 972 -35.20 7.11 -20.03
C VAL A 972 -35.21 6.09 -18.87
N PRO A 973 -35.25 4.77 -19.15
CA PRO A 973 -35.06 3.74 -18.12
C PRO A 973 -33.67 3.81 -17.47
N ALA A 974 -33.53 3.39 -16.21
CA ALA A 974 -32.23 3.37 -15.53
C ALA A 974 -31.19 2.49 -16.26
N ALA A 975 -31.65 1.44 -16.94
CA ALA A 975 -30.85 0.59 -17.80
C ALA A 975 -30.15 1.35 -18.93
N SER A 976 -30.71 2.47 -19.41
CA SER A 976 -30.10 3.29 -20.45
C SER A 976 -28.81 3.97 -20.00
N LEU A 977 -28.72 4.36 -18.72
CA LEU A 977 -27.48 4.91 -18.17
C LEU A 977 -26.44 3.82 -17.87
N LEU A 978 -26.87 2.59 -17.59
CA LEU A 978 -25.97 1.44 -17.45
C LEU A 978 -25.41 0.99 -18.81
N ALA A 979 -26.22 1.08 -19.87
CA ALA A 979 -25.86 0.69 -21.22
C ALA A 979 -25.07 1.77 -21.98
N ALA A 980 -25.33 3.05 -21.69
CA ALA A 980 -24.67 4.19 -22.33
C ALA A 980 -24.27 5.23 -21.25
N PRO A 981 -23.22 4.96 -20.47
CA PRO A 981 -22.89 5.71 -19.26
C PRO A 981 -22.23 7.06 -19.50
N THR A 982 -22.57 7.77 -20.58
CA THR A 982 -22.07 9.13 -20.88
C THR A 982 -23.24 10.08 -21.12
N VAL A 983 -23.05 11.40 -20.94
CA VAL A 983 -24.11 12.39 -21.22
C VAL A 983 -24.58 12.29 -22.67
N ALA A 984 -23.64 12.15 -23.60
CA ALA A 984 -23.92 11.95 -25.01
C ALA A 984 -24.67 10.63 -25.27
N GLY A 985 -24.24 9.54 -24.64
CA GLY A 985 -24.88 8.22 -24.78
C GLY A 985 -26.30 8.18 -24.24
N LEU A 986 -26.53 8.80 -23.09
CA LEU A 986 -27.85 8.89 -22.48
C LEU A 986 -28.81 9.77 -23.31
N LEU A 987 -28.31 10.86 -23.89
CA LEU A 987 -29.08 11.73 -24.78
C LEU A 987 -29.42 11.06 -26.11
N ALA A 988 -28.50 10.28 -26.68
CA ALA A 988 -28.77 9.47 -27.87
C ALA A 988 -29.88 8.44 -27.57
N ALA A 989 -29.81 7.75 -26.44
CA ALA A 989 -30.84 6.80 -25.99
C ALA A 989 -32.22 7.45 -25.77
N ALA A 990 -32.26 8.76 -25.50
CA ALA A 990 -33.50 9.52 -25.33
C ALA A 990 -34.08 10.08 -26.64
N GLN A 991 -33.26 10.26 -27.68
CA GLN A 991 -33.70 10.72 -29.01
C GLN A 991 -34.39 9.62 -29.80
N ASP A 992 -33.98 8.37 -29.60
CA ASP A 992 -34.64 7.19 -30.18
C ASP A 992 -36.01 6.89 -29.52
N GLY A 993 -36.35 7.58 -28.44
CA GLY A 993 -37.56 7.38 -27.63
C GLY A 993 -38.84 8.08 -28.13
N GLN A 994 -38.84 8.75 -29.29
CA GLN A 994 -40.07 9.35 -29.86
C GLN A 994 -40.78 8.50 -30.91
N ASP A 995 -40.16 7.46 -31.47
CA ASP A 995 -40.77 6.61 -32.49
C ASP A 995 -40.33 5.13 -32.37
N ALA A 996 -40.54 4.47 -31.22
CA ALA A 996 -40.64 3.00 -31.18
C ALA A 996 -41.13 2.47 -29.83
N VAL A 997 -42.22 1.70 -29.87
CA VAL A 997 -42.57 0.73 -28.83
C VAL A 997 -41.64 -0.49 -29.00
N ALA A 998 -40.62 -0.62 -28.13
CA ALA A 998 -39.90 -1.89 -27.87
C ALA A 998 -38.98 -1.77 -26.62
N GLY A 999 -39.23 -2.56 -25.57
CA GLY A 999 -38.09 -3.14 -24.82
C GLY A 999 -37.53 -4.34 -25.62
N PRO A 1000 -36.38 -4.97 -25.31
CA PRO A 1000 -35.44 -4.84 -24.17
C PRO A 1000 -33.93 -4.84 -24.60
N ALA A 1001 -33.16 -3.77 -24.38
CA ALA A 1001 -31.73 -3.75 -24.77
C ALA A 1001 -30.81 -4.63 -23.88
N ALA A 1002 -31.20 -4.92 -22.63
CA ALA A 1002 -30.36 -5.67 -21.67
C ALA A 1002 -30.30 -7.20 -21.96
N LEU A 1003 -31.27 -7.72 -22.72
CA LEU A 1003 -31.36 -9.14 -23.08
C LEU A 1003 -31.05 -9.39 -24.57
N ALA A 1004 -30.43 -8.42 -25.24
CA ALA A 1004 -30.04 -8.58 -26.63
C ALA A 1004 -29.03 -9.76 -26.77
N PRO A 1005 -29.14 -10.59 -27.82
CA PRO A 1005 -28.24 -11.74 -28.03
C PRO A 1005 -26.77 -11.36 -28.11
N LEU A 1006 -26.47 -10.13 -28.53
CA LEU A 1006 -25.15 -9.56 -28.51
C LEU A 1006 -25.18 -8.32 -27.62
N LEU A 1007 -24.51 -8.40 -26.48
CA LEU A 1007 -24.44 -7.36 -25.47
C LEU A 1007 -23.07 -6.66 -25.59
N PRO A 1008 -23.01 -5.40 -26.05
CA PRO A 1008 -21.76 -4.63 -26.03
C PRO A 1008 -21.41 -4.30 -24.58
N LEU A 1009 -20.41 -4.98 -24.01
CA LEU A 1009 -19.91 -4.68 -22.66
C LEU A 1009 -19.01 -3.45 -22.70
N ARG A 1010 -18.23 -3.33 -23.77
CA ARG A 1010 -17.53 -2.12 -24.22
C ARG A 1010 -17.39 -2.19 -25.73
N ALA A 1011 -18.15 -1.37 -26.45
CA ALA A 1011 -18.10 -1.36 -27.92
C ALA A 1011 -16.96 -0.49 -28.45
N GLU A 1012 -16.45 0.42 -27.63
CA GLU A 1012 -15.40 1.37 -27.96
C GLU A 1012 -14.02 0.70 -27.98
N GLY A 1013 -13.16 1.17 -28.88
CA GLY A 1013 -11.79 0.67 -29.06
C GLY A 1013 -11.50 0.35 -30.53
N ASP A 1014 -10.21 0.36 -30.89
CA ASP A 1014 -9.71 0.06 -32.23
C ASP A 1014 -9.01 -1.31 -32.32
N ARG A 1015 -8.84 -2.00 -31.18
CA ARG A 1015 -8.31 -3.37 -31.14
C ARG A 1015 -9.34 -4.41 -31.59
N ARG A 1016 -8.85 -5.61 -31.94
CA ARG A 1016 -9.69 -6.76 -32.25
C ARG A 1016 -10.57 -7.14 -31.05
N PRO A 1017 -11.90 -7.23 -31.20
CA PRO A 1017 -12.81 -7.52 -30.10
C PRO A 1017 -12.58 -8.86 -29.40
N LEU A 1018 -12.85 -8.90 -28.10
CA LEU A 1018 -12.97 -10.14 -27.33
C LEU A 1018 -14.45 -10.54 -27.22
N PHE A 1019 -14.79 -11.76 -27.63
CA PHE A 1019 -16.15 -12.29 -27.56
C PHE A 1019 -16.29 -13.25 -26.37
N CYS A 1020 -17.15 -12.89 -25.42
CA CYS A 1020 -17.36 -13.63 -24.17
C CYS A 1020 -18.70 -14.41 -24.23
N VAL A 1021 -18.63 -15.74 -24.21
CA VAL A 1021 -19.78 -16.63 -24.40
C VAL A 1021 -20.50 -16.88 -23.07
N HIS A 1022 -21.84 -16.85 -23.09
CA HIS A 1022 -22.65 -17.00 -21.89
C HIS A 1022 -22.39 -18.30 -21.10
N PRO A 1023 -22.52 -18.27 -19.76
CA PRO A 1023 -22.55 -19.47 -18.93
C PRO A 1023 -23.90 -20.19 -19.06
N GLY A 1024 -24.13 -21.24 -18.26
CA GLY A 1024 -25.32 -22.08 -18.34
C GLY A 1024 -26.64 -21.31 -18.22
N ALA A 1025 -26.64 -20.21 -17.46
CA ALA A 1025 -27.78 -19.31 -17.26
C ALA A 1025 -28.11 -18.37 -18.44
N GLY A 1026 -27.20 -18.25 -19.42
CA GLY A 1026 -27.43 -17.49 -20.64
C GLY A 1026 -27.05 -16.00 -20.61
N VAL A 1027 -26.64 -15.44 -19.46
CA VAL A 1027 -26.33 -14.01 -19.29
C VAL A 1027 -24.82 -13.71 -19.29
N SER A 1028 -24.39 -12.72 -20.09
CA SER A 1028 -22.96 -12.41 -20.29
C SER A 1028 -22.49 -11.10 -19.64
N TRP A 1029 -23.34 -10.38 -18.89
CA TRP A 1029 -22.95 -9.14 -18.20
C TRP A 1029 -21.91 -9.37 -17.09
N ARG A 1030 -21.80 -10.60 -16.57
CA ARG A 1030 -20.81 -10.98 -15.55
C ARG A 1030 -19.35 -10.76 -16.00
N TYR A 1031 -19.11 -10.72 -17.30
CA TYR A 1031 -17.78 -10.39 -17.86
C TYR A 1031 -17.43 -8.90 -17.79
N THR A 1032 -18.33 -8.02 -17.33
CA THR A 1032 -18.01 -6.59 -17.10
C THR A 1032 -16.85 -6.40 -16.13
N GLY A 1033 -16.67 -7.33 -15.19
CA GLY A 1033 -15.52 -7.33 -14.28
C GLY A 1033 -14.16 -7.45 -14.98
N LEU A 1034 -14.10 -7.89 -16.25
CA LEU A 1034 -12.86 -7.90 -17.03
C LEU A 1034 -12.46 -6.49 -17.50
N LEU A 1035 -13.43 -5.60 -17.74
CA LEU A 1035 -13.21 -4.33 -18.44
C LEU A 1035 -12.12 -3.42 -17.84
N PRO A 1036 -12.00 -3.29 -16.49
CA PRO A 1036 -10.94 -2.49 -15.88
C PRO A 1036 -9.52 -2.98 -16.19
N HIS A 1037 -9.37 -4.26 -16.55
CA HIS A 1037 -8.08 -4.92 -16.71
C HIS A 1037 -7.62 -5.01 -18.18
N LEU A 1038 -8.54 -4.95 -19.13
CA LEU A 1038 -8.25 -5.19 -20.55
C LEU A 1038 -7.75 -3.96 -21.33
N GLY A 1039 -7.62 -2.79 -20.67
CA GLY A 1039 -7.27 -1.51 -21.32
C GLY A 1039 -8.47 -0.85 -22.02
N ALA A 1040 -8.49 0.48 -22.09
CA ALA A 1040 -9.65 1.24 -22.58
C ALA A 1040 -9.94 1.09 -24.08
N ASP A 1041 -8.95 0.63 -24.86
CA ASP A 1041 -8.99 0.48 -26.32
C ASP A 1041 -9.38 -0.94 -26.78
N GLN A 1042 -9.71 -1.85 -25.86
CA GLN A 1042 -10.09 -3.24 -26.15
C GLN A 1042 -11.62 -3.42 -26.17
N PRO A 1043 -12.26 -3.59 -27.34
CA PRO A 1043 -13.69 -3.89 -27.41
C PRO A 1043 -14.00 -5.27 -26.83
N VAL A 1044 -15.14 -5.40 -26.14
CA VAL A 1044 -15.62 -6.63 -25.52
C VAL A 1044 -17.11 -6.79 -25.74
N PHE A 1045 -17.52 -7.93 -26.29
CA PHE A 1045 -18.91 -8.26 -26.57
C PHE A 1045 -19.30 -9.55 -25.84
N GLY A 1046 -20.39 -9.49 -25.07
CA GLY A 1046 -21.01 -10.67 -24.48
C GLY A 1046 -22.00 -11.31 -25.45
N ILE A 1047 -21.91 -12.61 -25.67
CA ILE A 1047 -22.88 -13.39 -26.44
C ILE A 1047 -23.87 -14.01 -25.47
N GLN A 1048 -25.13 -13.59 -25.50
CA GLN A 1048 -26.20 -14.14 -24.67
C GLN A 1048 -26.88 -15.34 -25.34
N ALA A 1049 -27.47 -16.21 -24.53
CA ALA A 1049 -28.14 -17.40 -25.03
C ALA A 1049 -29.39 -17.07 -25.85
N ALA A 1050 -29.62 -17.84 -26.92
CA ALA A 1050 -30.86 -17.77 -27.68
C ALA A 1050 -32.07 -18.09 -26.78
N GLY A 1051 -33.11 -17.26 -26.86
CA GLY A 1051 -34.36 -17.38 -26.10
C GLY A 1051 -34.37 -16.70 -24.73
N LEU A 1052 -33.26 -16.08 -24.32
CA LEU A 1052 -33.23 -15.27 -23.10
C LEU A 1052 -34.06 -13.98 -23.22
N ASP A 1053 -34.13 -13.40 -24.42
CA ASP A 1053 -34.97 -12.24 -24.74
C ASP A 1053 -36.47 -12.54 -24.76
N GLY A 1054 -36.87 -13.81 -24.59
CA GLY A 1054 -38.26 -14.27 -24.66
C GLY A 1054 -38.90 -14.22 -26.05
N THR A 1055 -38.17 -13.72 -27.07
CA THR A 1055 -38.67 -13.56 -28.44
C THR A 1055 -38.22 -14.69 -29.37
N ARG A 1056 -37.13 -15.37 -29.03
CA ARG A 1056 -36.58 -16.51 -29.77
C ARG A 1056 -36.76 -17.81 -29.00
N GLN A 1057 -36.72 -18.93 -29.70
CA GLN A 1057 -36.60 -20.22 -29.04
C GLN A 1057 -35.12 -20.52 -28.72
N PRO A 1058 -34.82 -21.18 -27.59
CA PRO A 1058 -33.50 -21.74 -27.35
C PRO A 1058 -33.09 -22.71 -28.47
N ALA A 1059 -31.78 -22.83 -28.72
CA ALA A 1059 -31.24 -23.73 -29.74
C ALA A 1059 -31.72 -25.17 -29.55
N ARG A 1060 -32.00 -25.91 -30.63
CA ARG A 1060 -32.52 -27.28 -30.58
C ARG A 1060 -31.44 -28.31 -30.28
N ASP A 1061 -30.21 -28.05 -30.72
CA ASP A 1061 -29.05 -28.93 -30.53
C ASP A 1061 -27.75 -28.10 -30.40
N ALA A 1062 -26.65 -28.76 -30.05
CA ALA A 1062 -25.35 -28.11 -29.87
C ALA A 1062 -24.85 -27.43 -31.16
N ARG A 1063 -25.16 -28.00 -32.33
CA ARG A 1063 -24.75 -27.47 -33.62
C ARG A 1063 -25.44 -26.14 -33.91
N GLU A 1064 -26.75 -26.05 -33.72
CA GLU A 1064 -27.53 -24.82 -33.90
C GLU A 1064 -27.08 -23.73 -32.92
N MET A 1065 -26.68 -24.09 -31.69
CA MET A 1065 -26.12 -23.13 -30.73
C MET A 1065 -24.80 -22.52 -31.21
N VAL A 1066 -23.87 -23.34 -31.70
CA VAL A 1066 -22.57 -22.89 -32.23
C VAL A 1066 -22.76 -22.04 -33.48
N GLU A 1067 -23.59 -22.48 -34.43
CA GLU A 1067 -23.89 -21.71 -35.66
C GLU A 1067 -24.52 -20.35 -35.33
N GLY A 1068 -25.42 -20.29 -34.35
CA GLY A 1068 -26.02 -19.05 -33.86
C GLY A 1068 -25.00 -18.09 -33.22
N CYS A 1069 -24.13 -18.60 -32.36
CA CYS A 1069 -23.07 -17.79 -31.72
C CYS A 1069 -22.07 -17.25 -32.75
N LEU A 1070 -21.67 -18.08 -33.72
CA LEU A 1070 -20.78 -17.65 -34.81
C LEU A 1070 -21.43 -16.58 -35.70
N GLY A 1071 -22.75 -16.67 -35.95
CA GLY A 1071 -23.48 -15.63 -36.66
C GLY A 1071 -23.42 -14.28 -35.94
N LEU A 1072 -23.51 -14.27 -34.61
CA LEU A 1072 -23.40 -13.05 -33.81
C LEU A 1072 -21.98 -12.48 -33.83
N VAL A 1073 -20.95 -13.33 -33.70
CA VAL A 1073 -19.54 -12.92 -33.82
C VAL A 1073 -19.28 -12.28 -35.18
N ARG A 1074 -19.73 -12.93 -36.26
CA ARG A 1074 -19.57 -12.45 -37.64
C ARG A 1074 -20.31 -11.16 -37.94
N SER A 1075 -21.38 -10.86 -37.20
CA SER A 1075 -22.07 -9.57 -37.32
C SER A 1075 -21.22 -8.38 -36.86
N VAL A 1076 -20.24 -8.61 -35.98
CA VAL A 1076 -19.29 -7.60 -35.49
C VAL A 1076 -17.97 -7.68 -36.24
N GLN A 1077 -17.46 -8.89 -36.45
CA GLN A 1077 -16.19 -9.14 -37.10
C GLN A 1077 -16.36 -10.20 -38.20
N PRO A 1078 -16.57 -9.80 -39.47
CA PRO A 1078 -16.86 -10.73 -40.57
C PRO A 1078 -15.79 -11.78 -40.79
N ASP A 1079 -14.51 -11.43 -40.61
CA ASP A 1079 -13.34 -12.27 -40.89
C ASP A 1079 -12.42 -12.38 -39.66
N GLY A 1080 -11.66 -13.47 -39.54
CA GLY A 1080 -10.69 -13.68 -38.46
C GLY A 1080 -9.48 -12.71 -38.49
N PRO A 1081 -8.59 -12.78 -37.48
CA PRO A 1081 -8.60 -13.78 -36.42
C PRO A 1081 -9.54 -13.44 -35.25
N TYR A 1082 -10.13 -14.48 -34.65
CA TYR A 1082 -11.12 -14.37 -33.58
C TYR A 1082 -10.52 -14.56 -32.19
N ARG A 1083 -11.10 -13.91 -31.17
CA ARG A 1083 -10.72 -14.04 -29.76
C ARG A 1083 -11.95 -14.44 -28.95
N LEU A 1084 -11.91 -15.64 -28.35
CA LEU A 1084 -13.06 -16.26 -27.70
C LEU A 1084 -12.75 -16.57 -26.23
N LEU A 1085 -13.70 -16.24 -25.35
CA LEU A 1085 -13.64 -16.53 -23.92
C LEU A 1085 -14.96 -17.11 -23.43
N GLY A 1086 -14.93 -18.14 -22.59
CA GLY A 1086 -16.15 -18.73 -22.04
C GLY A 1086 -15.98 -19.28 -20.63
N TRP A 1087 -16.90 -18.96 -19.74
CA TRP A 1087 -17.00 -19.45 -18.37
C TRP A 1087 -18.03 -20.55 -18.21
N SER A 1088 -17.66 -21.59 -17.46
CA SER A 1088 -18.53 -22.73 -17.17
C SER A 1088 -19.01 -23.35 -18.48
N TYR A 1089 -20.33 -23.47 -18.66
CA TYR A 1089 -20.93 -23.93 -19.92
C TYR A 1089 -20.43 -23.17 -21.16
N GLY A 1090 -20.17 -21.87 -21.03
CA GLY A 1090 -19.65 -21.04 -22.12
C GLY A 1090 -18.28 -21.51 -22.62
N GLY A 1091 -17.52 -22.23 -21.80
CA GLY A 1091 -16.25 -22.85 -22.20
C GLY A 1091 -16.44 -23.95 -23.26
N PHE A 1092 -17.49 -24.79 -23.16
CA PHE A 1092 -17.83 -25.77 -24.19
C PHE A 1092 -18.13 -25.08 -25.53
N VAL A 1093 -18.97 -24.04 -25.46
CA VAL A 1093 -19.43 -23.33 -26.64
C VAL A 1093 -18.27 -22.58 -27.29
N ALA A 1094 -17.42 -21.89 -26.50
CA ALA A 1094 -16.24 -21.19 -27.00
C ALA A 1094 -15.24 -22.15 -27.68
N HIS A 1095 -14.97 -23.33 -27.09
CA HIS A 1095 -14.10 -24.34 -27.69
C HIS A 1095 -14.69 -24.90 -29.00
N ALA A 1096 -15.98 -25.22 -29.02
CA ALA A 1096 -16.67 -25.70 -30.22
C ALA A 1096 -16.71 -24.64 -31.33
N MET A 1097 -16.94 -23.36 -30.98
CA MET A 1097 -16.84 -22.23 -31.90
C MET A 1097 -15.44 -22.13 -32.49
N ALA A 1098 -14.39 -22.25 -31.66
CA ALA A 1098 -13.01 -22.18 -32.13
C ALA A 1098 -12.68 -23.32 -33.12
N CYS A 1099 -13.11 -24.55 -32.82
CA CYS A 1099 -12.94 -25.69 -33.73
C CYS A 1099 -13.69 -25.48 -35.05
N ALA A 1100 -14.95 -25.03 -35.00
CA ALA A 1100 -15.77 -24.78 -36.18
C ALA A 1100 -15.21 -23.66 -37.07
N LEU A 1101 -14.62 -22.62 -36.47
CA LEU A 1101 -13.90 -21.56 -37.21
C LEU A 1101 -12.67 -22.13 -37.93
N GLN A 1102 -11.87 -22.97 -37.26
CA GLN A 1102 -10.70 -23.59 -37.89
C GLN A 1102 -11.05 -24.57 -39.01
N GLU A 1103 -12.15 -25.31 -38.88
CA GLU A 1103 -12.67 -26.16 -39.96
C GLU A 1103 -13.11 -25.35 -41.19
N GLN A 1104 -13.54 -24.10 -40.98
CA GLN A 1104 -13.92 -23.16 -42.03
C GLN A 1104 -12.71 -22.35 -42.57
N GLY A 1105 -11.50 -22.61 -42.08
CA GLY A 1105 -10.26 -21.95 -42.52
C GLY A 1105 -9.98 -20.60 -41.86
N GLU A 1106 -10.73 -20.25 -40.80
CA GLU A 1106 -10.54 -19.01 -40.05
C GLU A 1106 -9.49 -19.18 -38.94
N GLU A 1107 -8.80 -18.08 -38.61
CA GLU A 1107 -7.83 -18.05 -37.53
C GLU A 1107 -8.50 -17.69 -36.18
N VAL A 1108 -8.03 -18.32 -35.10
CA VAL A 1108 -8.45 -18.01 -33.73
C VAL A 1108 -7.18 -17.68 -32.95
N GLU A 1109 -7.02 -16.41 -32.59
CA GLU A 1109 -5.83 -15.87 -31.93
C GLU A 1109 -5.81 -16.16 -30.42
N LEU A 1110 -6.99 -16.25 -29.79
CA LEU A 1110 -7.11 -16.53 -28.37
C LEU A 1110 -8.33 -17.41 -28.09
N LEU A 1111 -8.11 -18.49 -27.34
CA LEU A 1111 -9.15 -19.28 -26.70
C LEU A 1111 -8.90 -19.33 -25.18
N ALA A 1112 -9.83 -18.77 -24.40
CA ALA A 1112 -9.78 -18.79 -22.94
C ALA A 1112 -10.99 -19.53 -22.34
N LEU A 1113 -10.71 -20.53 -21.50
CA LEU A 1113 -11.71 -21.39 -20.85
C LEU A 1113 -11.68 -21.14 -19.35
N LEU A 1114 -12.70 -20.45 -18.83
CA LEU A 1114 -12.85 -20.20 -17.40
C LEU A 1114 -13.61 -21.37 -16.78
N ASP A 1115 -12.90 -22.23 -16.07
CA ASP A 1115 -13.40 -23.35 -15.29
C ASP A 1115 -14.46 -24.18 -16.03
N ALA A 1116 -14.15 -24.53 -17.29
CA ALA A 1116 -15.04 -25.28 -18.15
C ALA A 1116 -15.30 -26.69 -17.57
N PRO A 1117 -16.57 -27.17 -17.52
CA PRO A 1117 -16.89 -28.49 -16.98
C PRO A 1117 -16.23 -29.62 -17.77
N LEU A 1118 -16.23 -30.84 -17.22
CA LEU A 1118 -15.55 -31.98 -17.85
C LEU A 1118 -16.02 -32.24 -19.31
N PRO A 1119 -15.09 -32.47 -20.27
CA PRO A 1119 -15.38 -32.68 -21.70
C PRO A 1119 -16.23 -33.91 -22.04
N HIS A 1120 -16.47 -34.78 -21.07
CA HIS A 1120 -17.26 -35.99 -21.20
C HIS A 1120 -18.43 -35.94 -20.22
N ALA A 1121 -19.57 -35.43 -20.67
CA ALA A 1121 -20.78 -35.53 -19.87
C ALA A 1121 -21.35 -36.95 -19.96
N GLY A 1122 -21.73 -37.52 -18.81
CA GLY A 1122 -22.61 -38.68 -18.76
C GLY A 1122 -24.01 -38.34 -19.31
N GLU A 1123 -24.87 -39.35 -19.48
CA GLU A 1123 -26.26 -39.15 -19.92
C GLU A 1123 -26.96 -38.04 -19.10
N HIS A 1124 -27.73 -37.18 -19.79
CA HIS A 1124 -28.48 -36.09 -19.16
C HIS A 1124 -29.43 -36.62 -18.07
N ASP A 1125 -29.20 -36.23 -16.82
CA ASP A 1125 -30.11 -36.48 -15.70
C ASP A 1125 -31.01 -35.26 -15.45
N ALA A 1126 -32.27 -35.38 -15.89
CA ALA A 1126 -33.27 -34.32 -15.72
C ALA A 1126 -33.48 -33.94 -14.24
N GLY A 1127 -33.32 -34.88 -13.30
CA GLY A 1127 -33.47 -34.59 -11.87
C GLY A 1127 -32.34 -33.71 -11.33
N THR A 1128 -31.11 -33.95 -11.79
CA THR A 1128 -29.95 -33.11 -11.43
C THR A 1128 -30.02 -31.73 -12.08
N ALA A 1129 -30.44 -31.66 -13.35
CA ALA A 1129 -30.63 -30.40 -14.06
C ALA A 1129 -31.67 -29.49 -13.36
N GLU A 1130 -32.81 -30.04 -12.92
CA GLU A 1130 -33.81 -29.26 -12.17
C GLU A 1130 -33.27 -28.72 -10.83
N ARG A 1131 -32.45 -29.50 -10.11
CA ARG A 1131 -31.82 -29.03 -8.86
C ARG A 1131 -30.82 -27.91 -9.09
N GLN A 1132 -30.03 -27.99 -10.17
CA GLN A 1132 -29.08 -26.94 -10.56
C GLN A 1132 -29.79 -25.63 -10.93
N VAL A 1133 -30.88 -25.73 -11.70
CA VAL A 1133 -31.71 -24.56 -12.07
C VAL A 1133 -32.32 -23.92 -10.82
N ALA A 1134 -32.90 -24.70 -9.93
CA ALA A 1134 -33.48 -24.21 -8.69
C ALA A 1134 -32.43 -23.56 -7.76
N GLY A 1135 -31.26 -24.18 -7.63
CA GLY A 1135 -30.15 -23.66 -6.83
C GLY A 1135 -29.64 -22.32 -7.36
N LEU A 1136 -29.46 -22.19 -8.68
CA LEU A 1136 -29.07 -20.93 -9.29
C LEU A 1136 -30.13 -19.84 -9.10
N LEU A 1137 -31.39 -20.12 -9.45
CA LEU A 1137 -32.47 -19.14 -9.35
C LEU A 1137 -32.66 -18.65 -7.91
N SER A 1138 -32.51 -19.55 -6.92
CA SER A 1138 -32.56 -19.18 -5.50
C SER A 1138 -31.43 -18.23 -5.11
N ARG A 1139 -30.20 -18.48 -5.58
CA ARG A 1139 -29.04 -17.58 -5.35
C ARG A 1139 -29.20 -16.23 -6.06
N VAL A 1140 -29.64 -16.24 -7.32
CA VAL A 1140 -29.88 -15.01 -8.11
C VAL A 1140 -31.00 -14.17 -7.48
N ALA A 1141 -31.99 -14.81 -6.87
CA ALA A 1141 -33.08 -14.16 -6.17
C ALA A 1141 -32.79 -13.80 -4.69
N GLY A 1142 -31.58 -14.09 -4.18
CA GLY A 1142 -31.22 -13.83 -2.78
C GLY A 1142 -32.05 -14.62 -1.76
N LEU A 1143 -32.59 -15.77 -2.15
CA LEU A 1143 -33.40 -16.63 -1.29
C LEU A 1143 -32.48 -17.58 -0.49
N PRO A 1144 -32.63 -17.69 0.85
CA PRO A 1144 -31.78 -18.54 1.68
C PRO A 1144 -31.94 -20.01 1.31
N ALA A 1145 -30.82 -20.75 1.27
CA ALA A 1145 -30.83 -22.20 1.07
C ALA A 1145 -31.36 -22.90 2.33
N GLY A 1146 -32.42 -23.70 2.18
CA GLY A 1146 -32.96 -24.52 3.27
C GLY A 1146 -32.09 -25.76 3.55
N ALA A 1147 -32.17 -26.31 4.76
CA ALA A 1147 -31.39 -27.48 5.18
C ALA A 1147 -31.71 -28.78 4.42
N ASP A 1148 -32.86 -28.84 3.71
CA ASP A 1148 -33.36 -30.02 3.00
C ASP A 1148 -33.05 -30.03 1.48
N GLY A 1149 -32.22 -29.09 0.99
CA GLY A 1149 -31.90 -28.92 -0.43
C GLY A 1149 -32.73 -27.81 -1.12
N PRO A 1150 -32.42 -27.47 -2.40
CA PRO A 1150 -33.13 -26.40 -3.10
C PRO A 1150 -34.60 -26.78 -3.37
N PRO A 1151 -35.56 -25.86 -3.16
CA PRO A 1151 -36.98 -26.08 -3.49
C PRO A 1151 -37.19 -26.30 -5.00
N GLY A 1152 -38.36 -26.78 -5.43
CA GLY A 1152 -38.64 -26.98 -6.86
C GLY A 1152 -38.55 -25.67 -7.66
N VAL A 1153 -38.16 -25.73 -8.93
CA VAL A 1153 -38.00 -24.53 -9.78
C VAL A 1153 -39.27 -23.68 -9.82
N GLU A 1154 -40.46 -24.30 -9.88
CA GLU A 1154 -41.73 -23.56 -9.89
C GLU A 1154 -41.97 -22.80 -8.57
N ASP A 1155 -41.63 -23.40 -7.42
CA ASP A 1155 -41.73 -22.75 -6.11
C ASP A 1155 -40.79 -21.54 -6.03
N VAL A 1156 -39.60 -21.63 -6.64
CA VAL A 1156 -38.64 -20.50 -6.72
C VAL A 1156 -39.19 -19.39 -7.61
N LEU A 1157 -39.75 -19.72 -8.77
CA LEU A 1157 -40.33 -18.75 -9.70
C LEU A 1157 -41.51 -18.00 -9.08
N ASP A 1158 -42.38 -18.69 -8.35
CA ASP A 1158 -43.51 -18.06 -7.66
C ASP A 1158 -43.02 -17.10 -6.56
N ARG A 1159 -42.01 -17.50 -5.78
CA ARG A 1159 -41.38 -16.63 -4.77
C ARG A 1159 -40.70 -15.41 -5.39
N VAL A 1160 -40.05 -15.57 -6.56
CA VAL A 1160 -39.49 -14.44 -7.33
C VAL A 1160 -40.59 -13.50 -7.79
N GLY A 1161 -41.72 -14.03 -8.27
CA GLY A 1161 -42.88 -13.24 -8.67
C GLY A 1161 -43.53 -12.48 -7.51
N GLU A 1162 -43.59 -13.08 -6.33
CA GLU A 1162 -44.05 -12.41 -5.10
C GLU A 1162 -43.08 -11.30 -4.67
N ALA A 1163 -41.77 -11.59 -4.64
CA ALA A 1163 -40.73 -10.62 -4.32
C ALA A 1163 -40.69 -9.45 -5.33
N HIS A 1164 -40.89 -9.70 -6.61
CA HIS A 1164 -40.94 -8.66 -7.64
C HIS A 1164 -42.16 -7.75 -7.48
N ARG A 1165 -43.34 -8.32 -7.20
CA ARG A 1165 -44.55 -7.55 -6.86
C ARG A 1165 -44.39 -6.74 -5.58
N ALA A 1166 -43.62 -7.24 -4.62
CA ALA A 1166 -43.25 -6.53 -3.39
C ALA A 1166 -42.12 -5.50 -3.57
N GLY A 1167 -41.55 -5.37 -4.77
CA GLY A 1167 -40.44 -4.46 -5.07
C GLY A 1167 -39.09 -4.89 -4.49
N SER A 1168 -38.99 -6.10 -3.95
CA SER A 1168 -37.78 -6.65 -3.32
C SER A 1168 -36.96 -7.56 -4.23
N SER A 1169 -37.45 -7.89 -5.44
CA SER A 1169 -36.69 -8.58 -6.49
C SER A 1169 -36.62 -7.71 -7.76
N PRO A 1170 -35.41 -7.47 -8.31
CA PRO A 1170 -35.24 -6.73 -9.56
C PRO A 1170 -35.63 -7.56 -10.80
N VAL A 1171 -35.76 -8.87 -10.67
CA VAL A 1171 -36.12 -9.81 -11.75
C VAL A 1171 -37.58 -10.21 -11.60
N SER A 1172 -38.35 -10.09 -12.68
CA SER A 1172 -39.74 -10.53 -12.75
C SER A 1172 -39.84 -12.06 -12.82
N ARG A 1173 -41.02 -12.60 -12.49
CA ARG A 1173 -41.29 -14.05 -12.64
C ARG A 1173 -41.04 -14.53 -14.06
N ASP A 1174 -41.41 -13.72 -15.06
CA ASP A 1174 -41.28 -14.07 -16.48
C ASP A 1174 -39.82 -14.05 -16.94
N GLU A 1175 -39.01 -13.08 -16.48
CA GLU A 1175 -37.56 -13.06 -16.74
C GLU A 1175 -36.85 -14.24 -16.07
N ALA A 1176 -37.21 -14.56 -14.83
CA ALA A 1176 -36.68 -15.73 -14.12
C ALA A 1176 -37.08 -17.05 -14.81
N ALA A 1177 -38.30 -17.12 -15.35
CA ALA A 1177 -38.77 -18.27 -16.13
C ALA A 1177 -38.00 -18.42 -17.45
N SER A 1178 -37.67 -17.31 -18.12
CA SER A 1178 -36.81 -17.32 -19.32
C SER A 1178 -35.40 -17.81 -19.01
N ILE A 1179 -34.78 -17.36 -17.91
CA ILE A 1179 -33.47 -17.85 -17.45
C ILE A 1179 -33.53 -19.35 -17.13
N ALA A 1180 -34.60 -19.80 -16.47
CA ALA A 1180 -34.82 -21.21 -16.15
C ALA A 1180 -34.94 -22.07 -17.41
N ALA A 1181 -35.71 -21.62 -18.41
CA ALA A 1181 -35.90 -22.31 -19.68
C ALA A 1181 -34.60 -22.42 -20.48
N VAL A 1182 -33.82 -21.33 -20.54
CA VAL A 1182 -32.50 -21.31 -21.19
C VAL A 1182 -31.53 -22.27 -20.49
N MET A 1183 -31.46 -22.24 -19.16
CA MET A 1183 -30.56 -23.10 -18.41
C MET A 1183 -30.92 -24.59 -18.55
N ARG A 1184 -32.22 -24.94 -18.50
CA ARG A 1184 -32.69 -26.30 -18.80
C ARG A 1184 -32.26 -26.75 -20.19
N ASN A 1185 -32.41 -25.88 -21.20
CA ASN A 1185 -32.02 -26.21 -22.55
C ASN A 1185 -30.50 -26.40 -22.67
N ASN A 1186 -29.70 -25.51 -22.07
CA ASN A 1186 -28.25 -25.60 -22.10
C ASN A 1186 -27.76 -26.88 -21.41
N LEU A 1187 -28.30 -27.23 -20.24
CA LEU A 1187 -27.97 -28.48 -19.53
C LEU A 1187 -28.38 -29.73 -20.32
N ARG A 1188 -29.53 -29.69 -21.01
CA ARG A 1188 -29.97 -30.76 -21.93
C ARG A 1188 -29.02 -30.96 -23.10
N ILE A 1189 -28.53 -29.87 -23.68
CA ILE A 1189 -27.64 -29.88 -24.84
C ILE A 1189 -26.19 -30.17 -24.44
N ALA A 1190 -25.81 -29.93 -23.18
CA ALA A 1190 -24.43 -30.09 -22.71
C ALA A 1190 -23.75 -31.41 -23.16
N PRO A 1191 -24.42 -32.59 -23.08
CA PRO A 1191 -23.81 -33.85 -23.51
C PRO A 1191 -23.66 -34.00 -25.03
N GLU A 1192 -24.30 -33.16 -25.83
CA GLU A 1192 -24.18 -33.16 -27.29
C GLU A 1192 -22.89 -32.47 -27.77
N PHE A 1193 -22.23 -31.66 -26.92
CA PHE A 1193 -20.92 -31.08 -27.21
C PHE A 1193 -19.82 -32.13 -27.16
N THR A 1194 -19.56 -32.77 -28.31
CA THR A 1194 -18.37 -33.63 -28.46
C THR A 1194 -17.16 -32.74 -28.76
N PRO A 1195 -16.16 -32.66 -27.87
CA PRO A 1195 -15.03 -31.76 -28.04
C PRO A 1195 -14.19 -32.14 -29.26
N GLY A 1196 -14.04 -31.19 -30.18
CA GLY A 1196 -13.10 -31.28 -31.31
C GLY A 1196 -11.65 -31.12 -30.86
N VAL A 1197 -10.72 -30.93 -31.79
CA VAL A 1197 -9.31 -30.65 -31.47
C VAL A 1197 -8.95 -29.26 -31.95
N PHE A 1198 -8.86 -28.30 -31.02
CA PHE A 1198 -8.44 -26.93 -31.31
C PHE A 1198 -6.92 -26.89 -31.57
N ARG A 1199 -6.48 -26.25 -32.66
CA ARG A 1199 -5.06 -26.12 -33.02
C ARG A 1199 -4.56 -24.71 -32.73
N GLY A 1200 -4.05 -24.48 -31.53
CA GLY A 1200 -3.57 -23.17 -31.09
C GLY A 1200 -3.32 -23.19 -29.59
N ASP A 1201 -2.80 -22.08 -29.08
CA ASP A 1201 -2.56 -21.92 -27.65
C ASP A 1201 -3.89 -21.60 -26.94
N ALA A 1202 -4.10 -22.19 -25.77
CA ALA A 1202 -5.31 -21.98 -24.97
C ALA A 1202 -4.97 -21.69 -23.51
N LEU A 1203 -5.72 -20.76 -22.94
CA LEU A 1203 -5.70 -20.47 -21.51
C LEU A 1203 -6.84 -21.22 -20.83
N PHE A 1204 -6.54 -21.90 -19.73
CA PHE A 1204 -7.51 -22.52 -18.85
C PHE A 1204 -7.41 -21.89 -17.47
N PHE A 1205 -8.54 -21.61 -16.82
CA PHE A 1205 -8.57 -21.08 -15.46
C PHE A 1205 -9.30 -22.06 -14.56
N SER A 1206 -8.63 -22.64 -13.58
CA SER A 1206 -9.19 -23.68 -12.69
C SER A 1206 -9.63 -23.09 -11.35
N ALA A 1207 -10.90 -23.28 -10.97
CA ALA A 1207 -11.35 -23.01 -9.61
C ALA A 1207 -10.73 -24.02 -8.63
N THR A 1208 -10.24 -23.54 -7.48
CA THR A 1208 -9.44 -24.38 -6.54
C THR A 1208 -10.09 -24.62 -5.18
N GLN A 1209 -11.25 -24.03 -4.89
CA GLN A 1209 -11.92 -24.14 -3.58
C GLN A 1209 -13.23 -24.93 -3.61
N ASP A 1210 -13.50 -25.69 -4.66
CA ASP A 1210 -14.69 -26.55 -4.74
C ASP A 1210 -14.60 -27.71 -3.72
N LEU A 1211 -15.22 -27.54 -2.55
CA LEU A 1211 -15.41 -28.61 -1.56
C LEU A 1211 -16.56 -29.51 -2.02
N VAL A 1212 -16.29 -30.64 -2.66
CA VAL A 1212 -17.34 -31.58 -3.10
C VAL A 1212 -17.98 -32.30 -1.90
N PRO A 1213 -19.27 -32.07 -1.56
CA PRO A 1213 -19.99 -32.96 -0.67
C PRO A 1213 -20.34 -34.25 -1.44
N ALA A 1214 -20.32 -35.41 -0.79
CA ALA A 1214 -20.56 -36.71 -1.41
C ALA A 1214 -21.92 -36.86 -2.16
N ALA A 1215 -22.86 -35.93 -1.94
CA ALA A 1215 -24.17 -35.90 -2.60
C ALA A 1215 -24.16 -35.31 -4.03
N ASP A 1216 -23.14 -34.52 -4.40
CA ASP A 1216 -23.09 -33.76 -5.66
C ASP A 1216 -21.99 -34.23 -6.64
N ALA A 1217 -21.43 -35.43 -6.42
CA ALA A 1217 -20.39 -36.02 -7.27
C ALA A 1217 -20.80 -36.26 -8.76
N ARG A 1218 -22.04 -35.92 -9.14
CA ARG A 1218 -22.56 -35.95 -10.53
C ARG A 1218 -22.62 -34.57 -11.19
N ASP A 1219 -22.34 -33.49 -10.46
CA ASP A 1219 -22.24 -32.15 -11.04
C ASP A 1219 -20.87 -31.96 -11.70
N LEU A 1220 -20.85 -32.02 -13.03
CA LEU A 1220 -19.64 -31.90 -13.83
C LEU A 1220 -18.95 -30.53 -13.70
N SER A 1221 -19.65 -29.51 -13.21
CA SER A 1221 -19.08 -28.18 -12.96
C SER A 1221 -18.23 -28.12 -11.69
N LEU A 1222 -18.49 -29.02 -10.73
CA LEU A 1222 -17.78 -29.10 -9.44
C LEU A 1222 -16.77 -30.26 -9.39
N ALA A 1223 -16.58 -30.96 -10.51
CA ALA A 1223 -15.64 -32.08 -10.59
C ALA A 1223 -14.17 -31.59 -10.58
N ALA A 1224 -13.30 -32.31 -9.88
CA ALA A 1224 -11.87 -32.04 -9.89
C ALA A 1224 -11.20 -32.46 -11.22
N GLY A 1225 -10.03 -31.89 -11.52
CA GLY A 1225 -9.21 -32.31 -12.67
C GLY A 1225 -9.70 -31.82 -14.04
N LYS A 1226 -10.49 -30.74 -14.08
CA LYS A 1226 -11.05 -30.16 -15.31
C LYS A 1226 -9.99 -29.79 -16.36
N ALA A 1227 -8.91 -29.10 -15.95
CA ALA A 1227 -7.84 -28.70 -16.86
C ALA A 1227 -7.15 -29.90 -17.55
N ASP A 1228 -6.82 -30.94 -16.79
CA ASP A 1228 -6.20 -32.16 -17.33
C ASP A 1228 -7.11 -32.90 -18.31
N ALA A 1229 -8.43 -32.88 -18.06
CA ALA A 1229 -9.41 -33.47 -18.96
C ALA A 1229 -9.56 -32.70 -20.29
N TRP A 1230 -9.39 -31.37 -20.28
CA TRP A 1230 -9.46 -30.53 -21.48
C TRP A 1230 -8.16 -30.53 -22.31
N ARG A 1231 -7.01 -30.79 -21.69
CA ARG A 1231 -5.69 -30.77 -22.33
C ARG A 1231 -5.57 -31.60 -23.63
N PRO A 1232 -6.17 -32.81 -23.77
CA PRO A 1232 -6.12 -33.58 -25.02
C PRO A 1232 -6.83 -32.93 -26.22
N TYR A 1233 -7.71 -31.95 -25.98
CA TYR A 1233 -8.53 -31.27 -26.99
C TYR A 1233 -7.93 -29.96 -27.49
N VAL A 1234 -6.68 -29.67 -27.10
CA VAL A 1234 -5.90 -28.52 -27.55
C VAL A 1234 -4.55 -29.01 -28.08
N ARG A 1235 -4.17 -28.54 -29.27
CA ARG A 1235 -2.91 -28.80 -29.96
C ARG A 1235 -2.14 -27.49 -30.08
N GLY A 1236 -1.50 -27.13 -28.98
CA GLY A 1236 -0.70 -25.93 -28.77
C GLY A 1236 -0.27 -25.86 -27.30
N ALA A 1237 0.23 -24.72 -26.84
CA ALA A 1237 0.45 -24.48 -25.42
C ALA A 1237 -0.91 -24.48 -24.68
N PHE A 1238 -0.96 -25.17 -23.54
CA PHE A 1238 -2.14 -25.21 -22.68
C PHE A 1238 -1.72 -24.77 -21.28
N GLU A 1239 -1.98 -23.51 -20.98
CA GLU A 1239 -1.62 -22.85 -19.72
C GLU A 1239 -2.80 -22.92 -18.76
N ASP A 1240 -2.61 -23.57 -17.62
CA ASP A 1240 -3.62 -23.67 -16.57
C ASP A 1240 -3.29 -22.68 -15.45
N HIS A 1241 -4.24 -21.80 -15.13
CA HIS A 1241 -4.14 -20.77 -14.11
C HIS A 1241 -5.09 -21.10 -12.96
N ALA A 1242 -4.52 -21.41 -11.80
CA ALA A 1242 -5.29 -21.64 -10.58
C ALA A 1242 -5.91 -20.33 -10.04
N VAL A 1243 -7.22 -20.36 -9.78
CA VAL A 1243 -7.97 -19.24 -9.19
C VAL A 1243 -8.53 -19.68 -7.82
N PRO A 1244 -8.18 -19.00 -6.71
CA PRO A 1244 -8.59 -19.38 -5.36
C PRO A 1244 -10.02 -18.94 -5.05
N CYS A 1245 -10.97 -19.59 -5.71
CA CYS A 1245 -12.40 -19.41 -5.52
C CYS A 1245 -13.15 -20.72 -5.85
N GLY A 1246 -14.46 -20.75 -5.59
CA GLY A 1246 -15.34 -21.81 -6.10
C GLY A 1246 -15.76 -21.57 -7.55
N HIS A 1247 -16.33 -22.60 -8.19
CA HIS A 1247 -16.80 -22.55 -9.59
C HIS A 1247 -17.71 -21.35 -9.88
N TYR A 1248 -18.65 -21.07 -8.97
CA TYR A 1248 -19.64 -20.00 -9.12
C TYR A 1248 -19.09 -18.60 -8.83
N ASP A 1249 -17.92 -18.51 -8.18
CA ASP A 1249 -17.29 -17.26 -7.76
C ASP A 1249 -16.28 -16.74 -8.81
N MET A 1250 -16.01 -17.51 -9.86
CA MET A 1250 -15.04 -17.17 -10.94
C MET A 1250 -15.31 -15.82 -11.62
N THR A 1251 -16.53 -15.28 -11.51
CA THR A 1251 -16.92 -13.97 -12.08
C THR A 1251 -17.20 -12.89 -11.03
N GLU A 1252 -16.88 -13.15 -9.76
CA GLU A 1252 -16.90 -12.15 -8.69
C GLU A 1252 -15.65 -11.23 -8.79
N PRO A 1253 -15.66 -10.04 -8.15
CA PRO A 1253 -14.64 -9.01 -8.37
C PRO A 1253 -13.18 -9.48 -8.24
N ASP A 1254 -12.82 -10.19 -7.17
CA ASP A 1254 -11.43 -10.60 -6.95
C ASP A 1254 -10.97 -11.72 -7.92
N PRO A 1255 -11.76 -12.79 -8.15
CA PRO A 1255 -11.40 -13.81 -9.14
C PRO A 1255 -11.35 -13.27 -10.58
N ILE A 1256 -12.34 -12.47 -10.99
CA ILE A 1256 -12.42 -11.95 -12.37
C ILE A 1256 -11.32 -10.93 -12.66
N ALA A 1257 -10.83 -10.20 -11.65
CA ALA A 1257 -9.68 -9.30 -11.79
C ALA A 1257 -8.40 -10.06 -12.15
N ARG A 1258 -8.13 -11.17 -11.45
CA ARG A 1258 -6.96 -12.04 -11.71
C ARG A 1258 -7.02 -12.68 -13.10
N ILE A 1259 -8.21 -13.12 -13.50
CA ILE A 1259 -8.45 -13.62 -14.86
C ILE A 1259 -8.22 -12.49 -15.87
N GLY A 1260 -8.72 -11.29 -15.58
CA GLY A 1260 -8.56 -10.09 -16.38
C GLY A 1260 -7.11 -9.73 -16.66
N GLU A 1261 -6.21 -9.84 -15.67
CA GLU A 1261 -4.77 -9.59 -15.83
C GLU A 1261 -4.10 -10.55 -16.82
N VAL A 1262 -4.40 -11.84 -16.71
CA VAL A 1262 -3.84 -12.88 -17.59
C VAL A 1262 -4.40 -12.72 -19.02
N VAL A 1263 -5.71 -12.51 -19.15
CA VAL A 1263 -6.35 -12.27 -20.45
C VAL A 1263 -5.81 -10.97 -21.07
N ALA A 1264 -5.61 -9.90 -20.30
CA ALA A 1264 -5.03 -8.65 -20.79
C ALA A 1264 -3.62 -8.86 -21.35
N LYS A 1265 -2.81 -9.71 -20.71
CA LYS A 1265 -1.48 -10.07 -21.21
C LYS A 1265 -1.55 -10.83 -22.54
N ALA A 1266 -2.48 -11.77 -22.66
CA ALA A 1266 -2.66 -12.57 -23.88
C ALA A 1266 -3.27 -11.77 -25.05
N LEU A 1267 -3.98 -10.67 -24.79
CA LEU A 1267 -4.54 -9.80 -25.82
C LEU A 1267 -3.54 -8.78 -26.38
N ARG A 1268 -2.37 -8.61 -25.76
CA ARG A 1268 -1.31 -7.71 -26.26
C ARG A 1268 -0.71 -8.30 -27.54
N PRO A 1269 -0.46 -7.48 -28.57
CA PRO A 1269 0.21 -7.97 -29.77
C PRO A 1269 1.57 -8.55 -29.38
N ALA A 1270 1.88 -9.75 -29.85
CA ALA A 1270 3.23 -10.30 -29.74
C ALA A 1270 4.17 -9.30 -30.43
N SER A 1271 5.00 -8.62 -29.65
CA SER A 1271 6.03 -7.72 -30.15
C SER A 1271 6.96 -8.52 -31.06
N GLY A 1272 6.81 -8.32 -32.36
CA GLY A 1272 7.71 -8.81 -33.39
C GLY A 1272 9.02 -8.03 -33.43
#